data_AF-Q38E23-F1
#
_entry.id   AF-Q38E23-F1
#
_cell.length_a   1.000
_cell.length_b   1.000
_cell.length_c   1.000
_cell.angle_alpha   90.00
_cell.angle_beta   90.00
_cell.angle_gamma   90.00
#
_symmetry.space_group_name_H-M   'P 1'
#
loop_
_entity.id
_entity.type
_entity.pdbx_description
1 polymer ?
#
loop_
_entity_poly.entity_id
_entity_poly.type
_entity_poly.pdbx_seq_one_letter_code
_entity_poly.pdbx_strand_id
1 'polypeptide(L)'
;MSVSLAPGRSSFFLRPWQSVNQFGQSPQPHPTATTEGRNDYVKCQLQESNMFKVVIDGDDGGVDLRKVYKRLDLAIDMRTQYKKSNEVSHLSANLKHVSISQEDGVYRASCRDVSIVCSQPWKKFVKDVQQLKLTVGNTTCIKACSHRLNIIQERSRMFFLLNADIEERHSFSKAGGVFSNVTKVDNCVLLSRFPDGQELLDFIQDWYRHTPDAPIRLRDGSNSTLRELFQANGVEDPTRLTVEGLGWQLYHGNYDKDDRKRDNKPLSAELRYSFLHLRGSCTARFLQRRMQREEQRTYNVQATEYSIPVYATYPGELFDIAEALHGQNIGPYKNNMWILELRLKHEVPSGVNYAVECKTIQDQLDNLFLPLFKATLQPSTQKYSSLVWLLKQLGGFQVEAVSTGVEADLDVESPVPSDINYEDKPNGLYYVYYIYANMKVLNDLRKMRGLNTFQLRISGTHQNCVNALLAGYLLGDVITRATRIMDYPVLQYLCGLHGVGLTVSPLHDHVRGVTPYQKHPLPNFLHRCLKVAISTHAPLYFHHSMTPLIEEYGTAMNLFRLSFLDVTELARNSVIMSSFPSERKKEWLGQRYHRGVDGNEFEKSQVTNVRLAFREESWELEHSLLRDLRLNQLSPQEVAGPSRWYYLSRVKEVEYDTVLDMRIRFPRTVLSGPLKEVKSAVAAAPHVARALDLRFKYIWEPPNPWETTSERTVEADFRRKTDSFNEDDWTYAASDAVFISFPKNVVHAWPRHVPTLEAFNSDLAELHGICSRPEVKDFAHQRLENLEHKFRLHLALNHANEAGTTEERTSSNRDIYQAVKVDTHIHMAAGMTGRQLLNFVVKKLVYSGDDIAFKKGDTILTLAQFFKNNGITPNLTVDQLNVQADHTLFERFDNFNNKYNPLESPDMRSLLLKTDNFMKGRYFAELIHDVFAQYSRDRHTYAENRVSIYGTNVKEWDSLALWFSTHGMSSQHNKWIIQVPRVYKVFRAQNIIGSFGQYLQNIFQPLWEASLHPSQHPLVHNFLNHVSGFDSVDNEATIDTPFTVVSPWAWTSVENPSYDYYLYYLYANIRTLNEFRASRGFSTFALRPHCGESGSVGHLYGAFLCANSICHGINLRKDPPMQYLYYLSRIGLHVSPLSNNALFLRFLNNPFPEFFRRGLNVSLSTDDPMMFHQTQEPLIEEYSVAARVWGLSPNDLCEIARNSVLQCGFDYTFKREAIGDCWYMSSSLGNDPLRTHLSDIRVAFRFETYHTEMQMLELCSGRPIKRCMLTTHQEEEINEMNVGIDADEVILSTHDQAMEMLLRDIESTRESLRVKRLDADALRRQQRHLVENLVEVGARRQSAMEAVERENRAKSLRYPRGVPPVPDTEFMTAERETVKRLLRWRPMPPGVLRHVRVEDVPKKGGRELPSLPPLHR
;
A
#
# COMPACT_ATOMS: atom_id res chain seq x y z
N MET A 1 16.54 -28.70 0.80
CA MET A 1 16.10 -28.38 -0.58
C MET A 1 15.30 -27.08 -0.50
N SER A 2 15.99 -25.94 -0.57
CA SER A 2 16.14 -25.07 -1.76
C SER A 2 14.87 -24.24 -2.03
N VAL A 3 14.85 -22.98 -1.58
CA VAL A 3 14.84 -21.75 -2.42
C VAL A 3 14.82 -20.54 -1.47
N SER A 4 15.93 -19.82 -1.46
CA SER A 4 16.17 -18.51 -0.85
C SER A 4 15.66 -17.39 -1.77
N LEU A 5 14.82 -16.49 -1.27
CA LEU A 5 14.61 -15.16 -1.85
C LEU A 5 14.33 -14.15 -0.72
N ALA A 6 15.33 -13.31 -0.43
CA ALA A 6 15.16 -12.00 0.21
C ALA A 6 15.05 -10.94 -0.90
N PRO A 7 14.46 -9.77 -0.61
CA PRO A 7 15.32 -8.58 -0.62
C PRO A 7 14.93 -7.50 0.42
N GLY A 8 15.90 -6.64 0.76
CA GLY A 8 15.65 -5.29 1.29
C GLY A 8 16.25 -4.98 2.67
N ARG A 9 17.57 -4.77 2.72
CA ARG A 9 18.32 -4.30 3.90
C ARG A 9 17.95 -2.85 4.25
N SER A 10 17.52 -2.62 5.49
CA SER A 10 17.86 -1.43 6.28
C SER A 10 18.33 -1.92 7.66
N SER A 11 19.60 -1.65 7.96
CA SER A 11 20.30 -2.11 9.15
C SER A 11 20.06 -1.14 10.31
N PHE A 12 19.13 -1.48 11.22
CA PHE A 12 19.25 -1.03 12.60
C PHE A 12 20.11 -2.05 13.34
N PHE A 13 21.33 -1.63 13.69
CA PHE A 13 22.21 -2.37 14.59
C PHE A 13 21.53 -2.51 15.96
N LEU A 14 20.98 -3.69 16.26
CA LEU A 14 20.79 -4.14 17.63
C LEU A 14 21.78 -5.27 17.89
N ARG A 15 22.82 -4.96 18.67
CA ARG A 15 23.80 -5.92 19.16
C ARG A 15 23.08 -7.11 19.81
N PRO A 16 23.43 -8.36 19.50
CA PRO A 16 22.95 -9.50 20.26
C PRO A 16 23.66 -9.49 21.61
N TRP A 17 22.91 -9.31 22.71
CA TRP A 17 23.43 -9.65 24.03
C TRP A 17 23.46 -11.18 24.14
N GLN A 18 24.57 -11.77 23.67
CA GLN A 18 24.99 -13.11 24.05
C GLN A 18 25.64 -13.06 25.44
N SER A 19 25.25 -14.01 26.28
CA SER A 19 25.91 -14.47 27.51
C SER A 19 26.21 -13.46 28.62
N VAL A 20 25.38 -13.46 29.67
CA VAL A 20 25.87 -13.48 31.07
C VAL A 20 24.98 -14.43 31.87
N ASN A 21 25.30 -15.73 31.78
CA ASN A 21 24.99 -16.69 32.84
C ASN A 21 25.97 -16.43 33.98
N GLN A 22 25.58 -15.62 34.96
CA GLN A 22 26.20 -15.51 36.28
C GLN A 22 25.44 -14.41 37.02
N PHE A 23 24.43 -14.74 37.83
CA PHE A 23 24.08 -14.01 39.06
C PHE A 23 23.08 -14.87 39.84
N GLY A 24 23.61 -15.90 40.49
CA GLY A 24 23.03 -16.38 41.73
C GLY A 24 23.46 -15.42 42.83
N GLN A 25 22.57 -14.51 43.23
CA GLN A 25 22.54 -13.89 44.56
C GLN A 25 21.24 -13.08 44.68
N SER A 26 20.41 -13.51 45.61
CA SER A 26 19.14 -12.92 46.05
C SER A 26 19.29 -11.44 46.45
N PRO A 27 18.46 -10.51 45.96
CA PRO A 27 18.38 -9.18 46.54
C PRO A 27 17.39 -9.22 47.73
N GLN A 28 17.89 -8.87 48.92
CA GLN A 28 17.08 -8.61 50.10
C GLN A 28 16.10 -7.44 49.88
N PRO A 29 14.94 -7.43 50.56
CA PRO A 29 14.00 -6.32 50.48
C PRO A 29 14.47 -5.17 51.39
N HIS A 30 14.89 -4.05 50.81
CA HIS A 30 15.09 -2.82 51.59
C HIS A 30 13.73 -2.15 51.88
N PRO A 31 13.48 -1.73 53.14
CA PRO A 31 12.21 -1.16 53.56
C PRO A 31 12.13 0.35 53.27
N THR A 32 10.95 0.78 52.83
CA THR A 32 10.31 2.09 53.06
C THR A 32 11.22 3.34 53.13
N ALA A 33 11.28 4.09 52.02
CA ALA A 33 11.62 5.51 52.00
C ALA A 33 10.39 6.33 51.54
N THR A 34 9.64 6.80 52.53
CA THR A 34 9.02 8.13 52.65
C THR A 34 8.81 8.98 51.37
N THR A 35 7.56 9.01 50.90
CA THR A 35 6.73 10.23 50.68
C THR A 35 7.32 11.53 50.11
N GLU A 36 8.28 11.51 49.17
CA GLU A 36 8.66 12.73 48.41
C GLU A 36 8.83 12.58 46.88
N GLY A 37 8.51 11.41 46.28
CA GLY A 37 8.75 11.13 44.85
C GLY A 37 7.54 11.19 43.89
N ARG A 38 6.36 11.65 44.34
CA ARG A 38 5.10 11.49 43.58
C ARG A 38 4.91 12.47 42.40
N ASN A 39 5.74 13.50 42.26
CA ASN A 39 5.53 14.57 41.26
C ASN A 39 6.22 14.35 39.90
N ASP A 40 7.24 13.49 39.81
CA ASP A 40 7.94 13.29 38.53
C ASP A 40 7.22 12.32 37.59
N TYR A 41 6.33 11.46 38.11
CA TYR A 41 5.58 10.49 37.31
C TYR A 41 4.28 11.06 36.71
N VAL A 42 3.71 12.12 37.29
CA VAL A 42 2.56 12.84 36.71
C VAL A 42 2.95 13.57 35.40
N LYS A 43 4.25 13.86 35.21
CA LYS A 43 4.81 14.36 33.94
C LYS A 43 4.86 13.32 32.81
N CYS A 44 4.56 12.05 33.06
CA CYS A 44 4.66 10.98 32.05
C CYS A 44 3.43 10.82 31.16
N GLN A 45 2.37 11.63 31.27
CA GLN A 45 1.35 11.66 30.21
C GLN A 45 1.80 12.64 29.12
N LEU A 46 2.07 12.12 27.92
CA LEU A 46 2.32 12.94 26.73
C LEU A 46 1.17 13.93 26.56
N GLN A 47 1.47 15.23 26.62
CA GLN A 47 0.48 16.26 26.33
C GLN A 47 0.16 16.22 24.84
N GLU A 48 -1.13 16.26 24.49
CA GLU A 48 -1.58 16.25 23.09
C GLU A 48 -0.99 17.40 22.27
N SER A 49 -0.70 18.54 22.91
CA SER A 49 -0.06 19.70 22.28
C SER A 49 1.30 19.37 21.66
N ASN A 50 1.97 18.33 22.16
CA ASN A 50 3.31 17.98 21.74
C ASN A 50 3.33 16.84 20.70
N MET A 51 2.19 16.47 20.12
CA MET A 51 2.10 15.37 19.15
C MET A 51 1.62 15.85 17.78
N PHE A 52 2.08 15.14 16.75
CA PHE A 52 1.57 15.32 15.40
C PHE A 52 0.18 14.69 15.27
N LYS A 53 -0.81 15.52 14.95
CA LYS A 53 -2.17 15.12 14.58
C LYS A 53 -2.26 15.00 13.06
N VAL A 54 -2.82 13.90 12.59
CA VAL A 54 -3.15 13.68 11.18
C VAL A 54 -4.64 13.96 11.01
N VAL A 55 -4.96 15.16 10.55
CA VAL A 55 -6.34 15.63 10.37
C VAL A 55 -6.71 15.51 8.90
N ILE A 56 -7.90 14.96 8.64
CA ILE A 56 -8.46 14.94 7.29
C ILE A 56 -9.51 16.03 7.24
N ASP A 57 -9.23 17.10 6.50
CA ASP A 57 -10.13 18.21 6.31
C ASP A 57 -10.96 18.02 5.04
N GLY A 58 -12.27 18.24 5.15
CA GLY A 58 -13.19 18.14 4.03
C GLY A 58 -13.55 16.72 3.55
N ASP A 59 -13.41 15.68 4.38
CA ASP A 59 -13.86 14.33 4.03
C ASP A 59 -15.40 14.23 4.05
N ASP A 60 -16.00 13.99 2.88
CA ASP A 60 -17.45 13.82 2.71
C ASP A 60 -17.88 12.35 2.53
N GLY A 61 -16.94 11.41 2.71
CA GLY A 61 -17.15 9.98 2.54
C GLY A 61 -17.10 9.48 1.09
N GLY A 62 -16.97 10.39 0.12
CA GLY A 62 -16.87 10.06 -1.29
C GLY A 62 -18.18 9.58 -1.93
N VAL A 63 -18.11 9.24 -3.22
CA VAL A 63 -19.28 8.85 -4.02
C VAL A 63 -19.83 7.48 -3.61
N ASP A 64 -18.95 6.53 -3.28
CA ASP A 64 -19.37 5.15 -3.01
C ASP A 64 -20.05 5.02 -1.65
N LEU A 65 -19.56 5.68 -0.59
CA LEU A 65 -20.22 5.65 0.72
C LEU A 65 -21.62 6.27 0.66
N ARG A 66 -21.77 7.40 -0.05
CA ARG A 66 -23.08 8.05 -0.30
C ARG A 66 -24.09 7.14 -0.99
N LYS A 67 -23.65 6.21 -1.84
CA LYS A 67 -24.54 5.24 -2.49
C LYS A 67 -25.01 4.13 -1.55
N VAL A 68 -24.24 3.80 -0.51
CA VAL A 68 -24.47 2.60 0.32
C VAL A 68 -24.81 2.88 1.77
N TYR A 69 -24.64 4.12 2.27
CA TYR A 69 -24.76 4.42 3.70
C TYR A 69 -26.11 3.99 4.29
N LYS A 70 -27.23 4.07 3.55
CA LYS A 70 -28.54 3.55 3.99
C LYS A 70 -28.52 2.06 4.34
N ARG A 71 -27.79 1.25 3.56
CA ARG A 71 -27.65 -0.19 3.83
C ARG A 71 -26.77 -0.44 5.05
N LEU A 72 -25.74 0.38 5.25
CA LEU A 72 -24.87 0.31 6.42
C LEU A 72 -25.60 0.76 7.69
N ASP A 73 -26.36 1.85 7.64
CA ASP A 73 -27.21 2.35 8.74
C ASP A 73 -28.23 1.29 9.16
N LEU A 74 -28.87 0.61 8.20
CA LEU A 74 -29.75 -0.53 8.49
C LEU A 74 -29.01 -1.68 9.20
N ALA A 75 -27.79 -2.03 8.77
CA ALA A 75 -27.00 -3.08 9.42
C ALA A 75 -26.53 -2.68 10.83
N ILE A 76 -26.25 -1.40 11.05
CA ILE A 76 -25.91 -0.83 12.36
C ILE A 76 -27.13 -0.92 13.29
N ASP A 77 -28.29 -0.47 12.83
CA ASP A 77 -29.55 -0.52 13.57
C ASP A 77 -29.93 -1.96 13.94
N MET A 78 -29.67 -2.95 13.08
CA MET A 78 -29.89 -4.36 13.37
C MET A 78 -29.14 -4.78 14.64
N ARG A 79 -27.81 -4.60 14.72
CA ARG A 79 -27.04 -4.98 15.92
C ARG A 79 -27.51 -4.23 17.17
N THR A 80 -27.79 -2.92 17.05
CA THR A 80 -28.30 -2.12 18.16
C THR A 80 -29.61 -2.69 18.73
N GLN A 81 -30.51 -3.23 17.90
CA GLN A 81 -31.74 -3.89 18.36
C GLN A 81 -31.48 -5.20 19.14
N TYR A 82 -30.50 -6.01 18.74
CA TYR A 82 -30.13 -7.24 19.47
C TYR A 82 -29.38 -6.95 20.79
N LYS A 83 -28.63 -5.84 20.85
CA LYS A 83 -27.83 -5.45 22.02
C LYS A 83 -28.55 -4.52 23.00
N LYS A 84 -29.70 -3.95 22.64
CA LYS A 84 -30.51 -3.13 23.55
C LYS A 84 -30.87 -3.93 24.81
N SER A 85 -30.53 -3.38 25.97
CA SER A 85 -31.01 -3.89 27.25
C SER A 85 -32.46 -3.44 27.45
N ASN A 86 -33.33 -4.35 27.88
CA ASN A 86 -34.62 -3.94 28.40
C ASN A 86 -34.35 -3.04 29.61
N GLU A 87 -34.87 -1.81 29.59
CA GLU A 87 -34.80 -0.89 30.73
C GLU A 87 -35.66 -1.46 31.85
N VAL A 88 -35.11 -2.41 32.60
CA VAL A 88 -35.71 -2.85 33.86
C VAL A 88 -35.24 -1.88 34.93
N SER A 89 -35.89 -0.72 34.97
CA SER A 89 -35.74 0.28 36.01
C SER A 89 -36.16 -0.31 37.37
N HIS A 90 -35.18 -0.45 38.26
CA HIS A 90 -35.30 -0.62 39.73
C HIS A 90 -36.53 -1.38 40.26
N LEU A 91 -36.62 -2.70 40.02
CA LEU A 91 -37.46 -3.57 40.84
C LEU A 91 -36.71 -3.94 42.13
N SER A 92 -37.12 -3.31 43.24
CA SER A 92 -36.53 -3.50 44.57
C SER A 92 -36.85 -4.90 45.15
N ALA A 93 -35.78 -5.65 45.43
CA ALA A 93 -35.57 -6.59 46.54
C ALA A 93 -36.56 -7.74 46.89
N ASN A 94 -37.71 -7.93 46.22
CA ASN A 94 -38.68 -8.98 46.60
C ASN A 94 -39.06 -9.98 45.48
N LEU A 95 -38.07 -10.53 44.77
CA LEU A 95 -38.21 -11.59 43.75
C LEU A 95 -38.44 -12.99 44.34
N LYS A 96 -39.34 -13.16 45.31
CA LYS A 96 -39.58 -14.48 45.95
C LYS A 96 -40.36 -15.47 45.07
N HIS A 97 -41.08 -15.00 44.05
CA HIS A 97 -41.91 -15.83 43.18
C HIS A 97 -41.67 -15.51 41.71
N VAL A 98 -40.60 -16.10 41.15
CA VAL A 98 -40.34 -16.10 39.70
C VAL A 98 -40.73 -17.46 39.16
N SER A 99 -41.67 -17.49 38.21
CA SER A 99 -42.01 -18.71 37.48
C SER A 99 -41.24 -18.74 36.16
N ILE A 100 -40.83 -19.93 35.74
CA ILE A 100 -40.18 -20.15 34.46
C ILE A 100 -41.13 -20.96 33.61
N SER A 101 -41.33 -20.54 32.37
CA SER A 101 -41.97 -21.33 31.32
C SER A 101 -41.03 -21.39 30.11
N GLN A 102 -41.32 -22.31 29.18
CA GLN A 102 -40.64 -22.38 27.89
C GLN A 102 -41.72 -22.27 26.81
N GLU A 103 -41.46 -21.43 25.81
CA GLU A 103 -42.33 -21.23 24.65
C GLU A 103 -41.45 -21.20 23.39
N ASP A 104 -41.78 -22.02 22.39
CA ASP A 104 -41.13 -22.05 21.06
C ASP A 104 -39.59 -22.16 21.07
N GLY A 105 -39.00 -22.79 22.09
CA GLY A 105 -37.56 -22.93 22.25
C GLY A 105 -36.89 -21.90 23.16
N VAL A 106 -37.64 -20.90 23.62
CA VAL A 106 -37.13 -19.78 24.42
C VAL A 106 -37.75 -19.82 25.81
N TYR A 107 -36.90 -19.79 26.83
CA TYR A 107 -37.29 -19.66 28.22
C TYR A 107 -37.85 -18.26 28.50
N ARG A 108 -38.91 -18.20 29.30
CA ARG A 108 -39.52 -16.97 29.82
C ARG A 108 -39.46 -16.99 31.33
N ALA A 109 -38.96 -15.92 31.94
CA ALA A 109 -39.02 -15.72 33.38
C ALA A 109 -40.09 -14.68 33.70
N SER A 110 -41.14 -15.05 34.43
CA SER A 110 -42.22 -14.13 34.81
C SER A 110 -42.23 -13.92 36.32
N CYS A 111 -42.36 -12.66 36.72
CA CYS A 111 -42.56 -12.25 38.11
C CYS A 111 -43.73 -11.27 38.16
N ARG A 112 -44.88 -11.73 38.68
CA ARG A 112 -46.15 -10.98 38.66
C ARG A 112 -46.48 -10.55 37.22
N ASP A 113 -46.55 -9.24 36.95
CA ASP A 113 -46.90 -8.67 35.65
C ASP A 113 -45.70 -8.47 34.71
N VAL A 114 -44.47 -8.75 35.17
CA VAL A 114 -43.25 -8.53 34.40
C VAL A 114 -42.74 -9.86 33.85
N SER A 115 -42.84 -10.04 32.53
CA SER A 115 -42.21 -11.14 31.81
C SER A 115 -40.90 -10.70 31.16
N ILE A 116 -39.80 -11.35 31.52
CA ILE A 116 -38.54 -11.26 30.78
C ILE A 116 -38.66 -12.17 29.57
N VAL A 117 -38.68 -11.56 28.38
CA VAL A 117 -38.77 -12.26 27.10
C VAL A 117 -37.66 -11.75 26.20
N CYS A 118 -37.11 -12.61 25.35
CA CYS A 118 -36.26 -12.18 24.25
C CYS A 118 -37.10 -11.31 23.29
N SER A 119 -36.63 -10.09 23.01
CA SER A 119 -37.38 -9.13 22.18
C SER A 119 -37.42 -9.48 20.69
N GLN A 120 -36.56 -10.39 20.21
CA GLN A 120 -36.42 -10.71 18.79
C GLN A 120 -36.77 -12.19 18.50
N PRO A 121 -37.86 -12.50 17.79
CA PRO A 121 -38.25 -13.86 17.44
C PRO A 121 -37.38 -14.45 16.31
N TRP A 122 -37.35 -15.78 16.19
CA TRP A 122 -36.56 -16.52 15.18
C TRP A 122 -36.78 -15.98 13.77
N LYS A 123 -38.05 -15.77 13.39
CA LYS A 123 -38.42 -15.25 12.06
C LYS A 123 -37.78 -13.90 11.75
N LYS A 124 -37.61 -13.04 12.75
CA LYS A 124 -36.94 -11.75 12.58
C LYS A 124 -35.42 -11.92 12.47
N PHE A 125 -34.84 -12.78 13.30
CA PHE A 125 -33.41 -13.11 13.21
C PHE A 125 -33.01 -13.65 11.83
N VAL A 126 -33.79 -14.58 11.26
CA VAL A 126 -33.53 -15.09 9.91
C VAL A 126 -33.58 -13.98 8.87
N LYS A 127 -34.60 -13.11 8.92
CA LYS A 127 -34.72 -11.95 8.01
C LYS A 127 -33.56 -10.97 8.15
N ASP A 128 -33.15 -10.66 9.38
CA ASP A 128 -32.04 -9.75 9.65
C ASP A 128 -30.71 -10.34 9.18
N VAL A 129 -30.47 -11.64 9.40
CA VAL A 129 -29.27 -12.34 8.89
C VAL A 129 -29.26 -12.36 7.37
N GLN A 130 -30.38 -12.67 6.72
CA GLN A 130 -30.49 -12.66 5.25
C GLN A 130 -30.21 -11.25 4.70
N GLN A 131 -30.77 -10.21 5.33
CA GLN A 131 -30.55 -8.83 4.93
C GLN A 131 -29.09 -8.38 5.16
N LEU A 132 -28.50 -8.74 6.29
CA LEU A 132 -27.09 -8.48 6.59
C LEU A 132 -26.17 -9.19 5.60
N LYS A 133 -26.49 -10.44 5.25
CA LYS A 133 -25.76 -11.22 4.22
C LYS A 133 -25.81 -10.53 2.85
N LEU A 134 -26.97 -9.98 2.47
CA LEU A 134 -27.11 -9.17 1.25
C LEU A 134 -26.28 -7.89 1.29
N THR A 135 -26.17 -7.24 2.46
CA THR A 135 -25.33 -6.04 2.64
C THR A 135 -23.84 -6.38 2.58
N VAL A 136 -23.41 -7.45 3.25
CA VAL A 136 -22.00 -7.91 3.27
C VAL A 136 -21.54 -8.40 1.90
N GLY A 137 -22.43 -9.06 1.13
CA GLY A 137 -22.14 -9.51 -0.23
C GLY A 137 -22.30 -8.45 -1.32
N ASN A 138 -22.77 -7.24 -0.98
CA ASN A 138 -22.98 -6.19 -1.98
C ASN A 138 -21.63 -5.59 -2.45
N THR A 139 -21.36 -5.66 -3.76
CA THR A 139 -20.08 -5.20 -4.34
C THR A 139 -19.79 -3.73 -4.05
N THR A 140 -20.80 -2.86 -4.04
CA THR A 140 -20.62 -1.43 -3.74
C THR A 140 -20.33 -1.21 -2.26
N CYS A 141 -21.00 -1.93 -1.35
CA CYS A 141 -20.69 -1.90 0.09
C CYS A 141 -19.26 -2.39 0.36
N ILE A 142 -18.83 -3.48 -0.29
CA ILE A 142 -17.47 -4.02 -0.16
C ILE A 142 -16.44 -2.97 -0.59
N LYS A 143 -16.64 -2.33 -1.75
CA LYS A 143 -15.76 -1.26 -2.24
C LYS A 143 -15.71 -0.08 -1.28
N ALA A 144 -16.87 0.42 -0.84
CA ALA A 144 -16.96 1.56 0.08
C ALA A 144 -16.28 1.26 1.43
N CYS A 145 -16.63 0.15 2.09
CA CYS A 145 -16.05 -0.21 3.39
C CYS A 145 -14.56 -0.55 3.29
N SER A 146 -14.11 -1.23 2.22
CA SER A 146 -12.67 -1.47 2.01
C SER A 146 -11.90 -0.17 1.82
N HIS A 147 -12.48 0.80 1.10
CA HIS A 147 -11.89 2.11 0.90
C HIS A 147 -11.77 2.89 2.22
N ARG A 148 -12.85 2.96 3.01
CA ARG A 148 -12.82 3.59 4.34
C ARG A 148 -11.81 2.93 5.30
N LEU A 149 -11.77 1.60 5.35
CA LEU A 149 -10.79 0.88 6.17
C LEU A 149 -9.35 1.18 5.74
N ASN A 150 -9.09 1.36 4.44
CA ASN A 150 -7.77 1.75 3.94
C ASN A 150 -7.41 3.20 4.33
N ILE A 151 -8.38 4.13 4.34
CA ILE A 151 -8.17 5.50 4.84
C ILE A 151 -7.76 5.47 6.33
N ILE A 152 -8.51 4.74 7.17
CA ILE A 152 -8.19 4.57 8.60
C ILE A 152 -6.79 3.97 8.77
N GLN A 153 -6.47 2.94 7.98
CA GLN A 153 -5.18 2.26 8.01
C GLN A 153 -4.01 3.18 7.63
N GLU A 154 -4.10 3.94 6.54
CA GLU A 154 -3.04 4.86 6.12
C GLU A 154 -2.92 6.07 7.07
N ARG A 155 -4.05 6.59 7.57
CA ARG A 155 -4.04 7.62 8.62
C ARG A 155 -3.33 7.13 9.88
N SER A 156 -3.58 5.88 10.31
CA SER A 156 -2.91 5.26 11.45
C SER A 156 -1.42 5.09 11.21
N ARG A 157 -1.00 4.69 10.01
CA ARG A 157 0.42 4.57 9.65
C ARG A 157 1.14 5.91 9.71
N MET A 158 0.55 6.96 9.12
CA MET A 158 1.12 8.31 9.19
C MET A 158 1.22 8.81 10.64
N PHE A 159 0.17 8.60 11.45
CA PHE A 159 0.18 9.01 12.86
C PHE A 159 1.33 8.34 13.62
N PHE A 160 1.53 7.03 13.45
CA PHE A 160 2.62 6.33 14.13
C PHE A 160 3.99 6.70 13.58
N LEU A 161 4.14 6.90 12.27
CA LEU A 161 5.40 7.34 11.68
C LEU A 161 5.84 8.70 12.23
N LEU A 162 4.92 9.66 12.31
CA LEU A 162 5.21 11.02 12.77
C LEU A 162 5.46 11.11 14.28
N ASN A 163 4.89 10.20 15.06
CA ASN A 163 4.96 10.23 16.51
C ASN A 163 5.85 9.14 17.13
N ALA A 164 6.47 8.27 16.34
CA ALA A 164 7.30 7.17 16.84
C ALA A 164 8.35 7.65 17.84
N ASP A 165 9.13 8.67 17.48
CA ASP A 165 10.17 9.24 18.36
C ASP A 165 9.63 9.84 19.66
N ILE A 166 8.37 10.30 19.65
CA ILE A 166 7.70 10.94 20.80
C ILE A 166 7.15 9.86 21.74
N GLU A 167 6.52 8.84 21.17
CA GLU A 167 5.95 7.72 21.91
C GLU A 167 7.03 6.76 22.44
N GLU A 168 8.14 6.59 21.74
CA GLU A 168 9.22 5.65 22.08
C GLU A 168 10.36 6.28 22.92
N ARG A 169 10.22 7.54 23.38
CA ARG A 169 11.24 8.17 24.24
C ARG A 169 11.65 7.22 25.38
N HIS A 170 12.95 7.22 25.73
CA HIS A 170 13.53 6.30 26.72
C HIS A 170 12.80 6.24 28.09
N SER A 171 12.05 7.28 28.45
CA SER A 171 11.18 7.30 29.62
C SER A 171 10.03 6.28 29.52
N PHE A 172 9.49 6.05 28.32
CA PHE A 172 8.42 5.10 28.02
C PHE A 172 8.96 3.71 27.68
N SER A 173 10.15 3.64 27.07
CA SER A 173 10.75 2.37 26.63
C SER A 173 11.06 1.41 27.79
N LYS A 174 11.28 1.92 29.00
CA LYS A 174 11.53 1.09 30.19
C LYS A 174 10.31 0.32 30.71
N ALA A 175 9.11 0.64 30.21
CA ALA A 175 7.87 0.14 30.79
C ALA A 175 7.00 -0.72 29.83
N GLY A 176 7.34 -0.77 28.54
CA GLY A 176 6.59 -1.49 27.49
C GLY A 176 7.18 -2.83 27.05
N GLY A 177 6.45 -3.55 26.19
CA GLY A 177 6.91 -4.78 25.54
C GLY A 177 6.37 -6.10 26.08
N VAL A 178 6.92 -7.20 25.56
CA VAL A 178 6.43 -8.57 25.83
C VAL A 178 6.51 -8.93 27.32
N PHE A 179 7.60 -8.53 27.98
CA PHE A 179 7.85 -8.76 29.41
C PHE A 179 7.50 -7.56 30.29
N SER A 180 6.66 -6.63 29.79
CA SER A 180 6.13 -5.54 30.61
C SER A 180 5.16 -6.06 31.67
N ASN A 181 5.12 -5.40 32.83
CA ASN A 181 4.27 -5.73 33.97
C ASN A 181 2.75 -5.52 33.71
N VAL A 182 2.33 -5.29 32.47
CA VAL A 182 0.92 -5.26 32.08
C VAL A 182 0.32 -6.66 32.12
N THR A 183 -0.94 -6.74 32.55
CA THR A 183 -1.68 -8.01 32.53
C THR A 183 -2.05 -8.39 31.11
N LYS A 184 -1.80 -9.65 30.75
CA LYS A 184 -2.14 -10.23 29.43
C LYS A 184 -3.15 -11.34 29.66
N VAL A 185 -4.29 -11.28 28.95
CA VAL A 185 -5.32 -12.30 29.05
C VAL A 185 -5.27 -13.19 27.81
N ASP A 186 -5.11 -14.49 27.99
CA ASP A 186 -5.35 -15.43 26.92
C ASP A 186 -6.86 -15.67 26.79
N ASN A 187 -7.48 -14.97 25.84
CA ASN A 187 -8.93 -14.93 25.70
C ASN A 187 -9.54 -16.20 25.09
N CYS A 188 -8.74 -17.12 24.57
CA CYS A 188 -9.26 -18.33 23.92
C CYS A 188 -8.23 -19.45 24.06
N VAL A 189 -8.42 -20.33 25.05
CA VAL A 189 -7.61 -21.54 25.25
C VAL A 189 -8.52 -22.72 25.50
N LEU A 190 -8.35 -23.81 24.76
CA LEU A 190 -9.08 -25.05 25.04
C LEU A 190 -8.47 -25.79 26.23
N LEU A 191 -9.27 -26.12 27.24
CA LEU A 191 -8.79 -26.80 28.45
C LEU A 191 -8.10 -28.14 28.13
N SER A 192 -8.56 -28.90 27.15
CA SER A 192 -7.91 -30.17 26.82
C SER A 192 -6.58 -30.03 26.06
N ARG A 193 -6.13 -28.80 25.77
CA ARG A 193 -4.95 -28.48 24.95
C ARG A 193 -4.10 -27.34 25.50
N PHE A 194 -4.32 -26.96 26.76
CA PHE A 194 -3.69 -25.77 27.33
C PHE A 194 -2.18 -25.86 27.61
N PRO A 195 -1.59 -27.01 28.00
CA PRO A 195 -0.19 -27.03 28.40
C PRO A 195 0.69 -27.07 27.16
N ASP A 196 1.95 -26.68 27.30
CA ASP A 196 2.94 -27.06 26.30
C ASP A 196 3.26 -28.56 26.41
N GLY A 197 3.76 -29.15 25.32
CA GLY A 197 4.02 -30.60 25.26
C GLY A 197 5.06 -31.07 26.27
N GLN A 198 6.08 -30.25 26.55
CA GLN A 198 7.15 -30.57 27.50
C GLN A 198 6.66 -30.44 28.94
N GLU A 199 5.89 -29.42 29.29
CA GLU A 199 5.27 -29.30 30.62
C GLU A 199 4.47 -30.55 30.99
N LEU A 200 3.66 -31.04 30.04
CA LEU A 200 2.85 -32.23 30.25
C LEU A 200 3.72 -33.48 30.40
N LEU A 201 4.74 -33.64 29.56
CA LEU A 201 5.66 -34.76 29.60
C LEU A 201 6.45 -34.80 30.92
N ASP A 202 6.99 -33.66 31.36
CA ASP A 202 7.72 -33.52 32.62
C ASP A 202 6.82 -33.89 33.80
N PHE A 203 5.56 -33.44 33.78
CA PHE A 203 4.60 -33.78 34.82
C PHE A 203 4.28 -35.28 34.85
N ILE A 204 4.14 -35.92 33.68
CA ILE A 204 3.89 -37.36 33.59
C ILE A 204 5.10 -38.17 34.08
N GLN A 205 6.32 -37.75 33.72
CA GLN A 205 7.55 -38.39 34.20
C GLN A 205 7.73 -38.21 35.71
N ASP A 206 7.44 -37.01 36.23
CA ASP A 206 7.44 -36.71 37.67
C ASP A 206 6.40 -37.56 38.41
N TRP A 207 5.19 -37.69 37.86
CA TRP A 207 4.13 -38.53 38.40
C TRP A 207 4.50 -40.00 38.42
N TYR A 208 5.12 -40.50 37.34
CA TYR A 208 5.59 -41.88 37.27
C TYR A 208 6.69 -42.16 38.29
N ARG A 209 7.61 -41.21 38.52
CA ARG A 209 8.68 -41.36 39.52
C ARG A 209 8.15 -41.47 40.94
N HIS A 210 7.11 -40.70 41.29
CA HIS A 210 6.61 -40.64 42.66
C HIS A 210 5.47 -41.62 42.93
N THR A 211 4.61 -41.88 41.95
CA THR A 211 3.38 -42.66 42.10
C THR A 211 3.08 -43.51 40.85
N PRO A 212 3.95 -44.47 40.48
CA PRO A 212 3.77 -45.28 39.28
C PRO A 212 2.54 -46.20 39.36
N ASP A 213 2.20 -46.63 40.57
CA ASP A 213 1.12 -47.58 40.86
C ASP A 213 -0.19 -46.88 41.27
N ALA A 214 -0.27 -45.55 41.09
CA ALA A 214 -1.52 -44.82 41.31
C ALA A 214 -2.58 -45.23 40.28
N PRO A 215 -3.84 -45.44 40.72
CA PRO A 215 -4.92 -45.83 39.83
C PRO A 215 -5.25 -44.69 38.85
N ILE A 216 -5.13 -44.97 37.56
CA ILE A 216 -5.58 -44.13 36.45
C ILE A 216 -6.82 -44.78 35.82
N ARG A 217 -7.78 -43.96 35.43
CA ARG A 217 -8.96 -44.42 34.72
C ARG A 217 -8.77 -44.20 33.23
N LEU A 218 -8.85 -45.27 32.45
CA LEU A 218 -8.73 -45.23 31.00
C LEU A 218 -10.03 -44.74 30.36
N ARG A 219 -9.96 -44.40 29.07
CA ARG A 219 -11.10 -43.90 28.28
C ARG A 219 -12.32 -44.84 28.26
N ASP A 220 -12.08 -46.14 28.23
CA ASP A 220 -13.12 -47.20 28.25
C ASP A 220 -13.79 -47.38 29.62
N GLY A 221 -13.28 -46.70 30.66
CA GLY A 221 -13.78 -46.76 32.03
C GLY A 221 -13.08 -47.79 32.91
N SER A 222 -12.15 -48.60 32.36
CA SER A 222 -11.32 -49.54 33.12
C SER A 222 -10.30 -48.81 34.01
N ASN A 223 -9.91 -49.47 35.09
CA ASN A 223 -8.85 -48.98 35.97
C ASN A 223 -7.53 -49.65 35.57
N SER A 224 -6.47 -48.87 35.48
CA SER A 224 -5.09 -49.30 35.22
C SER A 224 -4.16 -48.54 36.16
N THR A 225 -2.90 -48.91 36.26
CA THR A 225 -1.84 -48.04 36.77
C THR A 225 -1.05 -47.40 35.64
N LEU A 226 -0.29 -46.33 35.92
CA LEU A 226 0.59 -45.71 34.92
C LEU A 226 1.69 -46.69 34.48
N ARG A 227 2.16 -47.54 35.39
CA ARG A 227 3.06 -48.66 35.10
C ARG A 227 2.42 -49.66 34.14
N GLU A 228 1.21 -50.12 34.41
CA GLU A 228 0.48 -51.05 33.54
C GLU A 228 0.24 -50.45 32.15
N LEU A 229 -0.14 -49.17 32.07
CA LEU A 229 -0.36 -48.49 30.79
C LEU A 229 0.93 -48.40 29.96
N PHE A 230 2.06 -48.09 30.60
CA PHE A 230 3.36 -48.04 29.94
C PHE A 230 3.84 -49.42 29.50
N GLN A 231 3.70 -50.44 30.35
CA GLN A 231 4.02 -51.82 30.00
C GLN A 231 3.16 -52.33 28.82
N ALA A 232 1.85 -52.05 28.84
CA ALA A 232 0.93 -52.43 27.77
C ALA A 232 1.23 -51.75 26.42
N ASN A 233 1.91 -50.61 26.43
CA ASN A 233 2.31 -49.87 25.24
C ASN A 233 3.82 -49.96 24.95
N GLY A 234 4.55 -50.90 25.56
CA GLY A 234 5.96 -51.19 25.27
C GLY A 234 6.96 -50.12 25.71
N VAL A 235 6.64 -49.33 26.74
CA VAL A 235 7.52 -48.28 27.29
C VAL A 235 8.27 -48.84 28.50
N GLU A 236 9.51 -49.31 28.30
CA GLU A 236 10.36 -49.83 29.38
C GLU A 236 10.90 -48.73 30.30
N ASP A 237 11.24 -47.58 29.72
CA ASP A 237 11.83 -46.44 30.41
C ASP A 237 11.06 -45.15 30.04
N PRO A 238 10.18 -44.67 30.94
CA PRO A 238 9.39 -43.44 30.69
C PRO A 238 10.24 -42.18 30.52
N THR A 239 11.51 -42.19 30.94
CA THR A 239 12.42 -41.05 30.71
C THR A 239 12.81 -40.89 29.24
N ARG A 240 12.63 -41.95 28.43
CA ARG A 240 12.86 -41.93 26.97
C ARG A 240 11.64 -41.45 26.17
N LEU A 241 10.50 -41.23 26.82
CA LEU A 241 9.34 -40.65 26.14
C LEU A 241 9.68 -39.24 25.68
N THR A 242 9.30 -38.91 24.45
CA THR A 242 9.44 -37.57 23.88
C THR A 242 8.10 -37.05 23.42
N VAL A 243 7.93 -35.73 23.40
CA VAL A 243 6.71 -35.05 22.91
C VAL A 243 6.40 -35.45 21.46
N GLU A 244 7.44 -35.56 20.64
CA GLU A 244 7.40 -36.06 19.27
C GLU A 244 6.93 -37.53 19.20
N GLY A 245 7.49 -38.42 20.02
CA GLY A 245 7.10 -39.84 20.08
C GLY A 245 5.62 -40.03 20.42
N LEU A 246 5.11 -39.22 21.35
CA LEU A 246 3.70 -39.18 21.75
C LEU A 246 2.79 -38.51 20.71
N GLY A 247 3.34 -37.87 19.68
CA GLY A 247 2.58 -37.22 18.61
C GLY A 247 1.76 -36.01 19.09
N TRP A 248 2.27 -35.28 20.07
CA TRP A 248 1.59 -34.07 20.58
C TRP A 248 1.88 -32.83 19.74
N GLN A 249 3.04 -32.74 19.08
CA GLN A 249 3.36 -31.65 18.13
C GLN A 249 3.00 -32.02 16.68
N LEU A 250 2.56 -31.03 15.90
CA LEU A 250 2.13 -31.20 14.51
C LEU A 250 3.27 -31.02 13.51
N TYR A 251 3.37 -31.92 12.53
CA TYR A 251 4.24 -31.75 11.35
C TYR A 251 3.49 -31.13 10.18
N HIS A 252 4.18 -30.25 9.43
CA HIS A 252 3.69 -29.70 8.17
C HIS A 252 3.29 -30.83 7.20
N GLY A 253 2.05 -30.83 6.72
CA GLY A 253 1.56 -31.76 5.69
C GLY A 253 0.47 -32.76 6.12
N ASN A 254 0.28 -33.00 7.43
CA ASN A 254 -0.75 -33.92 7.91
C ASN A 254 -2.09 -33.18 8.18
N TYR A 255 -2.73 -32.73 7.09
CA TYR A 255 -3.93 -31.87 7.12
C TYR A 255 -5.25 -32.59 7.40
N ASP A 256 -5.24 -33.75 8.04
CA ASP A 256 -6.50 -34.42 8.34
C ASP A 256 -7.26 -33.70 9.46
N LYS A 257 -8.45 -33.23 9.10
CA LYS A 257 -9.33 -32.31 9.82
C LYS A 257 -9.91 -32.87 11.12
N ASP A 258 -9.50 -34.07 11.54
CA ASP A 258 -10.18 -34.80 12.59
C ASP A 258 -9.24 -35.15 13.74
N ASP A 259 -9.64 -34.77 14.96
CA ASP A 259 -9.07 -35.33 16.20
C ASP A 259 -9.12 -36.87 16.18
N ARG A 260 -10.05 -37.47 15.41
CA ARG A 260 -10.24 -38.92 15.24
C ARG A 260 -8.96 -39.66 14.81
N LYS A 261 -8.10 -39.07 13.96
CA LYS A 261 -6.83 -39.74 13.57
C LYS A 261 -5.77 -39.69 14.67
N ARG A 262 -5.88 -38.76 15.63
CA ARG A 262 -4.94 -38.65 16.77
C ARG A 262 -5.29 -39.60 17.90
N ASP A 263 -6.46 -40.22 17.86
CA ASP A 263 -6.82 -41.34 18.73
C ASP A 263 -6.20 -42.67 18.24
N ASN A 264 -5.54 -42.68 17.07
CA ASN A 264 -4.85 -43.86 16.54
C ASN A 264 -3.53 -44.21 17.26
N LYS A 265 -3.02 -43.32 18.14
CA LYS A 265 -1.91 -43.65 19.05
C LYS A 265 -2.50 -43.93 20.44
N PRO A 266 -2.73 -45.21 20.82
CA PRO A 266 -3.45 -45.56 22.05
C PRO A 266 -2.84 -44.92 23.29
N LEU A 267 -1.52 -45.06 23.48
CA LEU A 267 -0.79 -44.43 24.60
C LEU A 267 -1.01 -42.91 24.68
N SER A 268 -0.89 -42.20 23.55
CA SER A 268 -1.05 -40.75 23.49
C SER A 268 -2.46 -40.32 23.92
N ALA A 269 -3.47 -41.05 23.45
CA ALA A 269 -4.86 -40.74 23.73
C ALA A 269 -5.24 -41.06 25.19
N GLU A 270 -4.76 -42.17 25.75
CA GLU A 270 -4.95 -42.50 27.16
C GLU A 270 -4.24 -41.50 28.09
N LEU A 271 -3.01 -41.07 27.74
CA LEU A 271 -2.31 -40.03 28.50
C LEU A 271 -3.03 -38.68 28.44
N ARG A 272 -3.47 -38.23 27.26
CA ARG A 272 -4.27 -36.99 27.16
C ARG A 272 -5.56 -37.08 27.95
N TYR A 273 -6.25 -38.23 27.94
CA TYR A 273 -7.47 -38.41 28.73
C TYR A 273 -7.18 -38.34 30.23
N SER A 274 -6.16 -39.08 30.69
CA SER A 274 -5.84 -39.20 32.12
C SER A 274 -5.36 -37.88 32.74
N PHE A 275 -4.66 -37.04 31.97
CA PHE A 275 -4.01 -35.82 32.46
C PHE A 275 -4.64 -34.50 32.00
N LEU A 276 -5.46 -34.48 30.94
CA LEU A 276 -6.05 -33.24 30.38
C LEU A 276 -7.57 -33.22 30.32
N HIS A 277 -8.25 -34.37 30.39
CA HIS A 277 -9.71 -34.44 30.36
C HIS A 277 -10.29 -34.23 31.77
N LEU A 278 -11.42 -33.53 31.92
CA LEU A 278 -12.00 -33.24 33.25
C LEU A 278 -12.33 -34.50 34.07
N ARG A 279 -12.64 -35.61 33.39
CA ARG A 279 -12.86 -36.94 34.02
C ARG A 279 -11.57 -37.75 34.25
N GLY A 280 -10.42 -37.22 33.86
CA GLY A 280 -9.12 -37.86 34.02
C GLY A 280 -8.66 -37.84 35.47
N SER A 281 -8.15 -38.97 35.96
CA SER A 281 -7.74 -39.15 37.36
C SER A 281 -6.66 -38.17 37.81
N CYS A 282 -5.81 -37.71 36.89
CA CYS A 282 -4.65 -36.86 37.18
C CYS A 282 -4.85 -35.38 36.81
N THR A 283 -5.89 -35.07 36.03
CA THR A 283 -6.14 -33.71 35.49
C THR A 283 -6.27 -32.65 36.57
N ALA A 284 -6.99 -32.96 37.66
CA ALA A 284 -7.20 -32.02 38.76
C ALA A 284 -5.87 -31.53 39.37
N ARG A 285 -4.95 -32.45 39.65
CA ARG A 285 -3.64 -32.11 40.24
C ARG A 285 -2.78 -31.32 39.28
N PHE A 286 -2.81 -31.65 37.98
CA PHE A 286 -2.07 -30.92 36.97
C PHE A 286 -2.59 -29.48 36.83
N LEU A 287 -3.92 -29.30 36.75
CA LEU A 287 -4.55 -27.99 36.71
C LEU A 287 -4.26 -27.16 37.96
N GLN A 288 -4.34 -27.75 39.15
CA GLN A 288 -4.01 -27.06 40.40
C GLN A 288 -2.55 -26.57 40.41
N ARG A 289 -1.59 -27.43 40.03
CA ARG A 289 -0.17 -27.07 39.96
C ARG A 289 0.06 -25.90 39.01
N ARG A 290 -0.59 -25.93 37.83
CA ARG A 290 -0.51 -24.84 36.85
C ARG A 290 -1.14 -23.55 37.39
N MET A 291 -2.38 -23.62 37.88
CA MET A 291 -3.13 -22.44 38.31
C MET A 291 -2.53 -21.77 39.55
N GLN A 292 -2.00 -22.55 40.50
CA GLN A 292 -1.26 -22.02 41.66
C GLN A 292 0.02 -21.29 41.22
N ARG A 293 0.75 -21.84 40.24
CA ARG A 293 1.93 -21.17 39.68
C ARG A 293 1.58 -19.85 39.01
N GLU A 294 0.46 -19.76 38.31
CA GLU A 294 -0.01 -18.52 37.68
C GLU A 294 -0.53 -17.49 38.70
N GLU A 295 -1.12 -17.91 39.82
CA GLU A 295 -1.51 -17.00 40.90
C GLU A 295 -0.33 -16.43 41.69
N GLN A 296 0.76 -17.18 41.80
CA GLN A 296 1.98 -16.74 42.50
C GLN A 296 2.73 -15.66 41.71
N ARG A 297 2.39 -15.40 40.44
CA ARG A 297 3.02 -14.36 39.62
C ARG A 297 2.58 -12.98 40.08
N THR A 298 3.49 -12.28 40.74
CA THR A 298 3.34 -10.85 41.08
C THR A 298 3.77 -9.92 39.94
N TYR A 299 4.61 -10.41 39.03
CA TYR A 299 5.10 -9.70 37.85
C TYR A 299 4.70 -10.44 36.58
N ASN A 300 4.48 -9.71 35.48
CA ASN A 300 4.03 -10.29 34.20
C ASN A 300 2.80 -11.19 34.34
N VAL A 301 1.76 -10.67 35.00
CA VAL A 301 0.52 -11.40 35.28
C VAL A 301 -0.10 -11.90 33.97
N GLN A 302 -0.28 -13.22 33.89
CA GLN A 302 -0.97 -13.89 32.79
C GLN A 302 -2.29 -14.44 33.33
N ALA A 303 -3.39 -13.98 32.76
CA ALA A 303 -4.72 -14.47 33.06
C ALA A 303 -5.24 -15.30 31.88
N THR A 304 -6.09 -16.28 32.15
CA THR A 304 -6.54 -17.24 31.13
C THR A 304 -8.05 -17.47 31.18
N GLU A 305 -8.67 -17.56 30.00
CA GLU A 305 -10.07 -17.95 29.83
C GLU A 305 -10.14 -19.37 29.24
N TYR A 306 -10.20 -20.36 30.12
CA TYR A 306 -10.22 -21.76 29.74
C TYR A 306 -11.59 -22.17 29.22
N SER A 307 -11.61 -22.71 28.00
CA SER A 307 -12.80 -23.21 27.34
C SER A 307 -13.01 -24.69 27.65
N ILE A 308 -14.17 -25.06 28.20
CA ILE A 308 -14.58 -26.43 28.49
C ILE A 308 -15.64 -26.84 27.46
N PRO A 309 -15.40 -27.89 26.65
CA PRO A 309 -16.41 -28.44 25.76
C PRO A 309 -17.65 -28.94 26.53
N VAL A 310 -18.84 -28.54 26.08
CA VAL A 310 -20.14 -29.02 26.59
C VAL A 310 -21.00 -29.45 25.41
N TYR A 311 -21.55 -30.66 25.48
CA TYR A 311 -22.39 -31.25 24.44
C TYR A 311 -23.89 -31.18 24.77
N ALA A 312 -24.24 -31.04 26.04
CA ALA A 312 -25.59 -31.02 26.62
C ALA A 312 -26.42 -32.27 26.28
N THR A 313 -25.80 -33.45 26.22
CA THR A 313 -26.45 -34.69 25.76
C THR A 313 -27.28 -35.40 26.82
N TYR A 314 -27.10 -35.05 28.10
CA TYR A 314 -27.89 -35.56 29.23
C TYR A 314 -27.99 -34.49 30.32
N PRO A 315 -29.03 -34.51 31.18
CA PRO A 315 -29.30 -33.45 32.16
C PRO A 315 -28.19 -33.25 33.22
N GLY A 316 -27.37 -34.28 33.44
CA GLY A 316 -26.31 -34.31 34.45
C GLY A 316 -25.01 -33.63 34.03
N GLU A 317 -24.78 -33.34 32.74
CA GLU A 317 -23.45 -32.96 32.23
C GLU A 317 -22.88 -31.70 32.90
N LEU A 318 -23.70 -30.66 33.06
CA LEU A 318 -23.28 -29.43 33.75
C LEU A 318 -23.00 -29.67 35.24
N PHE A 319 -23.74 -30.58 35.88
CA PHE A 319 -23.52 -30.95 37.27
C PHE A 319 -22.20 -31.71 37.40
N ASP A 320 -21.92 -32.65 36.51
CA ASP A 320 -20.67 -33.41 36.49
C ASP A 320 -19.46 -32.49 36.29
N ILE A 321 -19.56 -31.52 35.38
CA ILE A 321 -18.50 -30.51 35.17
C ILE A 321 -18.33 -29.66 36.44
N ALA A 322 -19.44 -29.20 37.02
CA ALA A 322 -19.41 -28.38 38.22
C ALA A 322 -18.85 -29.16 39.42
N GLU A 323 -19.19 -30.44 39.57
CA GLU A 323 -18.69 -31.33 40.63
C GLU A 323 -17.23 -31.71 40.39
N ALA A 324 -16.81 -31.95 39.15
CA ALA A 324 -15.41 -32.19 38.82
C ALA A 324 -14.53 -30.99 39.19
N LEU A 325 -15.00 -29.77 38.94
CA LEU A 325 -14.25 -28.56 39.28
C LEU A 325 -14.33 -28.22 40.77
N HIS A 326 -15.53 -28.24 41.36
CA HIS A 326 -15.76 -27.86 42.75
C HIS A 326 -15.27 -28.94 43.73
N GLY A 327 -15.61 -30.21 43.47
CA GLY A 327 -15.26 -31.36 44.31
C GLY A 327 -13.76 -31.67 44.31
N GLN A 328 -13.05 -31.38 43.22
CA GLN A 328 -11.59 -31.50 43.16
C GLN A 328 -10.86 -30.20 43.55
N ASN A 329 -11.57 -29.18 44.03
CA ASN A 329 -10.99 -27.89 44.46
C ASN A 329 -10.13 -27.21 43.37
N ILE A 330 -10.62 -27.17 42.14
CA ILE A 330 -9.98 -26.52 40.98
C ILE A 330 -10.49 -25.07 40.88
N GLY A 331 -10.16 -24.28 41.91
CA GLY A 331 -10.54 -22.87 42.06
C GLY A 331 -11.35 -22.57 43.32
N PRO A 332 -11.75 -21.31 43.55
CA PRO A 332 -11.68 -20.17 42.65
C PRO A 332 -10.26 -19.60 42.54
N TYR A 333 -9.81 -19.33 41.31
CA TYR A 333 -8.50 -18.73 41.05
C TYR A 333 -8.66 -17.32 40.47
N LYS A 334 -7.87 -16.36 40.97
CA LYS A 334 -8.00 -14.93 40.66
C LYS A 334 -7.77 -14.60 39.18
N ASN A 335 -6.87 -15.34 38.55
CA ASN A 335 -6.38 -15.12 37.17
C ASN A 335 -7.03 -16.06 36.15
N ASN A 336 -8.07 -16.81 36.53
CA ASN A 336 -8.71 -17.78 35.63
C ASN A 336 -10.23 -17.57 35.59
N MET A 337 -10.79 -17.64 34.38
CA MET A 337 -12.24 -17.69 34.14
C MET A 337 -12.55 -18.89 33.26
N TRP A 338 -13.76 -19.45 33.44
CA TRP A 338 -14.24 -20.55 32.61
C TRP A 338 -15.13 -20.02 31.48
N ILE A 339 -15.02 -20.62 30.31
CA ILE A 339 -15.92 -20.44 29.17
C ILE A 339 -16.49 -21.81 28.82
N LEU A 340 -17.81 -21.93 28.68
CA LEU A 340 -18.40 -23.18 28.19
C LEU A 340 -18.41 -23.14 26.66
N GLU A 341 -17.60 -24.00 26.03
CA GLU A 341 -17.58 -24.17 24.58
C GLU A 341 -18.68 -25.15 24.18
N LEU A 342 -19.79 -24.60 23.70
CA LEU A 342 -20.96 -25.35 23.26
C LEU A 342 -20.66 -26.02 21.92
N ARG A 343 -20.49 -27.34 21.97
CA ARG A 343 -20.29 -28.20 20.79
C ARG A 343 -21.53 -29.05 20.62
N LEU A 344 -22.55 -28.48 19.98
CA LEU A 344 -23.81 -29.17 19.72
C LEU A 344 -23.65 -30.14 18.54
N LYS A 345 -22.81 -31.17 18.73
CA LYS A 345 -22.60 -32.27 17.79
C LYS A 345 -23.63 -33.36 18.04
N HIS A 346 -24.06 -34.02 16.96
CA HIS A 346 -24.79 -35.29 17.01
C HIS A 346 -23.88 -36.47 17.38
N GLU A 347 -22.60 -36.37 17.01
CA GLU A 347 -21.58 -37.38 17.30
C GLU A 347 -20.65 -36.87 18.39
N VAL A 348 -20.82 -37.43 19.58
CA VAL A 348 -19.87 -37.28 20.69
C VAL A 348 -18.52 -37.90 20.28
N PRO A 349 -17.36 -37.35 20.71
CA PRO A 349 -16.06 -37.95 20.42
C PRO A 349 -15.99 -39.45 20.78
N SER A 350 -15.55 -40.27 19.84
CA SER A 350 -15.37 -41.71 20.01
C SER A 350 -14.43 -42.03 21.18
N GLY A 351 -14.87 -42.90 22.10
CA GLY A 351 -14.06 -43.38 23.22
C GLY A 351 -14.27 -42.65 24.55
N VAL A 352 -15.14 -41.64 24.64
CA VAL A 352 -15.55 -41.07 25.94
C VAL A 352 -17.05 -41.32 26.12
N ASN A 353 -17.41 -42.17 27.08
CA ASN A 353 -18.80 -42.57 27.38
C ASN A 353 -19.62 -41.37 27.93
N TYR A 354 -20.10 -40.50 27.05
CA TYR A 354 -21.19 -39.58 27.36
C TYR A 354 -22.51 -40.26 27.03
N ALA A 355 -23.46 -40.22 27.96
CA ALA A 355 -24.82 -40.65 27.70
C ALA A 355 -25.48 -39.67 26.71
N VAL A 356 -26.20 -40.20 25.73
CA VAL A 356 -27.02 -39.41 24.81
C VAL A 356 -28.48 -39.70 25.12
N GLU A 357 -29.13 -38.78 25.85
CA GLU A 357 -30.51 -38.89 26.32
C GLU A 357 -31.48 -37.95 25.56
N CYS A 358 -30.96 -37.11 24.66
CA CYS A 358 -31.77 -36.16 23.89
C CYS A 358 -32.57 -36.86 22.78
N LYS A 359 -33.89 -36.65 22.76
CA LYS A 359 -34.75 -37.06 21.63
C LYS A 359 -34.94 -35.93 20.63
N THR A 360 -34.99 -34.70 21.12
CA THR A 360 -35.21 -33.48 20.35
C THR A 360 -34.10 -32.47 20.62
N ILE A 361 -33.97 -31.46 19.76
CA ILE A 361 -33.07 -30.33 20.02
C ILE A 361 -33.48 -29.57 21.28
N GLN A 362 -34.79 -29.52 21.58
CA GLN A 362 -35.29 -28.94 22.83
C GLN A 362 -34.72 -29.64 24.06
N ASP A 363 -34.62 -30.98 24.06
CA ASP A 363 -34.05 -31.71 25.19
C ASP A 363 -32.58 -31.31 25.43
N GLN A 364 -31.82 -31.06 24.35
CA GLN A 364 -30.45 -30.56 24.44
C GLN A 364 -30.39 -29.13 25.00
N LEU A 365 -31.30 -28.24 24.57
CA LEU A 365 -31.43 -26.89 25.13
C LEU A 365 -31.85 -26.93 26.60
N ASP A 366 -32.72 -27.86 26.99
CA ASP A 366 -33.18 -28.05 28.36
C ASP A 366 -32.07 -28.56 29.26
N ASN A 367 -31.27 -29.53 28.80
CA ASN A 367 -30.08 -30.04 29.50
C ASN A 367 -29.05 -28.94 29.77
N LEU A 368 -28.99 -27.91 28.93
CA LEU A 368 -28.13 -26.74 29.12
C LEU A 368 -28.78 -25.67 29.99
N PHE A 369 -29.91 -25.10 29.55
CA PHE A 369 -30.48 -23.89 30.15
C PHE A 369 -31.31 -24.15 31.40
N LEU A 370 -32.03 -25.28 31.51
CA LEU A 370 -32.87 -25.54 32.67
C LEU A 370 -32.06 -25.62 33.98
N PRO A 371 -30.91 -26.33 34.05
CA PRO A 371 -30.04 -26.30 35.23
C PRO A 371 -29.53 -24.89 35.56
N LEU A 372 -29.16 -24.10 34.55
CA LEU A 372 -28.64 -22.74 34.73
C LEU A 372 -29.69 -21.79 35.30
N PHE A 373 -30.93 -21.87 34.79
CA PHE A 373 -32.06 -21.13 35.30
C PHE A 373 -32.42 -21.55 36.74
N LYS A 374 -32.48 -22.85 37.02
CA LYS A 374 -32.76 -23.39 38.36
C LYS A 374 -31.70 -22.97 39.38
N ALA A 375 -30.42 -23.07 39.04
CA ALA A 375 -29.32 -22.62 39.88
C ALA A 375 -29.34 -21.09 40.09
N THR A 376 -29.78 -20.32 39.09
CA THR A 376 -29.96 -18.88 39.20
C THR A 376 -31.13 -18.51 40.11
N LEU A 377 -32.23 -19.28 40.12
CA LEU A 377 -33.41 -19.04 40.95
C LEU A 377 -33.27 -19.53 42.40
N GLN A 378 -32.63 -20.68 42.61
CA GLN A 378 -32.55 -21.36 43.90
C GLN A 378 -31.08 -21.56 44.35
N PRO A 379 -30.30 -20.46 44.53
CA PRO A 379 -28.89 -20.57 44.84
C PRO A 379 -28.59 -21.21 46.21
N SER A 380 -29.58 -21.25 47.12
CA SER A 380 -29.47 -21.84 48.46
C SER A 380 -29.73 -23.34 48.52
N THR A 381 -30.19 -23.96 47.43
CA THR A 381 -30.51 -25.39 47.44
C THR A 381 -29.25 -26.22 47.28
N GLN A 382 -29.02 -27.15 48.22
CA GLN A 382 -27.81 -27.99 48.26
C GLN A 382 -27.54 -28.72 46.94
N LYS A 383 -28.59 -29.15 46.23
CA LYS A 383 -28.50 -29.80 44.91
C LYS A 383 -27.78 -28.95 43.85
N TYR A 384 -27.88 -27.62 43.92
CA TYR A 384 -27.29 -26.72 42.93
C TYR A 384 -25.98 -26.07 43.43
N SER A 385 -25.47 -26.44 44.61
CA SER A 385 -24.32 -25.77 45.24
C SER A 385 -23.09 -25.72 44.33
N SER A 386 -22.66 -26.85 43.77
CA SER A 386 -21.52 -26.95 42.84
C SER A 386 -21.76 -26.14 41.57
N LEU A 387 -22.97 -26.19 41.01
CA LEU A 387 -23.32 -25.45 39.79
C LEU A 387 -23.38 -23.93 40.05
N VAL A 388 -23.90 -23.50 41.20
CA VAL A 388 -23.88 -22.09 41.63
C VAL A 388 -22.45 -21.60 41.82
N TRP A 389 -21.56 -22.45 42.35
CA TRP A 389 -20.12 -22.15 42.43
C TRP A 389 -19.52 -21.97 41.02
N LEU A 390 -19.80 -22.88 40.08
CA LEU A 390 -19.33 -22.78 38.70
C LEU A 390 -19.85 -21.49 38.03
N LEU A 391 -21.12 -21.15 38.23
CA LEU A 391 -21.72 -19.94 37.64
C LEU A 391 -21.10 -18.64 38.14
N LYS A 392 -20.51 -18.63 39.34
CA LYS A 392 -19.74 -17.47 39.84
C LYS A 392 -18.38 -17.33 39.16
N GLN A 393 -17.81 -18.42 38.65
CA GLN A 393 -16.51 -18.47 37.97
C GLN A 393 -16.64 -18.50 36.44
N LEU A 394 -17.88 -18.56 35.93
CA LEU A 394 -18.18 -18.62 34.50
C LEU A 394 -18.22 -17.22 33.89
N GLY A 395 -17.48 -17.02 32.82
CA GLY A 395 -17.38 -15.76 32.09
C GLY A 395 -18.25 -15.67 30.84
N GLY A 396 -18.55 -16.80 30.20
CA GLY A 396 -19.28 -16.79 28.94
C GLY A 396 -19.51 -18.16 28.32
N PHE A 397 -20.21 -18.14 27.20
CA PHE A 397 -20.46 -19.29 26.32
C PHE A 397 -19.77 -19.03 24.98
N GLN A 398 -18.98 -19.99 24.50
CA GLN A 398 -18.41 -19.98 23.17
C GLN A 398 -19.18 -20.96 22.28
N VAL A 399 -19.72 -20.48 21.16
CA VAL A 399 -20.43 -21.32 20.20
C VAL A 399 -19.52 -21.58 19.00
N GLU A 400 -19.27 -22.85 18.74
CA GLU A 400 -18.59 -23.30 17.53
C GLU A 400 -19.65 -23.82 16.55
N ALA A 401 -19.91 -23.06 15.47
CA ALA A 401 -20.82 -23.49 14.41
C ALA A 401 -20.12 -24.54 13.53
N VAL A 402 -20.20 -25.81 13.94
CA VAL A 402 -19.53 -26.91 13.24
C VAL A 402 -20.34 -27.32 12.00
N SER A 403 -19.81 -27.05 10.81
CA SER A 403 -20.29 -27.66 9.55
C SER A 403 -19.29 -28.69 9.02
N THR A 404 -19.29 -29.88 9.63
CA THR A 404 -18.79 -31.08 8.95
C THR A 404 -19.89 -31.60 8.03
N GLY A 405 -20.06 -30.95 6.88
CA GLY A 405 -21.09 -31.28 5.88
C GLY A 405 -21.60 -30.07 5.09
N VAL A 406 -22.48 -30.31 4.12
CA VAL A 406 -23.26 -29.24 3.47
C VAL A 406 -24.22 -28.67 4.51
N GLU A 407 -24.10 -27.39 4.85
CA GLU A 407 -25.03 -26.72 5.77
C GLU A 407 -26.44 -26.72 5.15
N ALA A 408 -27.46 -27.07 5.94
CA ALA A 408 -28.85 -26.90 5.54
C ALA A 408 -29.15 -25.41 5.28
N ASP A 409 -30.05 -25.12 4.34
CA ASP A 409 -30.46 -23.74 4.07
C ASP A 409 -31.14 -23.11 5.30
N LEU A 410 -30.93 -21.81 5.48
CA LEU A 410 -31.54 -21.05 6.58
C LEU A 410 -33.00 -20.72 6.24
N ASP A 411 -33.94 -21.51 6.77
CA ASP A 411 -35.37 -21.35 6.53
C ASP A 411 -36.07 -20.51 7.62
N VAL A 412 -36.92 -19.57 7.19
CA VAL A 412 -37.75 -18.72 8.06
C VAL A 412 -38.81 -19.55 8.79
N GLU A 413 -39.30 -20.61 8.14
CA GLU A 413 -40.36 -21.49 8.65
C GLU A 413 -39.80 -22.79 9.25
N SER A 414 -38.53 -22.78 9.70
CA SER A 414 -37.97 -23.90 10.46
C SER A 414 -38.86 -24.25 11.66
N PRO A 415 -39.13 -25.55 11.93
CA PRO A 415 -39.89 -25.98 13.09
C PRO A 415 -39.25 -25.50 14.40
N VAL A 416 -40.03 -25.44 15.48
CA VAL A 416 -39.50 -25.12 16.81
C VAL A 416 -38.62 -26.26 17.34
N PRO A 417 -37.68 -26.02 18.30
CA PRO A 417 -36.73 -27.05 18.72
C PRO A 417 -37.35 -28.33 19.29
N SER A 418 -38.61 -28.29 19.74
CA SER A 418 -39.35 -29.47 20.22
C SER A 418 -39.75 -30.43 19.12
N ASP A 419 -39.80 -29.94 17.87
CA ASP A 419 -40.33 -30.68 16.72
C ASP A 419 -39.20 -31.21 15.83
N ILE A 420 -37.95 -30.84 16.11
CA ILE A 420 -36.75 -31.28 15.38
C ILE A 420 -36.09 -32.41 16.17
N ASN A 421 -35.91 -33.57 15.54
CA ASN A 421 -35.27 -34.70 16.18
C ASN A 421 -33.80 -34.37 16.47
N TYR A 422 -33.26 -34.96 17.54
CA TYR A 422 -31.87 -34.76 17.90
C TYR A 422 -30.89 -35.20 16.80
N GLU A 423 -31.28 -36.11 15.89
CA GLU A 423 -30.43 -36.56 14.77
C GLU A 423 -30.44 -35.62 13.56
N ASP A 424 -31.44 -34.75 13.45
CA ASP A 424 -31.57 -33.82 12.33
C ASP A 424 -30.53 -32.71 12.46
N LYS A 425 -29.84 -32.38 11.36
CA LYS A 425 -28.75 -31.39 11.30
C LYS A 425 -29.28 -30.01 10.85
N PRO A 426 -29.81 -29.16 11.74
CA PRO A 426 -30.22 -27.82 11.34
C PRO A 426 -29.00 -26.96 10.99
N ASN A 427 -29.25 -25.82 10.35
CA ASN A 427 -28.21 -24.83 10.08
C ASN A 427 -27.53 -24.38 11.40
N GLY A 428 -26.20 -24.20 11.40
CA GLY A 428 -25.47 -23.77 12.61
C GLY A 428 -25.99 -22.47 13.24
N LEU A 429 -26.58 -21.57 12.45
CA LEU A 429 -27.21 -20.34 12.94
C LEU A 429 -28.46 -20.58 13.80
N TYR A 430 -29.15 -21.70 13.57
CA TYR A 430 -30.29 -22.13 14.37
C TYR A 430 -29.88 -22.29 15.83
N TYR A 431 -28.82 -23.07 16.06
CA TYR A 431 -28.23 -23.24 17.39
C TYR A 431 -27.77 -21.92 17.99
N VAL A 432 -27.07 -21.08 17.21
CA VAL A 432 -26.57 -19.79 17.70
C VAL A 432 -27.71 -18.88 18.17
N TYR A 433 -28.83 -18.84 17.44
CA TYR A 433 -30.00 -18.05 17.84
C TYR A 433 -30.61 -18.53 19.15
N TYR A 434 -30.91 -19.83 19.28
CA TYR A 434 -31.55 -20.36 20.49
C TYR A 434 -30.63 -20.29 21.70
N ILE A 435 -29.31 -20.41 21.51
CA ILE A 435 -28.34 -20.12 22.57
C ILE A 435 -28.41 -18.64 22.96
N TYR A 436 -28.37 -17.73 22.00
CA TYR A 436 -28.45 -16.29 22.27
C TYR A 436 -29.74 -15.90 22.99
N ALA A 437 -30.91 -16.36 22.50
CA ALA A 437 -32.21 -15.98 23.01
C ALA A 437 -32.36 -16.42 24.48
N ASN A 438 -32.00 -17.67 24.79
CA ASN A 438 -32.05 -18.20 26.13
C ASN A 438 -30.99 -17.58 27.06
N MET A 439 -29.78 -17.35 26.55
CA MET A 439 -28.71 -16.68 27.31
C MET A 439 -29.07 -15.21 27.60
N LYS A 440 -29.75 -14.50 26.70
CA LYS A 440 -30.24 -13.14 26.92
C LYS A 440 -31.24 -13.11 28.07
N VAL A 441 -32.25 -13.99 28.06
CA VAL A 441 -33.23 -14.08 29.17
C VAL A 441 -32.55 -14.45 30.48
N LEU A 442 -31.60 -15.40 30.45
CA LEU A 442 -30.81 -15.78 31.62
C LEU A 442 -29.98 -14.59 32.16
N ASN A 443 -29.30 -13.85 31.30
CA ASN A 443 -28.52 -12.68 31.68
C ASN A 443 -29.38 -11.55 32.25
N ASP A 444 -30.53 -11.28 31.64
CA ASP A 444 -31.47 -10.27 32.15
C ASP A 444 -31.98 -10.67 33.54
N LEU A 445 -32.34 -11.95 33.75
CA LEU A 445 -32.72 -12.48 35.06
C LEU A 445 -31.58 -12.37 36.09
N ARG A 446 -30.35 -12.74 35.70
CA ARG A 446 -29.16 -12.66 36.56
C ARG A 446 -28.83 -11.22 36.93
N LYS A 447 -28.92 -10.30 35.97
CA LYS A 447 -28.74 -8.86 36.18
C LYS A 447 -29.76 -8.31 37.17
N MET A 448 -31.04 -8.67 37.05
CA MET A 448 -32.07 -8.28 38.03
C MET A 448 -31.78 -8.79 39.45
N ARG A 449 -31.11 -9.94 39.58
CA ARG A 449 -30.70 -10.52 40.88
C ARG A 449 -29.33 -10.03 41.38
N GLY A 450 -28.66 -9.13 40.66
CA GLY A 450 -27.30 -8.69 41.00
C GLY A 450 -26.23 -9.77 40.85
N LEU A 451 -26.47 -10.78 40.01
CA LEU A 451 -25.52 -11.86 39.70
C LEU A 451 -24.69 -11.49 38.46
N ASN A 452 -23.52 -12.13 38.28
CA ASN A 452 -22.67 -11.93 37.10
C ASN A 452 -23.39 -12.38 35.81
N THR A 453 -23.15 -11.67 34.71
CA THR A 453 -23.69 -11.99 33.38
C THR A 453 -22.63 -12.66 32.52
N PHE A 454 -23.05 -13.36 31.48
CA PHE A 454 -22.21 -14.17 30.62
C PHE A 454 -22.06 -13.55 29.23
N GLN A 455 -20.82 -13.50 28.70
CA GLN A 455 -20.57 -13.09 27.33
C GLN A 455 -20.95 -14.19 26.34
N LEU A 456 -21.43 -13.81 25.15
CA LEU A 456 -21.55 -14.71 24.00
C LEU A 456 -20.34 -14.56 23.08
N ARG A 457 -19.62 -15.66 22.86
CA ARG A 457 -18.49 -15.73 21.93
C ARG A 457 -18.84 -16.62 20.76
N ILE A 458 -18.50 -16.20 19.55
CA ILE A 458 -18.78 -16.96 18.33
C ILE A 458 -17.48 -17.15 17.57
N SER A 459 -17.23 -18.37 17.11
CA SER A 459 -15.96 -18.72 16.51
C SER A 459 -15.92 -18.66 14.98
N GLY A 460 -14.85 -18.10 14.39
CA GLY A 460 -14.78 -17.73 12.96
C GLY A 460 -14.02 -18.66 11.99
N THR A 461 -13.67 -19.90 12.35
CA THR A 461 -12.62 -20.66 11.64
C THR A 461 -13.01 -21.50 10.43
N HIS A 462 -14.29 -21.80 10.18
CA HIS A 462 -14.64 -22.81 9.18
C HIS A 462 -14.50 -22.33 7.73
N GLN A 463 -14.29 -23.27 6.79
CA GLN A 463 -14.09 -22.94 5.36
C GLN A 463 -15.25 -22.13 4.76
N ASN A 464 -16.47 -22.31 5.28
CA ASN A 464 -17.68 -21.54 4.94
C ASN A 464 -18.13 -20.61 6.09
N CYS A 465 -17.20 -19.88 6.72
CA CYS A 465 -17.42 -19.09 7.94
C CYS A 465 -18.37 -17.88 7.84
N VAL A 466 -18.91 -17.50 6.66
CA VAL A 466 -19.71 -16.26 6.51
C VAL A 466 -20.82 -16.19 7.55
N ASN A 467 -21.58 -17.27 7.72
CA ASN A 467 -22.70 -17.35 8.66
C ASN A 467 -22.22 -17.14 10.11
N ALA A 468 -21.13 -17.79 10.51
CA ALA A 468 -20.56 -17.63 11.85
C ALA A 468 -20.06 -16.20 12.11
N LEU A 469 -19.44 -15.54 11.12
CA LEU A 469 -19.01 -14.15 11.24
C LEU A 469 -20.20 -13.18 11.28
N LEU A 470 -21.25 -13.41 10.48
CA LEU A 470 -22.49 -12.63 10.51
C LEU A 470 -23.15 -12.73 11.89
N ALA A 471 -23.26 -13.93 12.45
CA ALA A 471 -23.79 -14.12 13.79
C ALA A 471 -22.87 -13.55 14.87
N GLY A 472 -21.55 -13.69 14.69
CA GLY A 472 -20.52 -13.07 15.53
C GLY A 472 -20.71 -11.56 15.63
N TYR A 473 -20.95 -10.90 14.50
CA TYR A 473 -21.26 -9.47 14.46
C TYR A 473 -22.66 -9.15 15.02
N LEU A 474 -23.70 -9.92 14.73
CA LEU A 474 -25.05 -9.55 15.15
C LEU A 474 -25.30 -9.81 16.64
N LEU A 475 -24.83 -10.97 17.13
CA LEU A 475 -25.15 -11.51 18.47
C LEU A 475 -23.93 -11.57 19.40
N GLY A 476 -22.72 -11.76 18.88
CA GLY A 476 -21.51 -11.94 19.68
C GLY A 476 -21.03 -10.67 20.38
N ASP A 477 -20.35 -10.87 21.52
CA ASP A 477 -19.55 -9.85 22.21
C ASP A 477 -18.09 -9.90 21.73
N VAL A 478 -17.58 -11.11 21.50
CA VAL A 478 -16.24 -11.38 20.97
C VAL A 478 -16.34 -12.43 19.85
N ILE A 479 -15.69 -12.16 18.72
CA ILE A 479 -15.47 -13.14 17.66
C ILE A 479 -14.12 -13.80 17.92
N THR A 480 -14.12 -15.08 18.28
CA THR A 480 -12.88 -15.83 18.50
C THR A 480 -12.36 -16.41 17.19
N ARG A 481 -11.03 -16.49 17.05
CA ARG A 481 -10.37 -16.98 15.84
C ARG A 481 -10.82 -16.22 14.59
N ALA A 482 -10.79 -14.89 14.68
CA ALA A 482 -11.40 -13.97 13.73
C ALA A 482 -10.59 -13.70 12.45
N THR A 483 -9.53 -14.46 12.17
CA THR A 483 -8.58 -14.21 11.08
C THR A 483 -9.25 -14.08 9.70
N ARG A 484 -10.30 -14.88 9.43
CA ARG A 484 -11.08 -14.84 8.18
C ARG A 484 -11.98 -13.61 8.01
N ILE A 485 -12.16 -12.79 9.04
CA ILE A 485 -12.89 -11.53 8.88
C ILE A 485 -12.19 -10.59 7.88
N MET A 486 -10.89 -10.80 7.64
CA MET A 486 -10.10 -10.05 6.66
C MET A 486 -10.72 -10.07 5.25
N ASP A 487 -11.40 -11.16 4.89
CA ASP A 487 -12.07 -11.33 3.58
C ASP A 487 -13.41 -10.58 3.47
N TYR A 488 -13.92 -10.02 4.58
CA TYR A 488 -15.22 -9.35 4.66
C TYR A 488 -15.06 -7.89 5.15
N PRO A 489 -14.67 -6.94 4.28
CA PRO A 489 -14.47 -5.53 4.65
C PRO A 489 -15.68 -4.88 5.30
N VAL A 490 -16.89 -5.23 4.85
CA VAL A 490 -18.13 -4.70 5.44
C VAL A 490 -18.27 -5.12 6.91
N LEU A 491 -17.99 -6.39 7.23
CA LEU A 491 -18.02 -6.87 8.62
C LEU A 491 -16.92 -6.25 9.46
N GLN A 492 -15.71 -6.07 8.92
CA GLN A 492 -14.64 -5.37 9.63
C GLN A 492 -15.05 -3.94 10.00
N TYR A 493 -15.60 -3.20 9.04
CA TYR A 493 -16.07 -1.83 9.24
C TYR A 493 -17.18 -1.77 10.31
N LEU A 494 -18.17 -2.65 10.22
CA LEU A 494 -19.27 -2.74 11.18
C LEU A 494 -18.79 -3.16 12.59
N CYS A 495 -17.85 -4.10 12.68
CA CYS A 495 -17.23 -4.52 13.93
C CYS A 495 -16.45 -3.38 14.58
N GLY A 496 -15.75 -2.57 13.78
CA GLY A 496 -15.04 -1.39 14.26
C GLY A 496 -15.97 -0.31 14.82
N LEU A 497 -17.02 0.05 14.08
CA LEU A 497 -18.04 1.02 14.53
C LEU A 497 -18.68 0.63 15.87
N HIS A 498 -18.87 -0.66 16.13
CA HIS A 498 -19.46 -1.17 17.38
C HIS A 498 -18.44 -1.63 18.43
N GLY A 499 -17.14 -1.56 18.15
CA GLY A 499 -16.08 -2.03 19.05
C GLY A 499 -16.16 -3.53 19.41
N VAL A 500 -16.58 -4.38 18.45
CA VAL A 500 -16.65 -5.84 18.64
C VAL A 500 -15.24 -6.41 18.83
N GLY A 501 -15.04 -7.19 19.90
CA GLY A 501 -13.73 -7.77 20.21
C GLY A 501 -13.37 -8.89 19.22
N LEU A 502 -12.14 -8.90 18.73
CA LEU A 502 -11.61 -9.92 17.83
C LEU A 502 -10.42 -10.62 18.49
N THR A 503 -10.45 -11.94 18.63
CA THR A 503 -9.26 -12.69 19.04
C THR A 503 -8.68 -13.45 17.86
N VAL A 504 -7.36 -13.42 17.73
CA VAL A 504 -6.61 -14.15 16.68
C VAL A 504 -5.56 -15.05 17.30
N SER A 505 -5.19 -16.12 16.59
CA SER A 505 -4.18 -17.08 17.04
C SER A 505 -3.20 -17.35 15.90
N PRO A 506 -2.23 -16.44 15.66
CA PRO A 506 -1.34 -16.47 14.49
C PRO A 506 -0.65 -17.82 14.25
N LEU A 507 -0.09 -18.45 15.28
CA LEU A 507 0.64 -19.71 15.17
C LEU A 507 -0.31 -20.89 14.90
N HIS A 508 -1.46 -20.91 15.58
CA HIS A 508 -2.54 -21.86 15.29
C HIS A 508 -2.98 -21.78 13.82
N ASP A 509 -3.21 -20.55 13.33
CA ASP A 509 -3.74 -20.30 11.99
C ASP A 509 -2.71 -20.64 10.90
N HIS A 510 -1.43 -20.43 11.19
CA HIS A 510 -0.33 -20.88 10.35
C HIS A 510 -0.31 -22.40 10.20
N VAL A 511 -0.33 -23.14 11.32
CA VAL A 511 -0.26 -24.61 11.33
C VAL A 511 -1.51 -25.23 10.72
N ARG A 512 -2.69 -24.62 10.92
CA ARG A 512 -3.96 -25.07 10.30
C ARG A 512 -4.09 -24.72 8.82
N GLY A 513 -3.12 -24.00 8.24
CA GLY A 513 -3.17 -23.59 6.83
C GLY A 513 -4.25 -22.56 6.53
N VAL A 514 -4.67 -21.75 7.52
CA VAL A 514 -5.59 -20.63 7.31
C VAL A 514 -4.85 -19.49 6.60
N THR A 515 -3.69 -19.09 7.12
CA THR A 515 -2.83 -18.05 6.53
C THR A 515 -1.38 -18.26 6.99
N PRO A 516 -0.36 -18.13 6.13
CA PRO A 516 1.04 -18.16 6.56
C PRO A 516 1.33 -17.09 7.62
N TYR A 517 2.17 -17.38 8.61
CA TYR A 517 2.43 -16.46 9.72
C TYR A 517 2.88 -15.08 9.22
N GLN A 518 3.78 -15.00 8.22
CA GLN A 518 4.28 -13.74 7.67
C GLN A 518 3.19 -12.89 6.98
N LYS A 519 2.08 -13.50 6.55
CA LYS A 519 0.97 -12.83 5.88
C LYS A 519 -0.25 -12.67 6.79
N HIS A 520 -0.11 -12.95 8.09
CA HIS A 520 -1.22 -12.87 9.02
C HIS A 520 -1.74 -11.42 9.15
N PRO A 521 -3.07 -11.19 9.17
CA PRO A 521 -3.66 -9.85 9.09
C PRO A 521 -3.61 -9.03 10.40
N LEU A 522 -2.95 -9.53 11.45
CA LEU A 522 -2.89 -8.85 12.76
C LEU A 522 -2.42 -7.38 12.66
N PRO A 523 -1.33 -7.04 11.93
CA PRO A 523 -0.91 -5.64 11.81
C PRO A 523 -1.94 -4.77 11.09
N ASN A 524 -2.64 -5.32 10.10
CA ASN A 524 -3.70 -4.61 9.40
C ASN A 524 -4.89 -4.33 10.33
N PHE A 525 -5.28 -5.29 11.18
CA PHE A 525 -6.35 -5.07 12.16
C PHE A 525 -5.98 -3.98 13.16
N LEU A 526 -4.73 -3.96 13.63
CA LEU A 526 -4.23 -2.91 14.54
C LEU A 526 -4.24 -1.52 13.88
N HIS A 527 -3.72 -1.40 12.65
CA HIS A 527 -3.73 -0.13 11.92
C HIS A 527 -5.14 0.30 11.46
N ARG A 528 -6.08 -0.64 11.28
CA ARG A 528 -7.50 -0.35 11.05
C ARG A 528 -8.25 0.03 12.34
N CYS A 529 -7.53 0.21 13.45
CA CYS A 529 -8.09 0.55 14.76
C CYS A 529 -9.13 -0.47 15.25
N LEU A 530 -9.06 -1.73 14.81
CA LEU A 530 -9.96 -2.78 15.28
C LEU A 530 -9.52 -3.26 16.67
N LYS A 531 -10.50 -3.60 17.52
CA LYS A 531 -10.26 -4.09 18.87
C LYS A 531 -9.82 -5.56 18.87
N VAL A 532 -8.54 -5.78 18.61
CA VAL A 532 -7.93 -7.11 18.45
C VAL A 532 -7.06 -7.51 19.65
N ALA A 533 -7.01 -8.81 19.96
CA ALA A 533 -6.10 -9.42 20.94
C ALA A 533 -5.52 -10.75 20.42
N ILE A 534 -4.36 -11.13 20.94
CA ILE A 534 -3.68 -12.40 20.65
C ILE A 534 -4.13 -13.46 21.66
N SER A 535 -4.41 -14.68 21.17
CA SER A 535 -4.78 -15.85 21.98
C SER A 535 -4.07 -17.11 21.47
N THR A 536 -3.84 -18.11 22.31
CA THR A 536 -3.04 -19.29 21.93
C THR A 536 -3.87 -20.45 21.36
N HIS A 537 -5.14 -20.56 21.74
CA HIS A 537 -6.10 -21.62 21.37
C HIS A 537 -5.73 -23.06 21.75
N ALA A 538 -4.58 -23.59 21.29
CA ALA A 538 -4.17 -24.97 21.52
C ALA A 538 -2.65 -25.15 21.71
N PRO A 539 -2.05 -24.58 22.79
CA PRO A 539 -0.62 -24.65 23.06
C PRO A 539 0.07 -25.98 22.87
N LEU A 540 -0.59 -27.07 23.28
CA LEU A 540 -0.07 -28.43 23.22
C LEU A 540 0.49 -28.82 21.85
N TYR A 541 -0.02 -28.22 20.78
CA TYR A 541 0.28 -28.64 19.41
C TYR A 541 1.41 -27.88 18.73
N PHE A 542 1.74 -26.67 19.18
CA PHE A 542 2.63 -25.79 18.41
C PHE A 542 3.46 -24.81 19.25
N HIS A 543 3.15 -24.62 20.53
CA HIS A 543 4.00 -23.81 21.42
C HIS A 543 5.12 -24.66 22.01
N HIS A 544 6.27 -24.03 22.24
CA HIS A 544 7.47 -24.63 22.81
C HIS A 544 7.86 -24.03 24.16
N SER A 545 7.21 -22.93 24.55
CA SER A 545 7.42 -22.27 25.82
C SER A 545 6.43 -22.74 26.89
N MET A 546 6.92 -22.85 28.12
CA MET A 546 6.11 -22.96 29.34
C MET A 546 5.10 -21.79 29.52
N THR A 547 5.32 -20.69 28.80
CA THR A 547 4.46 -19.49 28.74
C THR A 547 4.02 -19.24 27.29
N PRO A 548 3.06 -20.03 26.76
CA PRO A 548 2.72 -20.01 25.34
C PRO A 548 2.20 -18.65 24.86
N LEU A 549 1.49 -17.90 25.72
CA LEU A 549 1.02 -16.56 25.39
C LEU A 549 2.21 -15.59 25.14
N ILE A 550 3.25 -15.65 25.97
CA ILE A 550 4.44 -14.80 25.83
C ILE A 550 5.21 -15.15 24.56
N GLU A 551 5.29 -16.44 24.21
CA GLU A 551 5.86 -16.89 22.95
C GLU A 551 5.09 -16.32 21.75
N GLU A 552 3.76 -16.35 21.78
CA GLU A 552 2.92 -15.78 20.72
C GLU A 552 3.14 -14.27 20.56
N TYR A 553 3.14 -13.51 21.66
CA TYR A 553 3.41 -12.07 21.66
C TYR A 553 4.83 -11.75 21.19
N GLY A 554 5.85 -12.50 21.65
CA GLY A 554 7.25 -12.30 21.24
C GLY A 554 7.48 -12.61 19.77
N THR A 555 6.84 -13.67 19.26
CA THR A 555 6.92 -14.06 17.85
C THR A 555 6.21 -13.05 16.96
N ALA A 556 5.02 -12.59 17.36
CA ALA A 556 4.28 -11.53 16.68
C ALA A 556 5.07 -10.21 16.66
N MET A 557 5.66 -9.80 17.79
CA MET A 557 6.46 -8.58 17.87
C MET A 557 7.63 -8.59 16.88
N ASN A 558 8.41 -9.69 16.85
CA ASN A 558 9.58 -9.80 15.98
C ASN A 558 9.23 -9.93 14.49
N LEU A 559 8.25 -10.79 14.14
CA LEU A 559 7.91 -11.05 12.73
C LEU A 559 7.08 -9.93 12.10
N PHE A 560 6.24 -9.25 12.87
CA PHE A 560 5.42 -8.14 12.37
C PHE A 560 6.02 -6.76 12.64
N ARG A 561 7.19 -6.69 13.30
CA ARG A 561 7.84 -5.43 13.72
C ARG A 561 6.90 -4.52 14.53
N LEU A 562 6.17 -5.12 15.47
CA LEU A 562 5.31 -4.35 16.37
C LEU A 562 6.16 -3.60 17.40
N SER A 563 5.82 -2.35 17.69
CA SER A 563 6.47 -1.58 18.75
C SER A 563 6.14 -2.14 20.14
N PHE A 564 6.90 -1.71 21.16
CA PHE A 564 6.60 -2.07 22.54
C PHE A 564 5.19 -1.61 22.98
N LEU A 565 4.71 -0.49 22.43
CA LEU A 565 3.39 0.06 22.72
C LEU A 565 2.27 -0.67 21.99
N ASP A 566 2.53 -1.20 20.79
CA ASP A 566 1.55 -2.06 20.09
C ASP A 566 1.30 -3.34 20.89
N VAL A 567 2.36 -3.91 21.48
CA VAL A 567 2.26 -5.08 22.35
C VAL A 567 1.46 -4.79 23.62
N THR A 568 1.65 -3.63 24.26
CA THR A 568 0.87 -3.24 25.44
C THR A 568 -0.57 -2.85 25.07
N GLU A 569 -0.82 -2.30 23.88
CA GLU A 569 -2.17 -2.04 23.34
C GLU A 569 -2.94 -3.36 23.15
N LEU A 570 -2.31 -4.37 22.54
CA LEU A 570 -2.89 -5.71 22.39
C LEU A 570 -3.19 -6.34 23.76
N ALA A 571 -2.27 -6.20 24.73
CA ALA A 571 -2.47 -6.67 26.09
C ALA A 571 -3.63 -5.95 26.79
N ARG A 572 -3.70 -4.62 26.71
CA ARG A 572 -4.82 -3.83 27.23
C ARG A 572 -6.14 -4.28 26.61
N ASN A 573 -6.18 -4.47 25.30
CA ASN A 573 -7.37 -4.93 24.59
C ASN A 573 -7.82 -6.32 25.04
N SER A 574 -6.88 -7.24 25.31
CA SER A 574 -7.16 -8.58 25.84
C SER A 574 -7.90 -8.53 27.18
N VAL A 575 -7.52 -7.59 28.07
CA VAL A 575 -8.20 -7.36 29.34
C VAL A 575 -9.58 -6.75 29.13
N ILE A 576 -9.71 -5.74 28.27
CA ILE A 576 -10.98 -5.05 28.04
C ILE A 576 -12.03 -6.02 27.48
N MET A 577 -11.67 -6.86 26.51
CA MET A 577 -12.59 -7.81 25.89
C MET A 577 -12.84 -9.08 26.71
N SER A 578 -12.01 -9.35 27.72
CA SER A 578 -12.18 -10.50 28.60
C SER A 578 -13.52 -10.48 29.36
N SER A 579 -13.89 -11.64 29.90
CA SER A 579 -15.07 -11.88 30.72
C SER A 579 -14.83 -11.71 32.23
N PHE A 580 -13.62 -11.29 32.63
CA PHE A 580 -13.29 -11.08 34.03
C PHE A 580 -14.21 -10.01 34.68
N PRO A 581 -14.54 -10.17 35.98
CA PRO A 581 -15.37 -9.21 36.70
C PRO A 581 -14.79 -7.79 36.67
N SER A 582 -15.65 -6.78 36.75
CA SER A 582 -15.23 -5.37 36.77
C SER A 582 -14.20 -5.07 37.87
N GLU A 583 -14.27 -5.72 39.03
CA GLU A 583 -13.29 -5.54 40.11
C GLU A 583 -11.88 -5.97 39.69
N ARG A 584 -11.74 -7.05 38.92
CA ARG A 584 -10.45 -7.48 38.34
C ARG A 584 -9.95 -6.51 37.28
N LYS A 585 -10.84 -6.06 36.39
CA LYS A 585 -10.47 -5.07 35.37
C LYS A 585 -10.03 -3.75 36.00
N LYS A 586 -10.65 -3.33 37.11
CA LYS A 586 -10.23 -2.15 37.90
C LYS A 586 -8.83 -2.31 38.50
N GLU A 587 -8.52 -3.51 38.98
CA GLU A 587 -7.18 -3.85 39.48
C GLU A 587 -6.13 -3.74 38.36
N TRP A 588 -6.41 -4.31 37.18
CA TRP A 588 -5.45 -4.41 36.07
C TRP A 588 -5.35 -3.17 35.17
N LEU A 589 -6.40 -2.36 35.03
CA LEU A 589 -6.42 -1.21 34.11
C LEU A 589 -6.72 0.12 34.79
N GLY A 590 -7.24 0.10 36.02
CA GLY A 590 -7.63 1.31 36.74
C GLY A 590 -9.12 1.44 37.02
N GLN A 591 -9.47 2.28 37.98
CA GLN A 591 -10.85 2.40 38.49
C GLN A 591 -11.84 2.87 37.42
N ARG A 592 -11.36 3.69 36.47
CA ARG A 592 -12.16 4.34 35.43
C ARG A 592 -12.01 3.71 34.04
N TYR A 593 -11.48 2.48 33.94
CA TYR A 593 -11.16 1.82 32.65
C TYR A 593 -12.28 1.83 31.59
N HIS A 594 -13.55 1.98 31.99
CA HIS A 594 -14.72 2.01 31.13
C HIS A 594 -14.95 3.36 30.42
N ARG A 595 -14.23 4.43 30.80
CA ARG A 595 -14.35 5.79 30.23
C ARG A 595 -13.41 6.05 29.04
N GLY A 596 -12.95 5.02 28.35
CA GLY A 596 -12.05 5.20 27.20
C GLY A 596 -10.71 5.82 27.59
N VAL A 597 -10.31 6.89 26.92
CA VAL A 597 -9.08 7.65 27.17
C VAL A 597 -9.03 8.24 28.57
N ASP A 598 -10.12 8.90 29.03
CA ASP A 598 -10.22 9.52 30.37
C ASP A 598 -10.05 8.52 31.52
N GLY A 599 -10.23 7.24 31.20
CA GLY A 599 -10.15 6.13 32.12
C GLY A 599 -8.79 5.43 32.20
N ASN A 600 -7.83 5.80 31.35
CA ASN A 600 -6.59 5.06 31.17
C ASN A 600 -5.54 5.43 32.24
N GLU A 601 -5.20 4.48 33.11
CA GLU A 601 -4.07 4.60 34.05
C GLU A 601 -2.79 4.06 33.39
N PHE A 602 -1.94 4.96 32.87
CA PHE A 602 -0.71 4.61 32.14
C PHE A 602 0.19 3.64 32.92
N GLU A 603 0.32 3.81 34.24
CA GLU A 603 1.16 2.95 35.10
C GLU A 603 0.79 1.46 34.98
N LYS A 604 -0.48 1.17 34.71
CA LYS A 604 -1.01 -0.19 34.61
C LYS A 604 -1.16 -0.68 33.18
N SER A 605 -1.66 0.18 32.28
CA SER A 605 -1.89 -0.20 30.89
C SER A 605 -0.63 -0.14 30.05
N GLN A 606 0.32 0.75 30.38
CA GLN A 606 1.50 1.08 29.58
C GLN A 606 1.16 1.45 28.13
N VAL A 607 -0.02 2.03 27.91
CA VAL A 607 -0.48 2.57 26.62
C VAL A 607 -0.68 4.06 26.78
N THR A 608 -0.10 4.84 25.88
CA THR A 608 -0.21 6.31 25.87
C THR A 608 -1.66 6.75 25.63
N ASN A 609 -2.11 7.81 26.34
CA ASN A 609 -3.45 8.35 26.15
C ASN A 609 -3.67 8.81 24.72
N VAL A 610 -2.64 9.36 24.07
CA VAL A 610 -2.76 9.89 22.70
C VAL A 610 -2.97 8.76 21.68
N ARG A 611 -2.32 7.60 21.85
CA ARG A 611 -2.62 6.41 21.02
C ARG A 611 -4.09 6.02 21.15
N LEU A 612 -4.62 5.97 22.38
CA LEU A 612 -6.02 5.64 22.62
C LEU A 612 -6.97 6.71 22.05
N ALA A 613 -6.63 7.99 22.18
CA ALA A 613 -7.40 9.10 21.64
C ALA A 613 -7.48 9.02 20.12
N PHE A 614 -6.36 8.73 19.45
CA PHE A 614 -6.34 8.51 18.01
C PHE A 614 -7.25 7.35 17.57
N ARG A 615 -7.30 6.24 18.33
CA ARG A 615 -8.21 5.10 18.03
C ARG A 615 -9.68 5.50 18.16
N GLU A 616 -10.03 6.21 19.23
CA GLU A 616 -11.40 6.66 19.50
C GLU A 616 -11.84 7.70 18.46
N GLU A 617 -11.01 8.71 18.20
CA GLU A 617 -11.26 9.75 17.19
C GLU A 617 -11.45 9.15 15.78
N SER A 618 -10.66 8.14 15.42
CA SER A 618 -10.78 7.47 14.11
C SER A 618 -12.18 6.87 13.87
N TRP A 619 -12.78 6.24 14.88
CA TRP A 619 -14.14 5.69 14.75
C TRP A 619 -15.23 6.75 14.97
N GLU A 620 -14.98 7.77 15.80
CA GLU A 620 -15.88 8.92 16.01
C GLU A 620 -16.10 9.70 14.71
N LEU A 621 -15.05 9.86 13.89
CA LEU A 621 -15.13 10.50 12.57
C LEU A 621 -16.01 9.69 11.60
N GLU A 622 -15.87 8.36 11.56
CA GLU A 622 -16.72 7.50 10.73
C GLU A 622 -18.19 7.54 11.18
N HIS A 623 -18.44 7.56 12.49
CA HIS A 623 -19.79 7.76 13.04
C HIS A 623 -20.38 9.11 12.66
N SER A 624 -19.60 10.18 12.80
CA SER A 624 -20.01 11.55 12.44
C SER A 624 -20.31 11.67 10.95
N LEU A 625 -19.47 11.07 10.11
CA LEU A 625 -19.66 11.03 8.66
C LEU A 625 -20.98 10.33 8.27
N LEU A 626 -21.26 9.16 8.83
CA LEU A 626 -22.53 8.45 8.58
C LEU A 626 -23.74 9.25 9.09
N ARG A 627 -23.59 9.95 10.23
CA ARG A 627 -24.61 10.84 10.79
C ARG A 627 -24.89 12.04 9.88
N ASP A 628 -23.86 12.68 9.35
CA ASP A 628 -24.01 13.84 8.45
C ASP A 628 -24.64 13.43 7.12
N LEU A 629 -24.28 12.25 6.58
CA LEU A 629 -24.96 11.68 5.41
C LEU A 629 -26.45 11.38 5.66
N ARG A 630 -26.81 10.98 6.89
CA ARG A 630 -28.20 10.75 7.30
C ARG A 630 -28.99 12.06 7.43
N LEU A 631 -28.39 13.10 8.00
CA LEU A 631 -29.04 14.41 8.18
C LEU A 631 -29.28 15.14 6.84
N ASN A 632 -28.34 15.05 5.90
CA ASN A 632 -28.40 15.76 4.62
C ASN A 632 -29.50 15.28 3.64
N GLN A 633 -30.28 14.24 3.98
CA GLN A 633 -31.45 13.84 3.17
C GLN A 633 -32.71 14.66 3.41
N LEU A 634 -32.72 15.53 4.43
CA LEU A 634 -33.91 16.27 4.81
C LEU A 634 -34.15 17.56 3.99
N SER A 635 -33.27 17.93 3.05
CA SER A 635 -33.49 19.06 2.13
C SER A 635 -33.11 18.74 0.66
N PRO A 636 -34.00 18.11 -0.12
CA PRO A 636 -33.69 17.71 -1.49
C PRO A 636 -33.68 18.85 -2.54
N GLN A 637 -33.98 20.11 -2.19
CA GLN A 637 -34.38 21.12 -3.18
C GLN A 637 -33.50 22.39 -3.31
N GLU A 638 -32.46 22.58 -2.51
CA GLU A 638 -31.68 23.86 -2.55
C GLU A 638 -30.14 23.70 -2.67
N VAL A 639 -29.60 22.48 -2.76
CA VAL A 639 -28.16 22.24 -2.53
C VAL A 639 -27.39 21.87 -3.82
N ALA A 640 -27.59 22.66 -4.88
CA ALA A 640 -26.80 22.58 -6.12
C ALA A 640 -25.74 23.69 -6.23
N GLY A 641 -25.45 24.40 -5.13
CA GLY A 641 -24.47 25.49 -5.08
C GLY A 641 -23.20 25.15 -4.27
N PRO A 642 -22.11 25.92 -4.43
CA PRO A 642 -20.85 25.79 -3.70
C PRO A 642 -20.96 26.00 -2.17
N SER A 643 -22.17 26.23 -1.64
CA SER A 643 -22.50 26.42 -0.23
C SER A 643 -22.38 25.15 0.64
N ARG A 644 -22.17 23.96 0.05
CA ARG A 644 -22.12 22.68 0.78
C ARG A 644 -20.96 22.53 1.78
N TRP A 645 -19.87 23.28 1.61
CA TRP A 645 -18.65 23.14 2.40
C TRP A 645 -18.65 23.91 3.73
N TYR A 646 -19.54 24.90 3.90
CA TYR A 646 -19.53 25.77 5.08
C TYR A 646 -20.06 25.07 6.36
N TYR A 647 -20.70 23.91 6.24
CA TYR A 647 -21.33 23.20 7.36
C TYR A 647 -20.59 21.93 7.81
N LEU A 648 -19.54 21.49 7.11
CA LEU A 648 -18.85 20.23 7.41
C LEU A 648 -17.52 20.40 8.18
N SER A 649 -16.92 21.60 8.22
CA SER A 649 -15.78 21.85 9.11
C SER A 649 -16.28 22.24 10.52
N ARG A 650 -16.53 21.25 11.39
CA ARG A 650 -16.68 21.52 12.84
C ARG A 650 -15.37 21.91 13.52
N VAL A 651 -14.26 21.93 12.78
CA VAL A 651 -12.98 22.41 13.30
C VAL A 651 -13.00 23.93 13.27
N LYS A 652 -13.42 24.52 14.40
CA LYS A 652 -13.22 25.95 14.68
C LYS A 652 -11.72 26.24 14.56
N GLU A 653 -11.36 27.13 13.64
CA GLU A 653 -10.02 27.74 13.53
C GLU A 653 -8.87 26.74 13.56
N VAL A 654 -8.70 25.94 12.50
CA VAL A 654 -7.38 25.35 12.24
C VAL A 654 -6.53 26.45 11.61
N GLU A 655 -5.57 27.00 12.37
CA GLU A 655 -4.42 27.63 11.75
C GLU A 655 -3.71 26.55 10.92
N TYR A 656 -3.89 26.60 9.60
CA TYR A 656 -3.19 25.70 8.70
C TYR A 656 -1.72 26.11 8.68
N ASP A 657 -0.87 25.39 9.40
CA ASP A 657 0.60 25.42 9.22
C ASP A 657 1.02 24.76 7.89
N THR A 658 0.17 24.85 6.85
CA THR A 658 0.36 24.25 5.54
C THR A 658 0.04 25.25 4.45
N VAL A 659 0.91 25.34 3.46
CA VAL A 659 0.65 26.15 2.26
C VAL A 659 -0.46 25.50 1.46
N LEU A 660 -1.51 26.26 1.17
CA LEU A 660 -2.70 25.80 0.43
C LEU A 660 -2.77 26.46 -0.94
N ASP A 661 -3.18 25.69 -1.95
CA ASP A 661 -3.67 26.25 -3.21
C ASP A 661 -5.16 26.56 -3.06
N MET A 662 -5.46 27.80 -2.66
CA MET A 662 -6.81 28.25 -2.30
C MET A 662 -7.82 28.17 -3.44
N ARG A 663 -7.35 28.07 -4.69
CA ARG A 663 -8.17 28.01 -5.91
C ARG A 663 -8.86 26.65 -6.09
N ILE A 664 -8.24 25.57 -5.60
CA ILE A 664 -8.77 24.21 -5.73
C ILE A 664 -9.25 23.71 -4.37
N ARG A 665 -10.47 23.20 -4.29
CA ARG A 665 -11.03 22.63 -3.05
C ARG A 665 -11.17 21.11 -3.18
N PHE A 666 -10.48 20.36 -2.32
CA PHE A 666 -10.52 18.90 -2.24
C PHE A 666 -10.27 18.44 -0.79
N PRO A 667 -10.65 17.21 -0.41
CA PRO A 667 -10.28 16.63 0.88
C PRO A 667 -8.75 16.64 1.10
N ARG A 668 -8.29 17.31 2.16
CA ARG A 668 -6.85 17.50 2.45
C ARG A 668 -6.41 16.69 3.64
N THR A 669 -5.17 16.21 3.57
CA THR A 669 -4.46 15.71 4.77
C THR A 669 -3.64 16.86 5.33
N VAL A 670 -4.04 17.34 6.50
CA VAL A 670 -3.34 18.40 7.24
C VAL A 670 -2.57 17.76 8.39
N LEU A 671 -1.29 18.10 8.49
CA LEU A 671 -0.44 17.69 9.60
C LEU A 671 -0.30 18.88 10.53
N SER A 672 -0.70 18.72 11.80
CA SER A 672 -0.55 19.74 12.84
C SER A 672 0.29 19.16 13.97
N GLY A 673 1.35 19.84 14.42
CA GLY A 673 2.20 19.34 15.52
C GLY A 673 3.46 20.19 15.76
N PRO A 674 4.18 19.96 16.87
CA PRO A 674 5.29 20.82 17.30
C PRO A 674 6.58 20.54 16.50
N LEU A 675 6.66 21.05 15.28
CA LEU A 675 7.83 20.88 14.40
C LEU A 675 9.17 21.32 15.04
N LYS A 676 9.13 22.28 15.97
CA LYS A 676 10.33 22.81 16.65
C LYS A 676 10.95 21.87 17.70
N GLU A 677 10.24 20.84 18.17
CA GLU A 677 10.72 19.98 19.27
C GLU A 677 11.37 18.66 18.82
N VAL A 678 11.37 18.37 17.52
CA VAL A 678 11.93 17.14 16.97
C VAL A 678 13.45 17.27 16.86
N LYS A 679 14.17 16.72 17.85
CA LYS A 679 15.65 16.82 17.95
C LYS A 679 16.39 16.38 16.68
N SER A 680 15.94 15.29 16.05
CA SER A 680 16.54 14.78 14.81
C SER A 680 16.38 15.78 13.65
N ALA A 681 15.21 16.39 13.50
CA ALA A 681 14.94 17.41 12.49
C ALA A 681 15.77 18.68 12.71
N VAL A 682 15.87 19.17 13.95
CA VAL A 682 16.67 20.37 14.29
C VAL A 682 18.17 20.13 14.04
N ALA A 683 18.66 18.91 14.25
CA ALA A 683 20.05 18.55 13.95
C ALA A 683 20.31 18.39 12.43
N ALA A 684 19.38 17.81 11.68
CA ALA A 684 19.56 17.49 10.26
C ALA A 684 19.22 18.65 9.31
N ALA A 685 18.18 19.44 9.59
CA ALA A 685 17.68 20.48 8.69
C ALA A 685 18.73 21.55 8.31
N PRO A 686 19.60 22.05 9.22
CA PRO A 686 20.68 22.96 8.84
C PRO A 686 21.63 22.37 7.79
N HIS A 687 21.91 21.06 7.86
CA HIS A 687 22.77 20.36 6.91
C HIS A 687 22.08 20.17 5.56
N VAL A 688 20.80 19.81 5.54
CA VAL A 688 20.01 19.73 4.31
C VAL A 688 19.92 21.11 3.64
N ALA A 689 19.68 22.18 4.41
CA ALA A 689 19.66 23.55 3.89
C ALA A 689 21.02 23.95 3.30
N ARG A 690 22.13 23.57 3.95
CA ARG A 690 23.48 23.80 3.42
C ARG A 690 23.73 23.04 2.11
N ALA A 691 23.28 21.79 2.00
CA ALA A 691 23.38 21.02 0.77
C ALA A 691 22.59 21.66 -0.39
N LEU A 692 21.42 22.26 -0.12
CA LEU A 692 20.68 23.04 -1.11
C LEU A 692 21.45 24.30 -1.55
N ASP A 693 22.04 25.05 -0.62
CA ASP A 693 22.88 26.21 -0.97
C ASP A 693 24.05 25.82 -1.86
N LEU A 694 24.68 24.66 -1.60
CA LEU A 694 25.75 24.13 -2.43
C LEU A 694 25.26 23.92 -3.86
N ARG A 695 24.07 23.36 -4.09
CA ARG A 695 23.51 23.25 -5.46
C ARG A 695 23.25 24.62 -6.08
N PHE A 696 22.62 25.55 -5.36
CA PHE A 696 22.29 26.87 -5.90
C PHE A 696 23.52 27.71 -6.27
N LYS A 697 24.71 27.39 -5.73
CA LYS A 697 25.99 27.98 -6.14
C LYS A 697 26.40 27.59 -7.57
N TYR A 698 26.00 26.41 -8.05
CA TYR A 698 26.40 25.88 -9.36
C TYR A 698 25.37 26.15 -10.46
N ILE A 699 24.08 26.01 -10.18
CA ILE A 699 23.04 26.10 -11.21
C ILE A 699 22.87 27.54 -11.72
N TRP A 700 23.01 27.72 -13.03
CA TRP A 700 22.71 28.97 -13.72
C TRP A 700 21.20 29.07 -14.04
N GLU A 701 20.62 30.24 -13.77
CA GLU A 701 19.20 30.52 -14.00
C GLU A 701 19.04 31.29 -15.34
N PRO A 702 18.35 30.73 -16.34
CA PRO A 702 18.04 31.45 -17.57
C PRO A 702 17.01 32.57 -17.32
N PRO A 703 16.86 33.53 -18.26
CA PRO A 703 15.79 34.54 -18.19
C PRO A 703 14.41 33.91 -17.99
N ASN A 704 13.54 34.58 -17.23
CA ASN A 704 12.25 33.99 -16.90
C ASN A 704 11.33 33.92 -18.14
N PRO A 705 10.49 32.87 -18.27
CA PRO A 705 9.59 32.74 -19.42
C PRO A 705 8.64 33.93 -19.62
N TRP A 706 8.17 34.54 -18.52
CA TRP A 706 7.27 35.70 -18.56
C TRP A 706 7.95 37.03 -18.93
N GLU A 707 9.28 37.09 -18.91
CA GLU A 707 10.05 38.27 -19.33
C GLU A 707 10.39 38.22 -20.84
N THR A 708 10.25 37.06 -21.47
CA THR A 708 10.73 36.82 -22.84
C THR A 708 9.65 37.22 -23.85
N THR A 709 9.71 38.44 -24.37
CA THR A 709 8.67 39.02 -25.25
C THR A 709 9.06 39.16 -26.73
N SER A 710 10.27 38.80 -27.15
CA SER A 710 10.74 39.07 -28.52
C SER A 710 11.00 37.81 -29.35
N GLU A 711 10.21 37.63 -30.42
CA GLU A 711 10.53 36.71 -31.52
C GLU A 711 11.69 37.30 -32.33
N ARG A 712 12.89 36.76 -32.11
CA ARG A 712 14.07 37.14 -32.88
C ARG A 712 14.03 36.48 -34.26
N THR A 713 14.20 37.27 -35.32
CA THR A 713 14.30 36.72 -36.68
C THR A 713 15.65 36.03 -36.87
N VAL A 714 15.68 34.90 -37.58
CA VAL A 714 16.91 34.14 -37.89
C VAL A 714 17.97 35.02 -38.56
N GLU A 715 17.55 36.00 -39.37
CA GLU A 715 18.44 36.98 -40.02
C GLU A 715 19.19 37.86 -39.01
N ALA A 716 18.61 38.14 -37.85
CA ALA A 716 19.22 38.94 -36.80
C ALA A 716 20.41 38.21 -36.12
N ASP A 717 20.51 36.89 -36.25
CA ASP A 717 21.63 36.13 -35.69
C ASP A 717 22.92 36.33 -36.49
N PHE A 718 22.80 36.56 -37.80
CA PHE A 718 23.94 36.70 -38.71
C PHE A 718 24.44 38.14 -38.85
N ARG A 719 23.81 39.11 -38.16
CA ARG A 719 24.27 40.49 -38.13
C ARG A 719 25.45 40.63 -37.17
N ARG A 720 26.63 40.94 -37.73
CA ARG A 720 27.86 41.22 -36.95
C ARG A 720 27.67 42.30 -35.88
N LYS A 721 26.85 43.31 -36.19
CA LYS A 721 26.50 44.41 -35.29
C LYS A 721 24.99 44.49 -35.15
N THR A 722 24.52 44.42 -33.92
CA THR A 722 23.15 44.64 -33.49
C THR A 722 23.14 45.79 -32.48
N ASP A 723 21.96 46.28 -32.10
CA ASP A 723 21.85 47.39 -31.15
C ASP A 723 22.41 47.03 -29.76
N SER A 724 22.41 45.73 -29.40
CA SER A 724 22.86 45.21 -28.11
C SER A 724 24.24 44.54 -28.14
N PHE A 725 24.76 44.16 -29.31
CA PHE A 725 25.98 43.36 -29.40
C PHE A 725 26.76 43.63 -30.69
N ASN A 726 28.08 43.75 -30.57
CA ASN A 726 29.01 43.89 -31.68
C ASN A 726 30.09 42.80 -31.62
N GLU A 727 30.13 41.92 -32.62
CA GLU A 727 31.09 40.80 -32.68
C GLU A 727 32.55 41.25 -32.59
N ASP A 728 32.89 42.42 -33.13
CA ASP A 728 34.27 42.90 -33.18
C ASP A 728 34.81 43.32 -31.81
N ASP A 729 33.95 43.55 -30.82
CA ASP A 729 34.33 44.00 -29.48
C ASP A 729 34.64 42.82 -28.53
N TRP A 730 34.29 41.60 -28.91
CA TRP A 730 34.38 40.41 -28.07
C TRP A 730 35.41 39.40 -28.59
N THR A 731 36.02 38.67 -27.66
CA THR A 731 36.90 37.52 -27.94
C THR A 731 36.68 36.47 -26.86
N TYR A 732 37.28 35.29 -27.01
CA TYR A 732 37.30 34.25 -25.98
C TYR A 732 38.70 33.71 -25.75
N ALA A 733 38.92 33.09 -24.59
CA ALA A 733 40.14 32.36 -24.27
C ALA A 733 39.79 31.12 -23.43
N ALA A 734 40.61 30.07 -23.54
CA ALA A 734 40.50 28.89 -22.70
C ALA A 734 41.37 29.09 -21.44
N SER A 735 40.73 29.23 -20.27
CA SER A 735 41.39 29.22 -18.97
C SER A 735 41.21 27.84 -18.36
N ASP A 736 42.30 27.07 -18.21
CA ASP A 736 42.27 25.69 -17.72
C ASP A 736 41.29 24.77 -18.49
N ALA A 737 41.22 24.92 -19.82
CA ALA A 737 40.27 24.23 -20.71
C ALA A 737 38.78 24.55 -20.46
N VAL A 738 38.47 25.60 -19.70
CA VAL A 738 37.16 26.26 -19.65
C VAL A 738 37.20 27.52 -20.52
N PHE A 739 36.36 27.56 -21.54
CA PHE A 739 36.30 28.69 -22.47
C PHE A 739 35.44 29.82 -21.91
N ILE A 740 35.96 31.05 -21.94
CA ILE A 740 35.33 32.25 -21.37
C ILE A 740 35.42 33.39 -22.39
N SER A 741 34.30 34.07 -22.65
CA SER A 741 34.26 35.30 -23.43
C SER A 741 34.56 36.53 -22.59
N PHE A 742 35.24 37.51 -23.20
CA PHE A 742 35.50 38.82 -22.61
C PHE A 742 35.60 39.90 -23.70
N PRO A 743 35.27 41.16 -23.38
CA PRO A 743 35.55 42.28 -24.27
C PRO A 743 37.05 42.42 -24.54
N LYS A 744 37.46 42.72 -25.78
CA LYS A 744 38.88 42.81 -26.19
C LYS A 744 39.69 43.86 -25.41
N ASN A 745 39.02 44.84 -24.80
CA ASN A 745 39.62 45.88 -23.97
C ASN A 745 39.80 45.48 -22.49
N VAL A 746 39.40 44.28 -22.08
CA VAL A 746 39.50 43.77 -20.70
C VAL A 746 40.49 42.59 -20.63
N VAL A 747 41.26 42.52 -19.55
CA VAL A 747 42.12 41.35 -19.28
C VAL A 747 41.22 40.16 -18.90
N HIS A 748 41.37 39.04 -19.61
CA HIS A 748 40.62 37.82 -19.29
C HIS A 748 40.88 37.38 -17.84
N ALA A 749 39.82 37.08 -17.12
CA ALA A 749 39.87 36.60 -15.75
C ALA A 749 38.81 35.52 -15.54
N TRP A 750 39.02 34.65 -14.55
CA TRP A 750 38.02 33.64 -14.19
C TRP A 750 36.73 34.33 -13.70
N PRO A 751 35.54 33.97 -14.22
CA PRO A 751 34.28 34.58 -13.79
C PRO A 751 34.04 34.34 -12.31
N ARG A 752 33.80 35.41 -11.53
CA ARG A 752 33.66 35.34 -10.07
C ARG A 752 32.50 34.44 -9.62
N HIS A 753 31.48 34.31 -10.45
CA HIS A 753 30.27 33.54 -10.20
C HIS A 753 30.38 32.05 -10.58
N VAL A 754 31.41 31.65 -11.31
CA VAL A 754 31.64 30.25 -11.71
C VAL A 754 32.63 29.61 -10.71
N PRO A 755 32.24 28.55 -9.96
CA PRO A 755 33.15 27.86 -9.05
C PRO A 755 34.37 27.26 -9.78
N THR A 756 35.56 27.32 -9.17
CA THR A 756 36.77 26.66 -9.68
C THR A 756 36.78 25.16 -9.37
N LEU A 757 37.73 24.40 -9.94
CA LEU A 757 37.85 22.96 -9.72
C LEU A 757 38.14 22.65 -8.24
N GLU A 758 38.95 23.48 -7.58
CA GLU A 758 39.26 23.36 -6.15
C GLU A 758 38.03 23.62 -5.29
N ALA A 759 37.21 24.61 -5.66
CA ALA A 759 35.94 24.87 -4.99
C ALA A 759 34.97 23.71 -5.18
N PHE A 760 34.90 23.12 -6.39
CA PHE A 760 34.10 21.94 -6.66
C PHE A 760 34.53 20.73 -5.85
N ASN A 761 35.83 20.44 -5.77
CA ASN A 761 36.35 19.38 -4.94
C ASN A 761 35.99 19.58 -3.45
N SER A 762 36.10 20.81 -2.95
CA SER A 762 35.76 21.14 -1.56
C SER A 762 34.26 20.99 -1.29
N ASP A 763 33.41 21.52 -2.17
CA ASP A 763 31.95 21.45 -2.06
C ASP A 763 31.45 20.00 -2.20
N LEU A 764 32.06 19.19 -3.07
CA LEU A 764 31.76 17.76 -3.23
C LEU A 764 32.06 16.98 -1.94
N ALA A 765 33.22 17.24 -1.33
CA ALA A 765 33.61 16.65 -0.05
C ALA A 765 32.67 17.09 1.09
N GLU A 766 32.25 18.37 1.11
CA GLU A 766 31.28 18.89 2.08
C GLU A 766 29.91 18.20 1.93
N LEU A 767 29.40 18.09 0.70
CA LEU A 767 28.11 17.44 0.41
C LEU A 767 28.12 15.96 0.80
N HIS A 768 29.20 15.25 0.48
CA HIS A 768 29.41 13.87 0.92
C HIS A 768 29.45 13.77 2.45
N GLY A 769 30.18 14.69 3.10
CA GLY A 769 30.22 14.82 4.56
C GLY A 769 28.81 14.96 5.16
N ILE A 770 27.98 15.86 4.61
CA ILE A 770 26.60 16.08 5.03
C ILE A 770 25.74 14.82 4.89
N CYS A 771 25.74 14.18 3.71
CA CYS A 771 24.88 13.02 3.43
C CYS A 771 25.34 11.76 4.18
N SER A 772 26.61 11.69 4.59
CA SER A 772 27.13 10.55 5.36
C SER A 772 26.63 10.51 6.82
N ARG A 773 26.17 11.65 7.36
CA ARG A 773 25.78 11.80 8.78
C ARG A 773 24.55 10.95 9.14
N PRO A 774 24.57 10.19 10.25
CA PRO A 774 23.43 9.38 10.68
C PRO A 774 22.15 10.20 10.85
N GLU A 775 22.26 11.40 11.42
CA GLU A 775 21.10 12.25 11.69
C GLU A 775 20.40 12.68 10.40
N VAL A 776 21.16 12.97 9.34
CA VAL A 776 20.64 13.36 8.03
C VAL A 776 20.03 12.17 7.30
N LYS A 777 20.64 10.97 7.41
CA LYS A 777 20.12 9.73 6.83
C LYS A 777 18.77 9.34 7.41
N ASP A 778 18.68 9.31 8.74
CA ASP A 778 17.46 8.93 9.44
C ASP A 778 16.35 9.96 9.17
N PHE A 779 16.67 11.25 9.24
CA PHE A 779 15.73 12.33 8.91
C PHE A 779 15.23 12.23 7.47
N ALA A 780 16.11 12.15 6.48
CA ALA A 780 15.73 12.07 5.07
C ALA A 780 14.88 10.82 4.78
N HIS A 781 15.22 9.67 5.37
CA HIS A 781 14.45 8.44 5.24
C HIS A 781 13.02 8.61 5.78
N GLN A 782 12.86 9.14 7.00
CA GLN A 782 11.55 9.41 7.60
C GLN A 782 10.72 10.40 6.76
N ARG A 783 11.34 11.47 6.22
CA ARG A 783 10.65 12.44 5.34
C ARG A 783 10.17 11.79 4.04
N LEU A 784 11.02 10.97 3.41
CA LEU A 784 10.67 10.25 2.19
C LEU A 784 9.54 9.23 2.40
N GLU A 785 9.52 8.51 3.53
CA GLU A 785 8.39 7.64 3.88
C GLU A 785 7.11 8.45 4.13
N ASN A 786 7.21 9.60 4.82
CA ASN A 786 6.07 10.48 5.05
C ASN A 786 5.48 11.01 3.73
N LEU A 787 6.32 11.44 2.77
CA LEU A 787 5.89 11.86 1.43
C LEU A 787 5.11 10.75 0.71
N GLU A 788 5.60 9.50 0.77
CA GLU A 788 4.92 8.36 0.18
C GLU A 788 3.57 8.06 0.85
N HIS A 789 3.51 8.03 2.18
CA HIS A 789 2.25 7.79 2.90
C HIS A 789 1.25 8.93 2.72
N LYS A 790 1.70 10.19 2.68
CA LYS A 790 0.86 11.35 2.39
C LYS A 790 0.23 11.24 0.99
N PHE A 791 1.00 10.81 -0.02
CA PHE A 791 0.46 10.56 -1.36
C PHE A 791 -0.51 9.37 -1.40
N ARG A 792 -0.23 8.28 -0.67
CA ARG A 792 -1.16 7.14 -0.57
C ARG A 792 -2.48 7.52 0.10
N LEU A 793 -2.43 8.33 1.17
CA LEU A 793 -3.63 8.85 1.82
C LEU A 793 -4.37 9.83 0.90
N HIS A 794 -3.66 10.69 0.17
CA HIS A 794 -4.25 11.53 -0.88
C HIS A 794 -4.97 10.71 -1.93
N LEU A 795 -4.36 9.65 -2.47
CA LEU A 795 -5.07 8.75 -3.40
C LEU A 795 -6.27 8.07 -2.72
N ALA A 796 -6.12 7.63 -1.46
CA ALA A 796 -7.22 7.04 -0.72
C ALA A 796 -8.38 8.00 -0.46
N LEU A 797 -8.18 9.32 -0.48
CA LEU A 797 -9.25 10.31 -0.31
C LEU A 797 -9.76 10.85 -1.64
N ASN A 798 -8.84 11.08 -2.58
CA ASN A 798 -9.07 11.90 -3.75
C ASN A 798 -9.03 11.14 -5.06
N HIS A 799 -8.68 9.85 -5.12
CA HIS A 799 -8.60 9.16 -6.42
C HIS A 799 -9.91 9.24 -7.24
N ALA A 800 -11.07 9.18 -6.58
CA ALA A 800 -12.37 9.36 -7.23
C ALA A 800 -12.63 10.82 -7.64
N ASN A 801 -12.24 11.79 -6.80
CA ASN A 801 -12.38 13.22 -7.04
C ASN A 801 -11.46 13.67 -8.18
N GLU A 802 -10.21 13.19 -8.16
CA GLU A 802 -9.26 13.34 -9.23
C GLU A 802 -9.91 12.83 -10.50
N ALA A 803 -10.40 11.60 -10.58
CA ALA A 803 -11.01 11.08 -11.82
C ALA A 803 -12.24 11.85 -12.33
N GLY A 804 -12.83 12.75 -11.53
CA GLY A 804 -13.94 13.62 -11.90
C GLY A 804 -15.29 12.90 -12.09
N THR A 805 -16.35 13.69 -12.21
CA THR A 805 -17.70 13.23 -12.58
C THR A 805 -17.72 12.70 -14.01
N THR A 806 -18.74 11.93 -14.39
CA THR A 806 -18.86 11.46 -15.79
C THR A 806 -18.89 12.63 -16.77
N GLU A 807 -19.52 13.75 -16.41
CA GLU A 807 -19.56 14.97 -17.21
C GLU A 807 -18.16 15.59 -17.38
N GLU A 808 -17.41 15.74 -16.29
CA GLU A 808 -16.02 16.21 -16.32
C GLU A 808 -15.10 15.27 -17.12
N ARG A 809 -15.31 13.95 -17.05
CA ARG A 809 -14.56 12.98 -17.87
C ARG A 809 -14.89 13.13 -19.35
N THR A 810 -16.13 13.47 -19.69
CA THR A 810 -16.54 13.62 -21.09
C THR A 810 -15.98 14.92 -21.67
N SER A 811 -15.83 15.97 -20.86
CA SER A 811 -15.25 17.24 -21.29
C SER A 811 -13.71 17.23 -21.31
N SER A 812 -13.06 16.58 -20.35
CA SER A 812 -11.60 16.51 -20.21
C SER A 812 -10.94 15.27 -20.82
N ASN A 813 -11.73 14.28 -21.26
CA ASN A 813 -11.34 13.03 -21.94
C ASN A 813 -9.94 12.54 -21.57
N ARG A 814 -9.71 12.29 -20.28
CA ARG A 814 -8.35 12.13 -19.72
C ARG A 814 -7.67 10.90 -20.29
N ASP A 815 -6.85 11.15 -21.30
CA ASP A 815 -6.30 10.11 -22.14
C ASP A 815 -4.82 10.39 -22.41
N ILE A 816 -3.98 9.43 -22.03
CA ILE A 816 -2.54 9.48 -22.28
C ILE A 816 -2.22 9.56 -23.77
N TYR A 817 -3.10 9.08 -24.66
CA TYR A 817 -2.92 9.20 -26.11
C TYR A 817 -3.08 10.64 -26.63
N GLN A 818 -3.80 11.50 -25.91
CA GLN A 818 -4.00 12.91 -26.25
C GLN A 818 -3.06 13.85 -25.48
N ALA A 819 -2.54 13.41 -24.33
CA ALA A 819 -1.52 14.13 -23.59
C ALA A 819 -0.19 14.15 -24.37
N VAL A 820 0.39 15.33 -24.52
CA VAL A 820 1.73 15.49 -25.11
C VAL A 820 2.77 14.87 -24.17
N LYS A 821 3.60 14.00 -24.73
CA LYS A 821 4.69 13.31 -24.01
C LYS A 821 5.98 13.37 -24.82
N VAL A 822 7.09 13.53 -24.12
CA VAL A 822 8.43 13.62 -24.70
C VAL A 822 9.25 12.42 -24.25
N ASP A 823 9.83 11.69 -25.19
CA ASP A 823 10.90 10.75 -24.88
C ASP A 823 12.18 11.54 -24.58
N THR A 824 12.43 11.74 -23.29
CA THR A 824 13.53 12.58 -22.80
C THR A 824 14.90 11.87 -22.81
N HIS A 825 14.93 10.57 -23.13
CA HIS A 825 16.16 9.79 -23.18
C HIS A 825 16.03 8.68 -24.22
N ILE A 826 16.64 8.93 -25.38
CA ILE A 826 16.73 7.96 -26.47
C ILE A 826 18.05 8.12 -27.24
N HIS A 827 18.78 7.02 -27.42
CA HIS A 827 20.00 6.96 -28.21
C HIS A 827 19.68 6.72 -29.68
N MET A 828 19.89 7.70 -30.56
CA MET A 828 19.41 7.59 -31.94
C MET A 828 20.06 6.43 -32.72
N ALA A 829 21.28 6.02 -32.36
CA ALA A 829 21.94 4.85 -32.94
C ALA A 829 21.15 3.54 -32.73
N ALA A 830 20.25 3.49 -31.75
CA ALA A 830 19.31 2.40 -31.50
C ALA A 830 17.87 2.93 -31.32
N GLY A 831 17.56 4.10 -31.87
CA GLY A 831 16.26 4.77 -31.70
C GLY A 831 15.13 4.20 -32.55
N MET A 832 15.47 3.32 -33.50
CA MET A 832 14.50 2.54 -34.28
C MET A 832 14.31 1.16 -33.65
N THR A 833 13.15 0.54 -33.85
CA THR A 833 12.91 -0.86 -33.43
C THR A 833 13.69 -1.84 -34.32
N GLY A 834 14.02 -3.04 -33.81
CA GLY A 834 14.66 -4.09 -34.61
C GLY A 834 13.86 -4.47 -35.86
N ARG A 835 12.52 -4.34 -35.83
CA ARG A 835 11.65 -4.56 -36.99
C ARG A 835 11.78 -3.46 -38.05
N GLN A 836 11.90 -2.20 -37.63
CA GLN A 836 12.16 -1.08 -38.55
C GLN A 836 13.51 -1.23 -39.24
N LEU A 837 14.56 -1.57 -38.47
CA LEU A 837 15.88 -1.83 -39.03
C LEU A 837 15.85 -2.98 -40.04
N LEU A 838 15.17 -4.09 -39.72
CA LEU A 838 14.99 -5.22 -40.63
C LEU A 838 14.32 -4.79 -41.94
N ASN A 839 13.17 -4.12 -41.84
CA ASN A 839 12.41 -3.67 -43.01
C ASN A 839 13.26 -2.75 -43.89
N PHE A 840 14.07 -1.88 -43.27
CA PHE A 840 14.99 -1.00 -43.98
C PHE A 840 16.08 -1.78 -44.72
N VAL A 841 16.75 -2.72 -44.06
CA VAL A 841 17.79 -3.57 -44.68
C VAL A 841 17.22 -4.36 -45.85
N VAL A 842 16.05 -4.97 -45.69
CA VAL A 842 15.38 -5.72 -46.77
C VAL A 842 14.98 -4.79 -47.93
N LYS A 843 14.43 -3.61 -47.64
CA LYS A 843 14.10 -2.61 -48.66
C LYS A 843 15.33 -2.19 -49.45
N LYS A 844 16.46 -1.95 -48.78
CA LYS A 844 17.73 -1.58 -49.43
C LYS A 844 18.34 -2.70 -50.24
N LEU A 845 18.21 -3.94 -49.79
CA LEU A 845 18.63 -5.11 -50.56
C LEU A 845 17.86 -5.22 -51.88
N VAL A 846 16.55 -5.00 -51.85
CA VAL A 846 15.68 -5.17 -53.02
C VAL A 846 15.78 -4.00 -54.00
N TYR A 847 15.87 -2.76 -53.51
CA TYR A 847 15.71 -1.56 -54.35
C TYR A 847 16.97 -0.69 -54.48
N SER A 848 18.05 -0.98 -53.73
CA SER A 848 19.24 -0.12 -53.67
C SER A 848 20.55 -0.90 -53.78
N GLY A 849 20.54 -2.05 -54.47
CA GLY A 849 21.71 -2.93 -54.61
C GLY A 849 22.92 -2.28 -55.29
N ASP A 850 22.69 -1.30 -56.16
CA ASP A 850 23.75 -0.62 -56.91
C ASP A 850 24.42 0.54 -56.16
N ASP A 851 23.90 0.93 -54.98
CA ASP A 851 24.48 2.00 -54.17
C ASP A 851 25.92 1.62 -53.74
N ILE A 852 26.87 2.54 -53.87
CA ILE A 852 28.25 2.30 -53.45
C ILE A 852 28.34 2.47 -51.93
N ALA A 853 28.47 1.34 -51.22
CA ALA A 853 28.51 1.32 -49.77
C ALA A 853 29.91 1.65 -49.23
N PHE A 854 30.96 1.13 -49.87
CA PHE A 854 32.34 1.31 -49.43
C PHE A 854 33.30 1.54 -50.59
N LYS A 855 34.37 2.29 -50.34
CA LYS A 855 35.53 2.42 -51.22
C LYS A 855 36.81 2.24 -50.39
N LYS A 856 37.59 1.21 -50.70
CA LYS A 856 38.89 0.93 -50.06
C LYS A 856 39.99 0.94 -51.12
N GLY A 857 40.70 2.07 -51.23
CA GLY A 857 41.61 2.32 -52.35
C GLY A 857 40.82 2.44 -53.66
N ASP A 858 41.19 1.62 -54.65
CA ASP A 858 40.52 1.57 -55.95
C ASP A 858 39.33 0.59 -55.99
N THR A 859 39.18 -0.26 -54.98
CA THR A 859 38.08 -1.23 -54.92
C THR A 859 36.80 -0.57 -54.43
N ILE A 860 35.77 -0.61 -55.28
CA ILE A 860 34.41 -0.15 -54.99
C ILE A 860 33.57 -1.38 -54.65
N LEU A 861 32.86 -1.33 -53.52
CA LEU A 861 31.95 -2.39 -53.10
C LEU A 861 30.53 -1.85 -53.10
N THR A 862 29.68 -2.40 -53.98
CA THR A 862 28.25 -2.04 -54.01
C THR A 862 27.51 -2.67 -52.83
N LEU A 863 26.33 -2.14 -52.51
CA LEU A 863 25.50 -2.67 -51.44
C LEU A 863 25.12 -4.12 -51.68
N ALA A 864 24.77 -4.48 -52.93
CA ALA A 864 24.46 -5.86 -53.30
C ALA A 864 25.65 -6.80 -53.09
N GLN A 865 26.86 -6.36 -53.44
CA GLN A 865 28.07 -7.13 -53.21
C GLN A 865 28.36 -7.26 -51.70
N PHE A 866 28.24 -6.16 -50.95
CA PHE A 866 28.45 -6.17 -49.51
C PHE A 866 27.43 -7.08 -48.81
N PHE A 867 26.14 -6.99 -49.15
CA PHE A 867 25.07 -7.83 -48.59
C PHE A 867 25.27 -9.30 -48.95
N LYS A 868 25.66 -9.61 -50.18
CA LYS A 868 26.02 -10.97 -50.59
C LYS A 868 27.20 -11.51 -49.79
N ASN A 869 28.24 -10.71 -49.57
CA ASN A 869 29.43 -11.10 -48.80
C ASN A 869 29.12 -11.35 -47.32
N ASN A 870 28.13 -10.67 -46.75
CA ASN A 870 27.69 -10.85 -45.36
C ASN A 870 26.51 -11.84 -45.22
N GLY A 871 26.16 -12.59 -46.28
CA GLY A 871 25.11 -13.60 -46.23
C GLY A 871 23.68 -13.07 -46.03
N ILE A 872 23.44 -11.80 -46.36
CA ILE A 872 22.14 -11.16 -46.19
C ILE A 872 21.20 -11.56 -47.33
N THR A 873 20.04 -12.11 -46.99
CA THR A 873 19.02 -12.57 -47.94
C THR A 873 17.68 -11.87 -47.71
N PRO A 874 16.74 -11.90 -48.68
CA PRO A 874 15.40 -11.32 -48.48
C PRO A 874 14.60 -11.96 -47.33
N ASN A 875 14.99 -13.16 -46.87
CA ASN A 875 14.36 -13.88 -45.75
C ASN A 875 15.00 -13.55 -44.39
N LEU A 876 15.79 -12.48 -44.31
CA LEU A 876 16.39 -12.02 -43.06
C LEU A 876 15.32 -11.81 -41.98
N THR A 877 15.64 -12.19 -40.75
CA THR A 877 14.76 -12.02 -39.58
C THR A 877 15.39 -11.07 -38.55
N VAL A 878 14.59 -10.59 -37.60
CA VAL A 878 15.09 -9.71 -36.52
C VAL A 878 16.10 -10.45 -35.64
N ASP A 879 15.87 -11.73 -35.40
CA ASP A 879 16.80 -12.60 -34.65
C ASP A 879 18.18 -12.66 -35.30
N GLN A 880 18.23 -12.86 -36.62
CA GLN A 880 19.48 -12.87 -37.38
C GLN A 880 20.22 -11.53 -37.36
N LEU A 881 19.54 -10.39 -37.19
CA LEU A 881 20.21 -9.11 -37.02
C LEU A 881 21.03 -9.04 -35.72
N ASN A 882 20.73 -9.89 -34.73
CA ASN A 882 21.36 -9.94 -33.40
C ASN A 882 21.41 -8.57 -32.69
N VAL A 883 20.33 -7.79 -32.78
CA VAL A 883 20.23 -6.46 -32.16
C VAL A 883 19.37 -6.43 -30.90
N GLN A 884 18.52 -7.43 -30.68
CA GLN A 884 17.63 -7.48 -29.51
C GLN A 884 18.36 -7.96 -28.26
N ALA A 885 17.94 -7.43 -27.11
CA ALA A 885 18.44 -7.86 -25.81
C ALA A 885 18.02 -9.30 -25.50
N ASP A 886 18.95 -10.08 -24.96
CA ASP A 886 18.73 -11.43 -24.47
C ASP A 886 19.23 -11.57 -23.01
N HIS A 887 19.17 -12.77 -22.45
CA HIS A 887 19.56 -13.03 -21.07
C HIS A 887 21.06 -12.83 -20.79
N THR A 888 21.90 -12.68 -21.82
CA THR A 888 23.36 -12.56 -21.70
C THR A 888 23.84 -11.13 -21.47
N LEU A 889 22.97 -10.11 -21.60
CA LEU A 889 23.33 -8.70 -21.39
C LEU A 889 23.36 -8.30 -19.91
N PHE A 890 22.67 -9.04 -19.04
CA PHE A 890 22.54 -8.65 -17.63
C PHE A 890 23.93 -8.58 -16.97
N GLU A 891 24.30 -7.39 -16.47
CA GLU A 891 25.64 -7.04 -15.94
C GLU A 891 26.82 -7.21 -16.93
N ARG A 892 26.56 -7.41 -18.22
CA ARG A 892 27.57 -7.61 -19.29
C ARG A 892 27.51 -6.49 -20.32
N PHE A 893 28.09 -5.35 -19.94
CA PHE A 893 28.13 -4.14 -20.76
C PHE A 893 28.91 -4.33 -22.08
N ASP A 894 29.83 -5.30 -22.14
CA ASP A 894 30.51 -5.72 -23.37
C ASP A 894 29.53 -6.33 -24.39
N ASN A 895 28.65 -7.22 -23.93
CA ASN A 895 27.60 -7.80 -24.77
C ASN A 895 26.59 -6.75 -25.21
N PHE A 896 26.20 -5.83 -24.31
CA PHE A 896 25.33 -4.69 -24.64
C PHE A 896 25.94 -3.83 -25.76
N ASN A 897 27.21 -3.42 -25.64
CA ASN A 897 27.90 -2.64 -26.65
C ASN A 897 27.96 -3.35 -28.02
N ASN A 898 28.06 -4.68 -28.02
CA ASN A 898 28.09 -5.49 -29.24
C ASN A 898 26.74 -5.52 -29.96
N LYS A 899 25.61 -5.35 -29.27
CA LYS A 899 24.26 -5.31 -29.90
C LYS A 899 24.04 -4.09 -30.80
N TYR A 900 24.89 -3.06 -30.70
CA TYR A 900 24.92 -1.98 -31.68
C TYR A 900 25.55 -2.38 -33.02
N ASN A 901 26.07 -3.60 -33.18
CA ASN A 901 26.62 -4.10 -34.44
C ASN A 901 25.59 -5.06 -35.09
N PRO A 902 24.72 -4.58 -36.00
CA PRO A 902 23.81 -5.47 -36.72
C PRO A 902 24.59 -6.58 -37.44
N LEU A 903 24.10 -7.81 -37.34
CA LEU A 903 24.77 -9.02 -37.85
C LEU A 903 26.18 -9.23 -37.26
N GLU A 904 26.43 -8.69 -36.07
CA GLU A 904 27.75 -8.66 -35.42
C GLU A 904 28.85 -8.00 -36.28
N SER A 905 28.45 -7.15 -37.25
CA SER A 905 29.36 -6.53 -38.20
C SER A 905 29.58 -5.04 -37.87
N PRO A 906 30.81 -4.64 -37.48
CA PRO A 906 31.14 -3.23 -37.27
C PRO A 906 30.97 -2.39 -38.54
N ASP A 907 31.19 -3.00 -39.72
CA ASP A 907 30.96 -2.35 -41.01
C ASP A 907 29.47 -2.07 -41.24
N MET A 908 28.58 -2.97 -40.79
CA MET A 908 27.13 -2.71 -40.82
C MET A 908 26.71 -1.59 -39.89
N ARG A 909 27.26 -1.54 -38.67
CA ARG A 909 27.05 -0.40 -37.77
C ARG A 909 27.51 0.91 -38.40
N SER A 910 28.70 0.91 -39.00
CA SER A 910 29.26 2.10 -39.66
C SER A 910 28.37 2.56 -40.82
N LEU A 911 27.90 1.64 -41.66
CA LEU A 911 27.05 1.97 -42.81
C LEU A 911 25.65 2.47 -42.40
N LEU A 912 25.02 1.83 -41.41
CA LEU A 912 23.61 2.04 -41.09
C LEU A 912 23.35 3.00 -39.93
N LEU A 913 24.25 3.08 -38.94
CA LEU A 913 24.01 3.70 -37.63
C LEU A 913 25.03 4.79 -37.25
N LYS A 914 25.82 5.27 -38.21
CA LYS A 914 26.80 6.36 -38.02
C LYS A 914 26.53 7.52 -38.97
N THR A 915 26.74 8.75 -38.47
CA THR A 915 26.62 9.99 -39.23
C THR A 915 27.82 10.19 -40.16
N ASP A 916 29.01 9.78 -39.74
CA ASP A 916 30.24 9.82 -40.52
C ASP A 916 30.61 8.43 -41.03
N ASN A 917 30.43 8.23 -42.34
CA ASN A 917 30.83 7.03 -43.08
C ASN A 917 31.04 7.38 -44.57
N PHE A 918 31.39 6.41 -45.40
CA PHE A 918 31.64 6.65 -46.83
C PHE A 918 30.44 7.29 -47.56
N MET A 919 29.22 6.90 -47.20
CA MET A 919 27.98 7.46 -47.74
C MET A 919 27.51 8.72 -47.01
N LYS A 920 28.38 9.34 -46.19
CA LYS A 920 28.11 10.53 -45.38
C LYS A 920 26.82 10.40 -44.57
N GLY A 921 26.60 9.23 -43.96
CA GLY A 921 25.46 8.97 -43.05
C GLY A 921 24.08 8.95 -43.70
N ARG A 922 23.99 8.85 -45.04
CA ARG A 922 22.71 8.85 -45.79
C ARG A 922 21.71 7.82 -45.26
N TYR A 923 22.12 6.56 -45.10
CA TYR A 923 21.20 5.50 -44.65
C TYR A 923 20.74 5.68 -43.21
N PHE A 924 21.61 6.21 -42.34
CA PHE A 924 21.21 6.53 -40.98
C PHE A 924 20.16 7.64 -40.96
N ALA A 925 20.35 8.69 -41.77
CA ALA A 925 19.37 9.75 -41.94
C ALA A 925 18.02 9.25 -42.51
N GLU A 926 18.05 8.36 -43.51
CA GLU A 926 16.82 7.76 -44.04
C GLU A 926 16.07 6.91 -42.99
N LEU A 927 16.79 6.16 -42.16
CA LEU A 927 16.22 5.42 -41.02
C LEU A 927 15.59 6.37 -40.00
N ILE A 928 16.24 7.49 -39.68
CA ILE A 928 15.73 8.50 -38.76
C ILE A 928 14.45 9.15 -39.32
N HIS A 929 14.38 9.41 -40.62
CA HIS A 929 13.17 9.92 -41.26
C HIS A 929 11.97 8.97 -41.10
N ASP A 930 12.18 7.66 -41.18
CA ASP A 930 11.11 6.68 -40.91
C ASP A 930 10.63 6.77 -39.45
N VAL A 931 11.53 7.04 -38.49
CA VAL A 931 11.20 7.28 -37.07
C VAL A 931 10.46 8.61 -36.88
N PHE A 932 10.90 9.70 -37.53
CA PHE A 932 10.20 10.99 -37.49
C PHE A 932 8.80 10.93 -38.09
N ALA A 933 8.63 10.17 -39.18
CA ALA A 933 7.32 9.91 -39.77
C ALA A 933 6.41 9.16 -38.79
N GLN A 934 6.96 8.34 -37.91
CA GLN A 934 6.20 7.71 -36.85
C GLN A 934 5.79 8.70 -35.76
N TYR A 935 6.70 9.52 -35.24
CA TYR A 935 6.35 10.55 -34.25
C TYR A 935 5.25 11.48 -34.76
N SER A 936 5.35 11.88 -36.02
CA SER A 936 4.35 12.72 -36.69
C SER A 936 2.97 12.06 -36.82
N ARG A 937 2.90 10.71 -36.90
CA ARG A 937 1.62 9.98 -36.97
C ARG A 937 0.88 9.97 -35.65
N ASP A 938 1.57 9.88 -34.52
CA ASP A 938 0.95 9.90 -33.18
C ASP A 938 0.52 11.32 -32.76
N ARG A 939 1.09 12.38 -33.39
CA ARG A 939 0.84 13.81 -33.12
C ARG A 939 1.26 14.30 -31.73
N HIS A 940 1.15 13.47 -30.69
CA HIS A 940 1.38 13.82 -29.29
C HIS A 940 2.69 13.27 -28.73
N THR A 941 3.47 12.53 -29.54
CA THR A 941 4.80 12.03 -29.16
C THR A 941 5.90 12.90 -29.75
N TYR A 942 6.82 13.29 -28.88
CA TYR A 942 8.02 14.08 -29.17
C TYR A 942 9.24 13.36 -28.60
N ALA A 943 10.45 13.72 -29.03
CA ALA A 943 11.68 13.10 -28.56
C ALA A 943 12.84 14.09 -28.43
N GLU A 944 13.80 13.75 -27.58
CA GLU A 944 15.11 14.41 -27.50
C GLU A 944 16.22 13.41 -27.89
N ASN A 945 16.34 13.15 -29.19
CA ASN A 945 17.26 12.15 -29.74
C ASN A 945 18.73 12.50 -29.51
N ARG A 946 19.54 11.50 -29.14
CA ARG A 946 20.98 11.68 -28.89
C ARG A 946 21.86 11.32 -30.08
N VAL A 947 22.83 12.19 -30.34
CA VAL A 947 23.92 11.98 -31.31
C VAL A 947 25.28 12.28 -30.67
N SER A 948 26.30 11.52 -31.06
CA SER A 948 27.62 11.57 -30.43
C SER A 948 28.52 12.66 -30.99
N ILE A 949 29.23 13.35 -30.10
CA ILE A 949 30.50 14.01 -30.37
C ILE A 949 31.56 13.33 -29.49
N TYR A 950 32.59 12.78 -30.12
CA TYR A 950 33.64 11.98 -29.50
C TYR A 950 34.83 12.82 -29.00
N GLY A 951 34.99 14.07 -29.46
CA GLY A 951 36.06 14.95 -29.01
C GLY A 951 37.44 14.59 -29.58
N THR A 952 37.46 13.91 -30.73
CA THR A 952 38.72 13.48 -31.38
C THR A 952 39.33 14.56 -32.28
N ASN A 953 38.49 15.42 -32.87
CA ASN A 953 38.88 16.45 -33.82
C ASN A 953 37.94 17.65 -33.72
N VAL A 954 38.48 18.86 -33.82
CA VAL A 954 37.74 20.13 -33.86
C VAL A 954 36.70 20.16 -35.00
N LYS A 955 36.96 19.47 -36.12
CA LYS A 955 36.05 19.41 -37.30
C LYS A 955 34.85 18.46 -37.15
N GLU A 956 34.71 17.80 -36.02
CA GLU A 956 33.62 16.85 -35.77
C GLU A 956 32.25 17.55 -35.81
N TRP A 957 32.16 18.76 -35.25
CA TRP A 957 30.96 19.60 -35.29
C TRP A 957 30.57 20.02 -36.70
N ASP A 958 31.53 20.45 -37.53
CA ASP A 958 31.26 20.80 -38.94
C ASP A 958 30.71 19.60 -39.71
N SER A 959 31.28 18.42 -39.47
CA SER A 959 30.87 17.17 -40.13
C SER A 959 29.44 16.77 -39.73
N LEU A 960 29.13 16.86 -38.43
CA LEU A 960 27.79 16.58 -37.91
C LEU A 960 26.75 17.62 -38.40
N ALA A 961 27.09 18.91 -38.38
CA ALA A 961 26.22 19.98 -38.86
C ALA A 961 25.97 19.90 -40.37
N LEU A 962 26.98 19.47 -41.15
CA LEU A 962 26.85 19.19 -42.57
C LEU A 962 25.92 17.99 -42.80
N TRP A 963 26.07 16.90 -42.04
CA TRP A 963 25.17 15.74 -42.11
C TRP A 963 23.72 16.14 -41.80
N PHE A 964 23.51 16.89 -40.70
CA PHE A 964 22.20 17.38 -40.27
C PHE A 964 21.52 18.20 -41.37
N SER A 965 22.26 19.15 -41.97
CA SER A 965 21.73 20.06 -42.99
C SER A 965 21.53 19.36 -44.34
N THR A 966 22.45 18.50 -44.74
CA THR A 966 22.41 17.79 -46.05
C THR A 966 21.22 16.86 -46.14
N HIS A 967 20.89 16.15 -45.06
CA HIS A 967 19.81 15.16 -45.06
C HIS A 967 18.50 15.66 -44.46
N GLY A 968 18.41 16.93 -44.06
CA GLY A 968 17.18 17.53 -43.55
C GLY A 968 16.74 16.95 -42.21
N MET A 969 17.64 16.85 -41.23
CA MET A 969 17.39 16.23 -39.90
C MET A 969 16.62 17.14 -38.91
N SER A 970 15.95 18.17 -39.41
CA SER A 970 15.06 19.04 -38.65
C SER A 970 13.66 18.43 -38.57
N SER A 971 13.07 18.41 -37.37
CA SER A 971 11.71 17.92 -37.15
C SER A 971 11.05 18.70 -36.02
N GLN A 972 9.77 19.05 -36.17
CA GLN A 972 8.99 19.68 -35.10
C GLN A 972 8.80 18.75 -33.88
N HIS A 973 8.88 17.43 -34.11
CA HIS A 973 8.74 16.41 -33.07
C HIS A 973 10.06 16.05 -32.36
N ASN A 974 11.19 16.67 -32.74
CA ASN A 974 12.49 16.28 -32.21
C ASN A 974 13.42 17.46 -31.90
N LYS A 975 14.03 17.44 -30.73
CA LYS A 975 15.26 18.19 -30.42
C LYS A 975 16.43 17.21 -30.28
N TRP A 976 17.65 17.71 -30.37
CA TRP A 976 18.85 16.88 -30.29
C TRP A 976 19.58 17.10 -28.97
N ILE A 977 20.08 16.02 -28.36
CA ILE A 977 21.01 16.06 -27.24
C ILE A 977 22.37 15.54 -27.71
N ILE A 978 23.44 16.22 -27.34
CA ILE A 978 24.79 15.84 -27.71
C ILE A 978 25.37 14.95 -26.62
N GLN A 979 25.53 13.67 -26.93
CA GLN A 979 26.16 12.75 -26.00
C GLN A 979 27.68 12.75 -26.19
N VAL A 980 28.41 12.88 -25.08
CA VAL A 980 29.87 12.88 -25.00
C VAL A 980 30.29 11.59 -24.28
N PRO A 981 30.73 10.56 -25.03
CA PRO A 981 31.15 9.30 -24.43
C PRO A 981 32.46 9.45 -23.65
N ARG A 982 32.54 8.89 -22.44
CA ARG A 982 33.71 8.94 -21.54
C ARG A 982 34.86 8.01 -21.98
N VAL A 983 35.26 8.12 -23.24
CA VAL A 983 36.21 7.20 -23.90
C VAL A 983 37.58 7.84 -24.19
N TYR A 984 37.95 8.91 -23.46
CA TYR A 984 39.26 9.56 -23.59
C TYR A 984 40.41 8.54 -23.58
N LYS A 985 40.35 7.54 -22.69
CA LYS A 985 41.36 6.47 -22.60
C LYS A 985 41.62 5.75 -23.92
N VAL A 986 40.59 5.54 -24.73
CA VAL A 986 40.68 4.84 -26.01
C VAL A 986 41.46 5.68 -27.02
N PHE A 987 41.10 6.95 -27.17
CA PHE A 987 41.74 7.85 -28.12
C PHE A 987 43.14 8.27 -27.67
N ARG A 988 43.36 8.35 -26.36
CA ARG A 988 44.69 8.58 -25.79
C ARG A 988 45.62 7.41 -26.04
N ALA A 989 45.15 6.17 -25.84
CA ALA A 989 45.92 4.97 -26.15
C ALA A 989 46.26 4.84 -27.64
N GLN A 990 45.39 5.35 -28.52
CA GLN A 990 45.61 5.40 -29.98
C GLN A 990 46.45 6.60 -30.45
N ASN A 991 46.94 7.46 -29.52
CA ASN A 991 47.68 8.69 -29.81
C ASN A 991 46.93 9.70 -30.72
N ILE A 992 45.60 9.67 -30.73
CA ILE A 992 44.77 10.63 -31.48
C ILE A 992 44.71 11.99 -30.75
N ILE A 993 44.72 11.95 -29.42
CA ILE A 993 44.65 13.13 -28.56
C ILE A 993 45.82 13.18 -27.56
N GLY A 994 46.31 14.40 -27.30
CA GLY A 994 47.51 14.64 -26.48
C GLY A 994 47.26 14.71 -24.96
N SER A 995 46.10 15.22 -24.56
CA SER A 995 45.72 15.44 -23.16
C SER A 995 44.20 15.55 -23.05
N PHE A 996 43.69 15.51 -21.82
CA PHE A 996 42.26 15.75 -21.58
C PHE A 996 41.86 17.19 -21.96
N GLY A 997 42.77 18.16 -21.83
CA GLY A 997 42.58 19.53 -22.29
C GLY A 997 42.34 19.62 -23.81
N GLN A 998 43.09 18.86 -24.61
CA GLN A 998 42.85 18.77 -26.06
C GLN A 998 41.48 18.15 -26.38
N TYR A 999 41.07 17.14 -25.60
CA TYR A 999 39.77 16.50 -25.73
C TYR A 999 38.63 17.50 -25.49
N LEU A 1000 38.68 18.28 -24.41
CA LEU A 1000 37.71 19.34 -24.11
C LEU A 1000 37.75 20.45 -25.17
N GLN A 1001 38.95 20.84 -25.64
CA GLN A 1001 39.11 21.82 -26.71
C GLN A 1001 38.36 21.39 -27.98
N ASN A 1002 38.52 20.14 -28.40
CA ASN A 1002 37.85 19.60 -29.59
C ASN A 1002 36.32 19.64 -29.48
N ILE A 1003 35.78 19.55 -28.26
CA ILE A 1003 34.34 19.59 -27.99
C ILE A 1003 33.82 21.03 -27.95
N PHE A 1004 34.48 21.92 -27.19
CA PHE A 1004 33.92 23.23 -26.85
C PHE A 1004 34.39 24.38 -27.74
N GLN A 1005 35.58 24.31 -28.33
CA GLN A 1005 36.08 25.40 -29.18
C GLN A 1005 35.15 25.68 -30.39
N PRO A 1006 34.69 24.68 -31.16
CA PRO A 1006 33.79 24.92 -32.29
C PRO A 1006 32.47 25.59 -31.90
N LEU A 1007 31.98 25.30 -30.69
CA LEU A 1007 30.76 25.90 -30.16
C LEU A 1007 30.94 27.39 -29.87
N TRP A 1008 32.10 27.78 -29.35
CA TRP A 1008 32.46 29.18 -29.13
C TRP A 1008 32.67 29.93 -30.45
N GLU A 1009 33.34 29.31 -31.43
CA GLU A 1009 33.53 29.87 -32.77
C GLU A 1009 32.17 30.14 -33.44
N ALA A 1010 31.24 29.18 -33.41
CA ALA A 1010 29.90 29.35 -33.97
C ALA A 1010 29.02 30.32 -33.16
N SER A 1011 29.20 30.42 -31.85
CA SER A 1011 28.42 31.32 -30.99
C SER A 1011 28.92 32.76 -31.03
N LEU A 1012 30.22 32.99 -31.25
CA LEU A 1012 30.80 34.32 -31.41
C LEU A 1012 30.68 34.81 -32.86
N HIS A 1013 30.88 33.93 -33.84
CA HIS A 1013 30.86 34.25 -35.27
C HIS A 1013 29.90 33.35 -36.07
N PRO A 1014 28.57 33.45 -35.86
CA PRO A 1014 27.57 32.63 -36.54
C PRO A 1014 27.64 32.74 -38.07
N SER A 1015 28.02 33.91 -38.60
CA SER A 1015 28.22 34.14 -40.03
C SER A 1015 29.36 33.32 -40.65
N GLN A 1016 30.36 32.93 -39.86
CA GLN A 1016 31.50 32.12 -40.30
C GLN A 1016 31.21 30.61 -40.19
N HIS A 1017 30.30 30.22 -39.28
CA HIS A 1017 29.91 28.82 -39.05
C HIS A 1017 28.38 28.62 -39.17
N PRO A 1018 27.76 28.96 -40.31
CA PRO A 1018 26.30 29.01 -40.42
C PRO A 1018 25.63 27.66 -40.23
N LEU A 1019 26.24 26.56 -40.71
CA LEU A 1019 25.70 25.21 -40.55
C LEU A 1019 25.72 24.77 -39.09
N VAL A 1020 26.81 25.04 -38.38
CA VAL A 1020 26.94 24.72 -36.94
C VAL A 1020 25.94 25.54 -36.15
N HIS A 1021 25.84 26.86 -36.36
CA HIS A 1021 24.86 27.70 -35.67
C HIS A 1021 23.42 27.23 -35.89
N ASN A 1022 23.05 26.90 -37.14
CA ASN A 1022 21.73 26.35 -37.46
C ASN A 1022 21.46 25.01 -36.74
N PHE A 1023 22.45 24.11 -36.68
CA PHE A 1023 22.33 22.87 -35.93
C PHE A 1023 22.14 23.13 -34.43
N LEU A 1024 22.88 24.06 -33.84
CA LEU A 1024 22.77 24.42 -32.42
C LEU A 1024 21.39 24.96 -32.03
N ASN A 1025 20.63 25.55 -32.96
CA ASN A 1025 19.23 25.95 -32.71
C ASN A 1025 18.28 24.75 -32.54
N HIS A 1026 18.71 23.55 -32.94
CA HIS A 1026 17.97 22.29 -32.78
C HIS A 1026 18.53 21.42 -31.64
N VAL A 1027 19.61 21.84 -30.99
CA VAL A 1027 20.20 21.14 -29.84
C VAL A 1027 19.64 21.71 -28.53
N SER A 1028 19.19 20.85 -27.63
CA SER A 1028 18.61 21.22 -26.33
C SER A 1028 19.54 20.95 -25.13
N GLY A 1029 20.58 20.13 -25.29
CA GLY A 1029 21.45 19.77 -24.17
C GLY A 1029 22.62 18.87 -24.51
N PHE A 1030 23.37 18.53 -23.46
CA PHE A 1030 24.51 17.62 -23.46
C PHE A 1030 24.30 16.49 -22.46
N ASP A 1031 24.83 15.32 -22.80
CA ASP A 1031 24.79 14.10 -21.98
C ASP A 1031 26.20 13.51 -21.89
N SER A 1032 26.57 12.93 -20.74
CA SER A 1032 27.79 12.16 -20.58
C SER A 1032 27.44 10.69 -20.43
N VAL A 1033 27.99 9.86 -21.31
CA VAL A 1033 27.60 8.43 -21.45
C VAL A 1033 28.83 7.52 -21.33
N ASP A 1034 28.58 6.21 -21.19
CA ASP A 1034 29.51 5.05 -21.11
C ASP A 1034 29.30 4.24 -19.81
N ASN A 1035 29.97 3.11 -19.65
CA ASN A 1035 29.78 2.17 -18.55
C ASN A 1035 30.09 2.78 -17.16
N GLU A 1036 29.05 3.15 -16.41
CA GLU A 1036 29.14 3.67 -15.04
C GLU A 1036 29.72 2.66 -14.03
N ALA A 1037 29.70 1.36 -14.32
CA ALA A 1037 30.28 0.33 -13.45
C ALA A 1037 31.82 0.29 -13.49
N THR A 1038 32.47 1.04 -14.38
CA THR A 1038 33.93 1.18 -14.42
C THR A 1038 34.43 1.83 -13.14
N ILE A 1039 35.52 1.30 -12.56
CA ILE A 1039 36.14 1.89 -11.37
C ILE A 1039 36.78 3.22 -11.76
N ASP A 1040 36.36 4.30 -11.11
CA ASP A 1040 36.92 5.63 -11.30
C ASP A 1040 38.30 5.78 -10.66
N THR A 1041 39.17 6.57 -11.33
CA THR A 1041 40.38 7.09 -10.68
C THR A 1041 40.00 8.03 -9.54
N PRO A 1042 40.83 8.20 -8.49
CA PRO A 1042 40.60 9.24 -7.48
C PRO A 1042 40.45 10.63 -8.12
N PHE A 1043 39.52 11.44 -7.61
CA PHE A 1043 39.35 12.82 -8.05
C PHE A 1043 40.61 13.64 -7.72
N THR A 1044 41.13 14.41 -8.68
CA THR A 1044 42.28 15.28 -8.46
C THR A 1044 42.03 16.68 -9.02
N VAL A 1045 42.71 17.67 -8.44
CA VAL A 1045 42.67 19.07 -8.89
C VAL A 1045 43.76 19.38 -9.94
N VAL A 1046 44.09 18.39 -10.79
CA VAL A 1046 45.09 18.55 -11.84
C VAL A 1046 44.44 19.22 -13.06
N SER A 1047 45.14 20.16 -13.69
CA SER A 1047 44.70 20.81 -14.94
C SER A 1047 44.42 19.80 -16.06
N PRO A 1048 43.39 19.97 -16.91
CA PRO A 1048 43.11 19.11 -18.06
C PRO A 1048 44.28 19.01 -19.03
N TRP A 1049 45.05 20.10 -19.17
CA TRP A 1049 46.23 20.13 -20.02
C TRP A 1049 47.38 19.28 -19.47
N ALA A 1050 47.46 19.15 -18.14
CA ALA A 1050 48.42 18.30 -17.46
C ALA A 1050 47.96 16.83 -17.39
N TRP A 1051 46.66 16.55 -17.55
CA TRP A 1051 46.14 15.19 -17.63
C TRP A 1051 46.52 14.53 -18.95
N THR A 1052 47.68 13.87 -18.95
CA THR A 1052 48.27 13.16 -20.09
C THR A 1052 48.31 11.65 -19.89
N SER A 1053 47.81 11.16 -18.75
CA SER A 1053 47.62 9.73 -18.45
C SER A 1053 46.74 9.06 -19.51
N VAL A 1054 46.95 7.77 -19.75
CA VAL A 1054 46.08 6.95 -20.61
C VAL A 1054 44.76 6.65 -19.91
N GLU A 1055 44.74 6.61 -18.58
CA GLU A 1055 43.52 6.36 -17.83
C GLU A 1055 42.54 7.54 -17.93
N ASN A 1056 41.24 7.21 -17.90
CA ASN A 1056 40.18 8.21 -17.82
C ASN A 1056 40.29 8.98 -16.49
N PRO A 1057 40.06 10.30 -16.47
CA PRO A 1057 39.77 10.99 -15.21
C PRO A 1057 38.45 10.50 -14.61
N SER A 1058 38.26 10.74 -13.31
CA SER A 1058 37.04 10.35 -12.57
C SER A 1058 35.77 10.91 -13.21
N TYR A 1059 34.61 10.27 -13.00
CA TYR A 1059 33.39 10.76 -13.63
C TYR A 1059 33.01 12.19 -13.18
N ASP A 1060 33.17 12.52 -11.89
CA ASP A 1060 32.89 13.89 -11.40
C ASP A 1060 33.80 14.96 -12.05
N TYR A 1061 35.00 14.57 -12.51
CA TYR A 1061 35.90 15.45 -13.26
C TYR A 1061 35.36 15.75 -14.66
N TYR A 1062 34.83 14.74 -15.36
CA TYR A 1062 34.09 14.96 -16.61
C TYR A 1062 32.90 15.89 -16.39
N LEU A 1063 32.09 15.62 -15.35
CA LEU A 1063 30.90 16.42 -15.05
C LEU A 1063 31.25 17.89 -14.81
N TYR A 1064 32.27 18.18 -14.01
CA TYR A 1064 32.70 19.55 -13.73
C TYR A 1064 33.13 20.29 -15.00
N TYR A 1065 33.98 19.72 -15.84
CA TYR A 1065 34.47 20.42 -17.04
C TYR A 1065 33.41 20.54 -18.13
N LEU A 1066 32.47 19.59 -18.23
CA LEU A 1066 31.28 19.75 -19.07
C LEU A 1066 30.41 20.90 -18.56
N TYR A 1067 30.11 20.90 -17.26
CA TYR A 1067 29.31 21.94 -16.62
C TYR A 1067 29.92 23.34 -16.78
N ALA A 1068 31.21 23.50 -16.47
CA ALA A 1068 31.84 24.81 -16.48
C ALA A 1068 31.83 25.41 -17.89
N ASN A 1069 32.13 24.60 -18.91
CA ASN A 1069 32.08 25.04 -20.30
C ASN A 1069 30.65 25.29 -20.82
N ILE A 1070 29.69 24.43 -20.47
CA ILE A 1070 28.28 24.64 -20.84
C ILE A 1070 27.72 25.90 -20.18
N ARG A 1071 28.04 26.12 -18.90
CA ARG A 1071 27.60 27.30 -18.14
C ARG A 1071 28.11 28.59 -18.76
N THR A 1072 29.42 28.72 -18.98
CA THR A 1072 30.01 29.94 -19.55
C THR A 1072 29.50 30.18 -20.98
N LEU A 1073 29.34 29.11 -21.76
CA LEU A 1073 28.77 29.18 -23.10
C LEU A 1073 27.29 29.62 -23.07
N ASN A 1074 26.48 29.08 -22.16
CA ASN A 1074 25.08 29.45 -22.01
C ASN A 1074 24.90 30.89 -21.57
N GLU A 1075 25.70 31.38 -20.62
CA GLU A 1075 25.69 32.79 -20.20
C GLU A 1075 25.94 33.71 -21.40
N PHE A 1076 26.92 33.38 -22.24
CA PHE A 1076 27.22 34.12 -23.46
C PHE A 1076 26.11 34.01 -24.51
N ARG A 1077 25.66 32.79 -24.82
CA ARG A 1077 24.59 32.55 -25.81
C ARG A 1077 23.27 33.22 -25.41
N ALA A 1078 22.90 33.15 -24.14
CA ALA A 1078 21.72 33.84 -23.60
C ALA A 1078 21.84 35.37 -23.72
N SER A 1079 23.02 35.95 -23.46
CA SER A 1079 23.24 37.39 -23.66
C SER A 1079 23.07 37.82 -25.13
N ARG A 1080 23.32 36.90 -26.07
CA ARG A 1080 23.05 37.09 -27.50
C ARG A 1080 21.64 36.67 -27.91
N GLY A 1081 20.78 36.20 -27.01
CA GLY A 1081 19.43 35.70 -27.34
C GLY A 1081 19.43 34.41 -28.18
N PHE A 1082 20.50 33.61 -28.14
CA PHE A 1082 20.60 32.31 -28.82
C PHE A 1082 20.12 31.17 -27.92
N SER A 1083 19.88 29.99 -28.52
CA SER A 1083 19.51 28.77 -27.77
C SER A 1083 20.56 28.40 -26.74
N THR A 1084 20.14 27.85 -25.60
CA THR A 1084 21.03 27.37 -24.52
C THR A 1084 20.89 25.86 -24.33
N PHE A 1085 21.83 25.26 -23.60
CA PHE A 1085 21.96 23.81 -23.49
C PHE A 1085 21.87 23.35 -22.04
N ALA A 1086 20.99 22.39 -21.75
CA ALA A 1086 20.95 21.74 -20.43
C ALA A 1086 22.03 20.64 -20.32
N LEU A 1087 22.64 20.49 -19.14
CA LEU A 1087 23.49 19.33 -18.83
C LEU A 1087 22.63 18.22 -18.21
N ARG A 1088 22.52 17.08 -18.91
CA ARG A 1088 21.64 15.94 -18.61
C ARG A 1088 22.36 14.59 -18.68
N PRO A 1089 23.35 14.35 -17.81
CA PRO A 1089 24.20 13.17 -17.87
C PRO A 1089 23.45 11.87 -17.54
N HIS A 1090 23.91 10.74 -18.09
CA HIS A 1090 23.67 9.43 -17.49
C HIS A 1090 24.31 9.36 -16.13
N CYS A 1091 23.50 9.18 -15.09
CA CYS A 1091 24.04 9.16 -13.75
C CYS A 1091 23.20 8.28 -12.83
N GLY A 1092 23.88 7.36 -12.14
CA GLY A 1092 23.27 6.51 -11.14
C GLY A 1092 22.41 5.41 -11.74
N GLU A 1093 22.64 5.01 -12.98
CA GLU A 1093 22.09 3.77 -13.51
C GLU A 1093 22.76 2.56 -12.83
N SER A 1094 24.09 2.62 -12.80
CA SER A 1094 24.96 1.67 -12.13
C SER A 1094 26.11 2.46 -11.46
N GLY A 1095 27.27 1.83 -11.21
CA GLY A 1095 28.42 2.56 -10.68
C GLY A 1095 28.32 3.03 -9.22
N SER A 1096 29.17 4.02 -8.91
CA SER A 1096 29.34 4.59 -7.58
C SER A 1096 28.21 5.56 -7.24
N VAL A 1097 27.74 5.54 -5.99
CA VAL A 1097 26.79 6.55 -5.49
C VAL A 1097 27.42 7.95 -5.52
N GLY A 1098 28.75 8.05 -5.49
CA GLY A 1098 29.50 9.30 -5.62
C GLY A 1098 29.13 10.13 -6.85
N HIS A 1099 28.80 9.49 -7.98
CA HIS A 1099 28.41 10.15 -9.23
C HIS A 1099 27.19 11.07 -9.06
N LEU A 1100 26.24 10.67 -8.19
CA LEU A 1100 25.02 11.43 -7.92
C LEU A 1100 25.31 12.75 -7.20
N TYR A 1101 26.43 12.85 -6.47
CA TYR A 1101 26.85 14.06 -5.77
C TYR A 1101 27.37 15.10 -6.76
N GLY A 1102 28.26 14.71 -7.68
CA GLY A 1102 28.73 15.61 -8.75
C GLY A 1102 27.58 16.06 -9.65
N ALA A 1103 26.70 15.14 -10.05
CA ALA A 1103 25.53 15.46 -10.85
C ALA A 1103 24.52 16.36 -10.09
N PHE A 1104 24.34 16.18 -8.79
CA PHE A 1104 23.47 17.06 -8.00
C PHE A 1104 23.97 18.51 -7.95
N LEU A 1105 25.27 18.75 -7.99
CA LEU A 1105 25.80 20.11 -8.06
C LEU A 1105 25.69 20.67 -9.49
N CYS A 1106 26.09 19.88 -10.49
CA CYS A 1106 26.33 20.40 -11.84
C CYS A 1106 25.16 20.25 -12.84
N ALA A 1107 24.29 19.25 -12.68
CA ALA A 1107 23.31 18.87 -13.70
C ALA A 1107 21.94 19.53 -13.53
N ASN A 1108 21.27 19.77 -14.66
CA ASN A 1108 19.88 20.26 -14.71
C ASN A 1108 18.88 19.11 -14.47
N SER A 1109 19.14 17.95 -15.06
CA SER A 1109 18.44 16.69 -14.86
C SER A 1109 19.42 15.54 -15.03
N ILE A 1110 19.03 14.30 -14.71
CA ILE A 1110 19.86 13.12 -14.92
C ILE A 1110 19.06 12.02 -15.60
N CYS A 1111 19.78 11.15 -16.31
CA CYS A 1111 19.23 9.94 -16.87
C CYS A 1111 19.43 8.77 -15.89
N HIS A 1112 18.41 7.93 -15.77
CA HIS A 1112 18.25 6.81 -14.83
C HIS A 1112 18.05 7.17 -13.35
N GLY A 1113 19.11 7.58 -12.63
CA GLY A 1113 19.02 7.89 -11.18
C GLY A 1113 18.62 6.71 -10.27
N ILE A 1114 18.71 5.47 -10.74
CA ILE A 1114 18.28 4.25 -10.03
C ILE A 1114 18.97 4.11 -8.66
N ASN A 1115 20.25 4.46 -8.58
CA ASN A 1115 21.06 4.37 -7.36
C ASN A 1115 20.66 5.37 -6.27
N LEU A 1116 19.80 6.36 -6.54
CA LEU A 1116 19.22 7.22 -5.48
C LEU A 1116 18.51 6.39 -4.40
N ARG A 1117 17.98 5.20 -4.75
CA ARG A 1117 17.39 4.26 -3.78
C ARG A 1117 18.35 3.80 -2.66
N LYS A 1118 19.67 3.96 -2.85
CA LYS A 1118 20.72 3.55 -1.92
C LYS A 1118 21.16 4.68 -0.99
N ASP A 1119 20.76 5.93 -1.28
CA ASP A 1119 21.17 7.13 -0.55
C ASP A 1119 19.96 8.04 -0.28
N PRO A 1120 19.25 7.82 0.85
CA PRO A 1120 18.06 8.60 1.20
C PRO A 1120 18.29 10.12 1.28
N PRO A 1121 19.39 10.64 1.86
CA PRO A 1121 19.74 12.06 1.77
C PRO A 1121 19.75 12.61 0.35
N MET A 1122 20.44 11.95 -0.58
CA MET A 1122 20.48 12.38 -1.97
C MET A 1122 19.09 12.30 -2.61
N GLN A 1123 18.35 11.22 -2.41
CA GLN A 1123 16.98 11.12 -2.93
C GLN A 1123 16.07 12.27 -2.44
N TYR A 1124 16.19 12.66 -1.17
CA TYR A 1124 15.45 13.78 -0.61
C TYR A 1124 15.90 15.12 -1.19
N LEU A 1125 17.20 15.33 -1.38
CA LEU A 1125 17.73 16.52 -2.06
C LEU A 1125 17.23 16.64 -3.50
N TYR A 1126 17.19 15.54 -4.27
CA TYR A 1126 16.62 15.51 -5.62
C TYR A 1126 15.12 15.87 -5.63
N TYR A 1127 14.36 15.45 -4.62
CA TYR A 1127 12.97 15.88 -4.43
C TYR A 1127 12.86 17.40 -4.16
N LEU A 1128 13.63 17.93 -3.21
CA LEU A 1128 13.60 19.34 -2.82
C LEU A 1128 14.07 20.27 -3.94
N SER A 1129 15.05 19.83 -4.73
CA SER A 1129 15.62 20.58 -5.85
C SER A 1129 14.90 20.36 -7.19
N ARG A 1130 13.84 19.55 -7.21
CA ARG A 1130 13.01 19.25 -8.41
C ARG A 1130 13.80 18.76 -9.64
N ILE A 1131 14.94 18.10 -9.41
CA ILE A 1131 15.81 17.60 -10.49
C ILE A 1131 15.08 16.52 -11.28
N GLY A 1132 15.03 16.69 -12.61
CA GLY A 1132 14.40 15.72 -13.52
C GLY A 1132 15.12 14.37 -13.52
N LEU A 1133 14.37 13.28 -13.47
CA LEU A 1133 14.86 11.91 -13.59
C LEU A 1133 14.22 11.25 -14.82
N HIS A 1134 15.03 10.97 -15.84
CA HIS A 1134 14.60 10.29 -17.07
C HIS A 1134 14.84 8.78 -16.90
N VAL A 1135 13.79 8.02 -16.58
CA VAL A 1135 13.93 6.61 -16.21
C VAL A 1135 13.46 5.71 -17.35
N SER A 1136 14.25 4.68 -17.68
CA SER A 1136 13.96 3.71 -18.74
C SER A 1136 13.80 2.28 -18.16
N PRO A 1137 12.61 1.93 -17.62
CA PRO A 1137 12.40 0.68 -16.89
C PRO A 1137 12.66 -0.62 -17.68
N LEU A 1138 12.32 -0.69 -18.97
CA LEU A 1138 12.58 -1.89 -19.78
C LEU A 1138 14.07 -2.08 -20.06
N SER A 1139 14.79 -0.99 -20.34
CA SER A 1139 16.26 -0.99 -20.43
C SER A 1139 16.90 -1.49 -19.14
N ASN A 1140 16.55 -0.86 -18.01
CA ASN A 1140 17.10 -1.25 -16.72
C ASN A 1140 16.78 -2.71 -16.37
N ASN A 1141 15.61 -3.22 -16.77
CA ASN A 1141 15.23 -4.63 -16.61
C ASN A 1141 16.13 -5.60 -17.39
N ALA A 1142 16.62 -5.20 -18.57
CA ALA A 1142 17.53 -6.00 -19.37
C ALA A 1142 18.98 -5.95 -18.84
N LEU A 1143 19.41 -4.82 -18.29
CA LEU A 1143 20.82 -4.58 -17.98
C LEU A 1143 21.20 -4.77 -16.50
N PHE A 1144 20.44 -4.20 -15.55
CA PHE A 1144 20.92 -4.01 -14.17
C PHE A 1144 19.92 -4.38 -13.07
N LEU A 1145 18.62 -4.28 -13.33
CA LEU A 1145 17.59 -4.34 -12.29
C LEU A 1145 16.25 -4.82 -12.82
N ARG A 1146 15.80 -5.99 -12.36
CA ARG A 1146 14.47 -6.55 -12.70
C ARG A 1146 13.34 -5.52 -12.55
N PHE A 1147 12.39 -5.53 -13.49
CA PHE A 1147 11.33 -4.52 -13.61
C PHE A 1147 10.54 -4.26 -12.31
N LEU A 1148 10.14 -5.32 -11.59
CA LEU A 1148 9.41 -5.21 -10.32
C LEU A 1148 10.22 -4.56 -9.18
N ASN A 1149 11.55 -4.57 -9.28
CA ASN A 1149 12.45 -3.99 -8.30
C ASN A 1149 12.88 -2.56 -8.68
N ASN A 1150 12.45 -2.03 -9.82
CA ASN A 1150 12.75 -0.66 -10.25
C ASN A 1150 12.15 0.36 -9.26
N PRO A 1151 12.90 1.40 -8.83
CA PRO A 1151 12.42 2.38 -7.85
C PRO A 1151 11.47 3.44 -8.40
N PHE A 1152 11.21 3.49 -9.72
CA PHE A 1152 10.29 4.46 -10.34
C PHE A 1152 8.95 4.63 -9.59
N PRO A 1153 8.17 3.57 -9.26
CA PRO A 1153 6.89 3.75 -8.57
C PRO A 1153 7.05 4.37 -7.17
N GLU A 1154 8.17 4.12 -6.48
CA GLU A 1154 8.50 4.73 -5.20
C GLU A 1154 8.89 6.21 -5.38
N PHE A 1155 9.73 6.52 -6.38
CA PHE A 1155 10.12 7.89 -6.72
C PHE A 1155 8.90 8.75 -7.10
N PHE A 1156 8.01 8.19 -7.92
CA PHE A 1156 6.76 8.84 -8.32
C PHE A 1156 5.84 9.13 -7.11
N ARG A 1157 5.62 8.14 -6.22
CA ARG A 1157 4.78 8.35 -5.03
C ARG A 1157 5.35 9.42 -4.10
N ARG A 1158 6.67 9.42 -3.89
CA ARG A 1158 7.39 10.46 -3.11
C ARG A 1158 7.39 11.83 -3.77
N GLY A 1159 7.01 11.91 -5.04
CA GLY A 1159 6.88 13.16 -5.78
C GLY A 1159 8.18 13.67 -6.37
N LEU A 1160 9.20 12.81 -6.56
CA LEU A 1160 10.36 13.17 -7.38
C LEU A 1160 9.90 13.52 -8.81
N ASN A 1161 10.64 14.40 -9.48
CA ASN A 1161 10.32 14.85 -10.83
C ASN A 1161 10.74 13.79 -11.86
N VAL A 1162 9.93 12.73 -12.00
CA VAL A 1162 10.23 11.57 -12.86
C VAL A 1162 9.52 11.64 -14.22
N SER A 1163 10.17 11.16 -15.26
CA SER A 1163 9.63 10.88 -16.59
C SER A 1163 9.99 9.45 -17.02
N LEU A 1164 9.21 8.87 -17.93
CA LEU A 1164 9.50 7.58 -18.58
C LEU A 1164 10.16 7.82 -19.94
N SER A 1165 11.17 7.02 -20.27
CA SER A 1165 11.95 7.09 -21.50
C SER A 1165 12.31 5.70 -22.04
N THR A 1166 12.79 5.62 -23.29
CA THR A 1166 12.97 4.33 -23.97
C THR A 1166 14.41 3.84 -24.07
N ASP A 1167 15.39 4.73 -23.95
CA ASP A 1167 16.83 4.40 -24.05
C ASP A 1167 17.23 3.89 -25.45
N ASP A 1168 17.18 2.56 -25.66
CA ASP A 1168 17.49 1.88 -26.92
C ASP A 1168 16.29 1.05 -27.44
N PRO A 1169 15.29 1.67 -28.09
CA PRO A 1169 14.17 0.98 -28.73
C PRO A 1169 14.53 -0.27 -29.55
N MET A 1170 15.66 -0.24 -30.27
CA MET A 1170 16.12 -1.37 -31.08
C MET A 1170 16.31 -2.65 -30.27
N MET A 1171 16.79 -2.50 -29.03
CA MET A 1171 17.20 -3.59 -28.17
C MET A 1171 16.06 -4.05 -27.26
N PHE A 1172 15.29 -3.11 -26.71
CA PHE A 1172 14.40 -3.37 -25.57
C PHE A 1172 12.90 -3.43 -25.92
N HIS A 1173 12.49 -2.92 -27.07
CA HIS A 1173 11.07 -2.74 -27.41
C HIS A 1173 10.62 -3.64 -28.56
N GLN A 1174 9.34 -4.02 -28.56
CA GLN A 1174 8.77 -4.96 -29.53
C GLN A 1174 7.64 -4.33 -30.35
N THR A 1175 7.00 -3.30 -29.81
CA THR A 1175 5.91 -2.59 -30.48
C THR A 1175 6.45 -1.60 -31.52
N GLN A 1176 5.56 -1.07 -32.37
CA GLN A 1176 5.97 0.03 -33.24
C GLN A 1176 6.27 1.27 -32.42
N GLU A 1177 5.53 1.56 -31.34
CA GLU A 1177 5.55 2.79 -30.53
C GLU A 1177 6.24 2.57 -29.17
N PRO A 1178 7.58 2.71 -29.09
CA PRO A 1178 8.36 2.24 -27.96
C PRO A 1178 8.01 2.98 -26.65
N LEU A 1179 7.80 4.29 -26.73
CA LEU A 1179 7.44 5.09 -25.56
C LEU A 1179 6.06 4.70 -24.99
N ILE A 1180 5.09 4.40 -25.87
CA ILE A 1180 3.76 3.95 -25.43
C ILE A 1180 3.85 2.56 -24.76
N GLU A 1181 4.75 1.70 -25.24
CA GLU A 1181 5.03 0.41 -24.61
C GLU A 1181 5.56 0.59 -23.17
N GLU A 1182 6.51 1.50 -22.93
CA GLU A 1182 6.98 1.83 -21.58
C GLU A 1182 5.85 2.28 -20.65
N TYR A 1183 5.03 3.26 -21.10
CA TYR A 1183 3.87 3.72 -20.32
C TYR A 1183 2.86 2.59 -20.06
N SER A 1184 2.59 1.75 -21.05
CA SER A 1184 1.61 0.67 -20.96
C SER A 1184 2.06 -0.44 -20.00
N VAL A 1185 3.33 -0.84 -20.06
CA VAL A 1185 3.91 -1.84 -19.16
C VAL A 1185 3.97 -1.28 -17.74
N ALA A 1186 4.45 -0.04 -17.56
CA ALA A 1186 4.49 0.63 -16.26
C ALA A 1186 3.09 0.72 -15.63
N ALA A 1187 2.08 1.15 -16.39
CA ALA A 1187 0.68 1.23 -15.93
C ALA A 1187 0.15 -0.14 -15.49
N ARG A 1188 0.40 -1.19 -16.27
CA ARG A 1188 -0.14 -2.52 -15.99
C ARG A 1188 0.54 -3.20 -14.81
N VAL A 1189 1.86 -3.04 -14.68
CA VAL A 1189 2.67 -3.70 -13.65
C VAL A 1189 2.61 -2.97 -12.31
N TRP A 1190 2.68 -1.63 -12.31
CA TRP A 1190 2.67 -0.82 -11.08
C TRP A 1190 1.29 -0.29 -10.70
N GLY A 1191 0.27 -0.50 -11.54
CA GLY A 1191 -1.10 -0.05 -11.26
C GLY A 1191 -1.27 1.46 -11.35
N LEU A 1192 -0.53 2.14 -12.22
CA LEU A 1192 -0.65 3.58 -12.43
C LEU A 1192 -1.98 3.91 -13.13
N SER A 1193 -2.67 4.92 -12.62
CA SER A 1193 -3.93 5.42 -13.18
C SER A 1193 -3.69 6.34 -14.38
N PRO A 1194 -4.70 6.61 -15.23
CA PRO A 1194 -4.57 7.59 -16.31
C PRO A 1194 -4.08 8.97 -15.84
N ASN A 1195 -4.52 9.41 -14.65
CA ASN A 1195 -4.08 10.66 -14.05
C ASN A 1195 -2.58 10.62 -13.69
N ASP A 1196 -2.07 9.47 -13.25
CA ASP A 1196 -0.64 9.28 -12.97
C ASP A 1196 0.19 9.32 -14.27
N LEU A 1197 -0.30 8.69 -15.34
CA LEU A 1197 0.37 8.72 -16.64
C LEU A 1197 0.41 10.14 -17.22
N CYS A 1198 -0.67 10.91 -17.07
CA CYS A 1198 -0.73 12.32 -17.49
C CYS A 1198 0.22 13.19 -16.65
N GLU A 1199 0.40 12.92 -15.35
CA GLU A 1199 1.41 13.59 -14.52
C GLU A 1199 2.83 13.31 -15.05
N ILE A 1200 3.15 12.04 -15.35
CA ILE A 1200 4.45 11.63 -15.89
C ILE A 1200 4.69 12.27 -17.27
N ALA A 1201 3.67 12.30 -18.14
CA ALA A 1201 3.74 12.95 -19.45
C ALA A 1201 3.95 14.47 -19.32
N ARG A 1202 3.18 15.16 -18.47
CA ARG A 1202 3.38 16.58 -18.19
C ARG A 1202 4.80 16.86 -17.67
N ASN A 1203 5.31 16.02 -16.78
CA ASN A 1203 6.68 16.16 -16.28
C ASN A 1203 7.72 16.00 -17.40
N SER A 1204 7.51 15.09 -18.36
CA SER A 1204 8.41 14.94 -19.52
C SER A 1204 8.49 16.24 -20.35
N VAL A 1205 7.36 16.94 -20.54
CA VAL A 1205 7.29 18.23 -21.24
C VAL A 1205 7.96 19.34 -20.43
N LEU A 1206 7.77 19.37 -19.09
CA LEU A 1206 8.45 20.35 -18.24
C LEU A 1206 9.98 20.16 -18.26
N GLN A 1207 10.43 18.90 -18.24
CA GLN A 1207 11.84 18.54 -18.23
C GLN A 1207 12.53 18.72 -19.59
N CYS A 1208 11.80 18.62 -20.71
CA CYS A 1208 12.40 18.71 -22.04
C CYS A 1208 12.96 20.11 -22.34
N GLY A 1209 13.88 20.20 -23.30
CA GLY A 1209 14.49 21.45 -23.74
C GLY A 1209 13.91 22.00 -25.05
N PHE A 1210 12.64 21.71 -25.32
CA PHE A 1210 11.86 22.46 -26.31
C PHE A 1210 11.57 23.89 -25.81
N ASP A 1211 11.25 24.78 -26.75
CA ASP A 1211 11.03 26.20 -26.47
C ASP A 1211 9.75 26.49 -25.65
N TYR A 1212 9.61 27.73 -25.20
CA TYR A 1212 8.46 28.15 -24.39
C TYR A 1212 7.15 28.11 -25.17
N THR A 1213 7.18 28.30 -26.50
CA THR A 1213 6.01 28.18 -27.37
C THR A 1213 5.46 26.76 -27.38
N PHE A 1214 6.33 25.75 -27.49
CA PHE A 1214 5.94 24.35 -27.38
C PHE A 1214 5.35 24.02 -26.00
N LYS A 1215 6.00 24.47 -24.91
CA LYS A 1215 5.50 24.23 -23.55
C LYS A 1215 4.14 24.88 -23.32
N ARG A 1216 3.95 26.09 -23.85
CA ARG A 1216 2.66 26.79 -23.84
C ARG A 1216 1.58 25.99 -24.57
N GLU A 1217 1.87 25.48 -25.76
CA GLU A 1217 0.94 24.67 -26.54
C GLU A 1217 0.62 23.34 -25.86
N ALA A 1218 1.63 22.67 -25.30
CA ALA A 1218 1.50 21.35 -24.69
C ALA A 1218 0.83 21.36 -23.30
N ILE A 1219 1.07 22.39 -22.48
CA ILE A 1219 0.64 22.43 -21.06
C ILE A 1219 -0.41 23.51 -20.80
N GLY A 1220 -0.28 24.70 -21.40
CA GLY A 1220 -1.13 25.86 -21.12
C GLY A 1220 -0.35 27.17 -21.04
N ASP A 1221 -1.06 28.31 -21.07
CA ASP A 1221 -0.46 29.65 -21.15
C ASP A 1221 0.46 29.99 -19.97
N CYS A 1222 0.08 29.56 -18.78
CA CYS A 1222 0.82 29.80 -17.54
C CYS A 1222 1.68 28.60 -17.11
N TRP A 1223 2.15 27.73 -18.04
CA TRP A 1223 2.86 26.48 -17.70
C TRP A 1223 4.06 26.63 -16.74
N TYR A 1224 4.63 27.82 -16.64
CA TYR A 1224 5.74 28.19 -15.75
C TYR A 1224 5.32 28.39 -14.29
N MET A 1225 4.01 28.53 -14.01
CA MET A 1225 3.48 28.54 -12.65
C MET A 1225 3.57 27.13 -12.04
N SER A 1226 3.79 27.07 -10.72
CA SER A 1226 4.03 25.84 -9.99
C SER A 1226 2.74 25.20 -9.43
N SER A 1227 1.72 26.01 -9.17
CA SER A 1227 0.42 25.62 -8.63
C SER A 1227 -0.55 25.11 -9.70
N SER A 1228 -1.83 24.93 -9.35
CA SER A 1228 -2.90 24.62 -10.30
C SER A 1228 -3.01 25.62 -11.47
N LEU A 1229 -2.58 26.88 -11.31
CA LEU A 1229 -2.57 27.83 -12.44
C LEU A 1229 -1.64 27.40 -13.58
N GLY A 1230 -0.59 26.63 -13.28
CA GLY A 1230 0.37 26.14 -14.27
C GLY A 1230 -0.10 24.89 -15.01
N ASN A 1231 -1.37 24.53 -14.89
CA ASN A 1231 -1.95 23.33 -15.48
C ASN A 1231 -3.24 23.69 -16.20
N ASP A 1232 -3.33 23.41 -17.50
CA ASP A 1232 -4.60 23.38 -18.23
C ASP A 1232 -5.08 21.93 -18.36
N PRO A 1233 -6.09 21.49 -17.56
CA PRO A 1233 -6.57 20.11 -17.59
C PRO A 1233 -7.09 19.64 -18.95
N LEU A 1234 -7.44 20.56 -19.86
CA LEU A 1234 -7.90 20.21 -21.22
C LEU A 1234 -6.74 19.83 -22.14
N ARG A 1235 -5.51 20.23 -21.81
CA ARG A 1235 -4.29 19.92 -22.59
C ARG A 1235 -3.46 18.84 -21.91
N THR A 1236 -3.24 18.99 -20.60
CA THR A 1236 -2.42 18.04 -19.83
C THR A 1236 -3.17 16.78 -19.47
N HIS A 1237 -4.50 16.80 -19.48
CA HIS A 1237 -5.38 15.73 -18.97
C HIS A 1237 -5.12 15.35 -17.50
N LEU A 1238 -4.38 16.19 -16.78
CA LEU A 1238 -4.02 16.04 -15.38
C LEU A 1238 -4.98 16.84 -14.49
N SER A 1239 -5.47 16.21 -13.42
CA SER A 1239 -6.33 16.87 -12.43
C SER A 1239 -5.60 17.99 -11.70
N ASP A 1240 -6.22 19.17 -11.60
CA ASP A 1240 -5.71 20.27 -10.76
C ASP A 1240 -5.58 19.88 -9.29
N ILE A 1241 -6.41 18.94 -8.81
CA ILE A 1241 -6.29 18.37 -7.45
C ILE A 1241 -4.91 17.72 -7.26
N ARG A 1242 -4.38 17.04 -8.29
CA ARG A 1242 -3.05 16.42 -8.22
C ARG A 1242 -1.96 17.47 -8.15
N VAL A 1243 -2.06 18.50 -8.99
CA VAL A 1243 -1.08 19.60 -9.06
C VAL A 1243 -1.06 20.38 -7.75
N ALA A 1244 -2.24 20.75 -7.24
CA ALA A 1244 -2.40 21.37 -5.92
C ALA A 1244 -1.79 20.51 -4.82
N PHE A 1245 -2.08 19.20 -4.75
CA PHE A 1245 -1.48 18.31 -3.76
C PHE A 1245 0.07 18.31 -3.79
N ARG A 1246 0.66 18.24 -4.99
CA ARG A 1246 2.13 18.26 -5.16
C ARG A 1246 2.71 19.60 -4.73
N PHE A 1247 2.07 20.69 -5.11
CA PHE A 1247 2.46 22.06 -4.75
C PHE A 1247 2.40 22.29 -3.24
N GLU A 1248 1.25 21.98 -2.62
CA GLU A 1248 1.02 22.13 -1.18
C GLU A 1248 2.02 21.28 -0.37
N THR A 1249 2.27 20.04 -0.82
CA THR A 1249 3.21 19.13 -0.16
C THR A 1249 4.66 19.60 -0.27
N TYR A 1250 5.11 20.08 -1.43
CA TYR A 1250 6.44 20.65 -1.60
C TYR A 1250 6.66 21.83 -0.66
N HIS A 1251 5.74 22.79 -0.66
CA HIS A 1251 5.86 24.00 0.15
C HIS A 1251 5.76 23.73 1.65
N THR A 1252 4.97 22.73 2.06
CA THR A 1252 4.93 22.26 3.46
C THR A 1252 6.28 21.68 3.90
N GLU A 1253 6.94 20.87 3.05
CA GLU A 1253 8.29 20.36 3.36
C GLU A 1253 9.32 21.48 3.46
N MET A 1254 9.28 22.46 2.55
CA MET A 1254 10.19 23.61 2.58
C MET A 1254 9.99 24.46 3.83
N GLN A 1255 8.74 24.78 4.19
CA GLN A 1255 8.42 25.55 5.39
C GLN A 1255 8.88 24.83 6.67
N MET A 1256 8.74 23.51 6.73
CA MET A 1256 9.27 22.70 7.83
C MET A 1256 10.81 22.80 7.92
N LEU A 1257 11.52 22.67 6.78
CA LEU A 1257 12.97 22.79 6.76
C LEU A 1257 13.44 24.19 7.19
N GLU A 1258 12.76 25.25 6.77
CA GLU A 1258 13.03 26.63 7.19
C GLU A 1258 12.82 26.80 8.70
N LEU A 1259 11.72 26.26 9.23
CA LEU A 1259 11.40 26.30 10.66
C LEU A 1259 12.44 25.56 11.52
N CYS A 1260 12.85 24.36 11.09
CA CYS A 1260 13.82 23.54 11.81
C CYS A 1260 15.27 24.02 11.63
N SER A 1261 15.60 24.64 10.49
CA SER A 1261 16.94 25.22 10.25
C SER A 1261 17.10 26.62 10.83
N GLY A 1262 15.99 27.33 11.12
CA GLY A 1262 15.99 28.68 11.67
C GLY A 1262 16.34 29.77 10.67
N ARG A 1263 16.28 29.48 9.36
CA ARG A 1263 16.56 30.45 8.28
C ARG A 1263 15.71 30.19 7.02
N PRO A 1264 15.47 31.19 6.17
CA PRO A 1264 14.82 30.98 4.87
C PRO A 1264 15.71 30.13 3.94
N ILE A 1265 15.07 29.33 3.07
CA ILE A 1265 15.74 28.45 2.11
C ILE A 1265 15.18 28.77 0.71
N LYS A 1266 16.06 28.96 -0.28
CA LYS A 1266 15.65 29.20 -1.68
C LYS A 1266 14.83 28.00 -2.19
N ARG A 1267 13.66 28.28 -2.78
CA ARG A 1267 12.70 27.29 -3.29
C ARG A 1267 12.82 27.15 -4.81
N CYS A 1268 12.58 25.95 -5.33
CA CYS A 1268 12.58 25.67 -6.77
C CYS A 1268 11.19 25.79 -7.41
N MET A 1269 10.13 25.76 -6.61
CA MET A 1269 8.77 26.12 -7.04
C MET A 1269 8.46 27.56 -6.62
N LEU A 1270 7.69 28.26 -7.46
CA LEU A 1270 7.15 29.57 -7.13
C LEU A 1270 6.15 29.43 -5.97
N THR A 1271 6.19 30.36 -5.03
CA THR A 1271 5.19 30.44 -3.96
C THR A 1271 3.91 31.10 -4.46
N THR A 1272 2.79 30.92 -3.76
CA THR A 1272 1.51 31.55 -4.14
C THR A 1272 1.64 33.07 -4.30
N HIS A 1273 2.36 33.73 -3.38
CA HIS A 1273 2.63 35.18 -3.45
C HIS A 1273 3.41 35.56 -4.71
N GLN A 1274 4.44 34.78 -5.07
CA GLN A 1274 5.21 35.04 -6.29
C GLN A 1274 4.38 34.82 -7.56
N GLU A 1275 3.51 33.81 -7.56
CA GLU A 1275 2.59 33.60 -8.68
C GLU A 1275 1.57 34.74 -8.81
N GLU A 1276 1.07 35.29 -7.70
CA GLU A 1276 0.19 36.47 -7.68
C GLU A 1276 0.91 37.69 -8.25
N GLU A 1277 2.13 37.99 -7.80
CA GLU A 1277 2.96 39.08 -8.36
C GLU A 1277 3.19 38.92 -9.87
N ILE A 1278 3.50 37.71 -10.34
CA ILE A 1278 3.69 37.43 -11.77
C ILE A 1278 2.38 37.58 -12.54
N ASN A 1279 1.26 37.16 -11.96
CA ASN A 1279 -0.05 37.31 -12.58
C ASN A 1279 -0.43 38.79 -12.71
N GLU A 1280 -0.18 39.61 -11.68
CA GLU A 1280 -0.37 41.06 -11.71
C GLU A 1280 0.50 41.73 -12.79
N MET A 1281 1.79 41.35 -12.90
CA MET A 1281 2.68 41.85 -13.95
C MET A 1281 2.18 41.51 -15.36
N ASN A 1282 1.62 40.32 -15.56
CA ASN A 1282 1.12 39.89 -16.87
C ASN A 1282 -0.23 40.54 -17.24
N VAL A 1283 -1.06 40.91 -16.26
CA VAL A 1283 -2.34 41.61 -16.47
C VAL A 1283 -2.14 43.12 -16.67
N GLY A 1284 -1.08 43.71 -16.10
CA GLY A 1284 -0.82 45.15 -16.06
C GLY A 1284 -0.19 45.81 -17.31
N ILE A 1285 -0.14 45.16 -18.47
CA ILE A 1285 0.52 45.70 -19.68
C ILE A 1285 -0.45 46.46 -20.63
N ASP A 1286 -1.72 46.64 -20.28
CA ASP A 1286 -2.73 47.27 -21.17
C ASP A 1286 -3.61 48.38 -20.55
N ALA A 1287 -3.14 49.09 -19.50
CA ALA A 1287 -3.91 50.17 -18.88
C ALA A 1287 -3.16 51.51 -18.85
N ASP A 1288 -3.50 52.38 -19.79
CA ASP A 1288 -3.29 53.83 -19.71
C ASP A 1288 -3.81 54.39 -18.37
N GLU A 1289 -3.07 55.35 -17.81
CA GLU A 1289 -3.35 56.06 -16.57
C GLU A 1289 -4.84 56.46 -16.41
N VAL A 1290 -5.52 55.87 -15.42
CA VAL A 1290 -6.77 56.42 -14.88
C VAL A 1290 -6.66 56.50 -13.36
N ILE A 1291 -6.48 57.73 -12.88
CA ILE A 1291 -6.62 58.11 -11.47
C ILE A 1291 -8.11 58.31 -11.21
N LEU A 1292 -8.77 57.41 -10.49
CA LEU A 1292 -10.12 57.66 -9.96
C LEU A 1292 -10.17 57.11 -8.51
N SER A 1293 -10.39 57.95 -7.49
CA SER A 1293 -11.71 58.42 -7.05
C SER A 1293 -12.62 57.27 -6.62
N THR A 1294 -13.30 57.41 -5.48
CA THR A 1294 -14.17 56.43 -4.78
C THR A 1294 -15.24 55.70 -5.64
N HIS A 1295 -15.36 56.05 -6.91
CA HIS A 1295 -16.07 55.29 -7.94
C HIS A 1295 -15.40 53.94 -8.28
N ASP A 1296 -14.08 53.82 -8.12
CA ASP A 1296 -13.33 52.62 -8.53
C ASP A 1296 -13.63 51.38 -7.68
N GLN A 1297 -14.03 51.54 -6.41
CA GLN A 1297 -14.52 50.41 -5.59
C GLN A 1297 -15.85 49.85 -6.10
N ALA A 1298 -16.72 50.69 -6.65
CA ALA A 1298 -17.95 50.23 -7.27
C ALA A 1298 -17.66 49.53 -8.61
N MET A 1299 -16.64 49.99 -9.33
CA MET A 1299 -16.20 49.41 -10.59
C MET A 1299 -15.48 48.07 -10.39
N GLU A 1300 -14.74 47.89 -9.29
CA GLU A 1300 -14.13 46.60 -8.91
C GLU A 1300 -15.19 45.54 -8.55
N MET A 1301 -16.26 45.93 -7.85
CA MET A 1301 -17.43 45.06 -7.66
C MET A 1301 -18.07 44.69 -9.00
N LEU A 1302 -18.20 45.64 -9.92
CA LEU A 1302 -18.77 45.43 -11.25
C LEU A 1302 -17.88 44.53 -12.12
N LEU A 1303 -16.55 44.64 -12.00
CA LEU A 1303 -15.58 43.76 -12.64
C LEU A 1303 -15.65 42.33 -12.10
N ARG A 1304 -15.79 42.15 -10.78
CA ARG A 1304 -16.04 40.81 -10.18
C ARG A 1304 -17.36 40.20 -10.66
N ASP A 1305 -18.41 41.02 -10.81
CA ASP A 1305 -19.68 40.58 -11.39
C ASP A 1305 -19.53 40.24 -12.89
N ILE A 1306 -18.72 40.99 -13.64
CA ILE A 1306 -18.39 40.67 -15.04
C ILE A 1306 -17.59 39.37 -15.13
N GLU A 1307 -16.60 39.13 -14.29
CA GLU A 1307 -15.82 37.88 -14.25
C GLU A 1307 -16.70 36.68 -13.86
N SER A 1308 -17.54 36.84 -12.84
CA SER A 1308 -18.59 35.89 -12.46
C SER A 1308 -19.50 35.55 -13.64
N THR A 1309 -19.96 36.57 -14.38
CA THR A 1309 -20.81 36.41 -15.56
C THR A 1309 -20.05 35.77 -16.72
N ARG A 1310 -18.77 36.09 -16.89
CA ARG A 1310 -17.89 35.55 -17.93
C ARG A 1310 -17.61 34.07 -17.69
N GLU A 1311 -17.38 33.66 -16.44
CA GLU A 1311 -17.23 32.25 -16.08
C GLU A 1311 -18.56 31.50 -16.21
N SER A 1312 -19.69 32.11 -15.83
CA SER A 1312 -21.02 31.54 -16.10
C SER A 1312 -21.27 31.32 -17.60
N LEU A 1313 -20.89 32.28 -18.45
CA LEU A 1313 -20.96 32.16 -19.90
C LEU A 1313 -20.00 31.10 -20.44
N ARG A 1314 -18.80 30.97 -19.85
CA ARG A 1314 -17.81 29.94 -20.21
C ARG A 1314 -18.36 28.53 -19.92
N VAL A 1315 -18.94 28.34 -18.73
CA VAL A 1315 -19.62 27.09 -18.34
C VAL A 1315 -20.79 26.79 -19.28
N LYS A 1316 -21.64 27.77 -19.58
CA LYS A 1316 -22.75 27.59 -20.55
C LYS A 1316 -22.27 27.25 -21.96
N ARG A 1317 -21.13 27.81 -22.41
CA ARG A 1317 -20.49 27.45 -23.68
C ARG A 1317 -19.99 26.01 -23.67
N LEU A 1318 -19.35 25.58 -22.58
CA LEU A 1318 -18.90 24.20 -22.41
C LEU A 1318 -20.07 23.22 -22.43
N ASP A 1319 -21.19 23.55 -21.77
CA ASP A 1319 -22.42 22.76 -21.82
C ASP A 1319 -23.00 22.70 -23.25
N ALA A 1320 -23.01 23.82 -23.96
CA ALA A 1320 -23.47 23.88 -25.35
C ALA A 1320 -22.57 23.06 -26.29
N ASP A 1321 -21.26 23.07 -26.09
CA ASP A 1321 -20.31 22.27 -26.87
C ASP A 1321 -20.37 20.78 -26.50
N ALA A 1322 -20.65 20.45 -25.24
CA ALA A 1322 -20.93 19.09 -24.80
C ALA A 1322 -22.22 18.56 -25.46
N LEU A 1323 -23.29 19.37 -25.48
CA LEU A 1323 -24.54 19.04 -26.19
C LEU A 1323 -24.31 18.88 -27.70
N ARG A 1324 -23.51 19.74 -28.34
CA ARG A 1324 -23.15 19.59 -29.77
C ARG A 1324 -22.33 18.33 -30.03
N ARG A 1325 -21.45 17.94 -29.11
CA ARG A 1325 -20.69 16.68 -29.19
C ARG A 1325 -21.61 15.47 -29.02
N GLN A 1326 -22.51 15.49 -28.04
CA GLN A 1326 -23.54 14.45 -27.89
C GLN A 1326 -24.45 14.35 -29.12
N GLN A 1327 -24.85 15.48 -29.71
CA GLN A 1327 -25.64 15.51 -30.94
C GLN A 1327 -24.86 14.90 -32.11
N ARG A 1328 -23.58 15.26 -32.28
CA ARG A 1328 -22.71 14.63 -33.30
C ARG A 1328 -22.56 13.13 -33.07
N HIS A 1329 -22.35 12.70 -31.84
CA HIS A 1329 -22.23 11.28 -31.51
C HIS A 1329 -23.54 10.51 -31.70
N LEU A 1330 -24.70 11.13 -31.42
CA LEU A 1330 -26.02 10.56 -31.74
C LEU A 1330 -26.23 10.43 -33.25
N VAL A 1331 -25.80 11.43 -34.03
CA VAL A 1331 -25.85 11.38 -35.50
C VAL A 1331 -24.91 10.29 -36.04
N GLU A 1332 -23.67 10.18 -35.54
CA GLU A 1332 -22.73 9.12 -35.91
C GLU A 1332 -23.29 7.74 -35.57
N ASN A 1333 -23.84 7.56 -34.36
CA ASN A 1333 -24.50 6.30 -33.97
C ASN A 1333 -25.73 5.99 -34.85
N LEU A 1334 -26.52 7.00 -35.24
CA LEU A 1334 -27.64 6.82 -36.18
C LEU A 1334 -27.15 6.42 -37.58
N VAL A 1335 -26.04 7.00 -38.06
CA VAL A 1335 -25.41 6.64 -39.33
C VAL A 1335 -24.85 5.21 -39.26
N GLU A 1336 -24.19 4.83 -38.15
CA GLU A 1336 -23.65 3.49 -37.96
C GLU A 1336 -24.76 2.43 -37.83
N VAL A 1337 -25.82 2.72 -37.08
CA VAL A 1337 -27.02 1.87 -37.00
C VAL A 1337 -27.71 1.78 -38.36
N GLY A 1338 -27.78 2.89 -39.12
CA GLY A 1338 -28.26 2.92 -40.49
C GLY A 1338 -27.44 2.02 -41.42
N ALA A 1339 -26.11 2.12 -41.37
CA ALA A 1339 -25.19 1.30 -42.14
C ALA A 1339 -25.27 -0.19 -41.75
N ARG A 1340 -25.43 -0.52 -40.46
CA ARG A 1340 -25.67 -1.89 -39.99
C ARG A 1340 -27.02 -2.42 -40.46
N ARG A 1341 -28.07 -1.60 -40.44
CA ARG A 1341 -29.42 -1.99 -40.90
C ARG A 1341 -29.44 -2.21 -42.42
N GLN A 1342 -28.75 -1.37 -43.19
CA GLN A 1342 -28.58 -1.52 -44.63
C GLN A 1342 -27.75 -2.76 -44.97
N SER A 1343 -26.63 -2.98 -44.27
CA SER A 1343 -25.82 -4.21 -44.42
C SER A 1343 -26.62 -5.48 -44.07
N ALA A 1344 -27.47 -5.43 -43.03
CA ALA A 1344 -28.34 -6.52 -42.67
C ALA A 1344 -29.45 -6.75 -43.72
N MET A 1345 -30.05 -5.69 -44.28
CA MET A 1345 -31.02 -5.80 -45.38
C MET A 1345 -30.37 -6.37 -46.64
N GLU A 1346 -29.17 -5.93 -46.99
CA GLU A 1346 -28.40 -6.50 -48.11
C GLU A 1346 -28.01 -7.96 -47.87
N ALA A 1347 -27.69 -8.33 -46.62
CA ALA A 1347 -27.43 -9.73 -46.26
C ALA A 1347 -28.69 -10.58 -46.40
N VAL A 1348 -29.84 -10.10 -45.96
CA VAL A 1348 -31.14 -10.77 -46.13
C VAL A 1348 -31.54 -10.84 -47.61
N GLU A 1349 -31.31 -9.80 -48.41
CA GLU A 1349 -31.52 -9.85 -49.86
C GLU A 1349 -30.56 -10.82 -50.55
N ARG A 1350 -29.29 -10.88 -50.16
CA ARG A 1350 -28.35 -11.89 -50.66
C ARG A 1350 -28.79 -13.29 -50.28
N GLU A 1351 -29.27 -13.49 -49.06
CA GLU A 1351 -29.76 -14.79 -48.60
C GLU A 1351 -31.06 -15.19 -49.34
N ASN A 1352 -31.97 -14.25 -49.58
CA ASN A 1352 -33.18 -14.47 -50.36
C ASN A 1352 -32.87 -14.73 -51.85
N ARG A 1353 -31.92 -14.01 -52.45
CA ARG A 1353 -31.43 -14.31 -53.81
C ARG A 1353 -30.72 -15.65 -53.87
N ALA A 1354 -29.95 -16.02 -52.84
CA ALA A 1354 -29.31 -17.34 -52.75
C ALA A 1354 -30.35 -18.47 -52.63
N LYS A 1355 -31.41 -18.26 -51.83
CA LYS A 1355 -32.54 -19.21 -51.69
C LYS A 1355 -33.37 -19.32 -52.96
N SER A 1356 -33.51 -18.24 -53.75
CA SER A 1356 -34.26 -18.27 -55.01
C SER A 1356 -33.54 -18.96 -56.16
N LEU A 1357 -32.22 -19.22 -56.07
CA LEU A 1357 -31.41 -19.58 -57.24
C LEU A 1357 -30.70 -20.93 -57.21
N ARG A 1358 -30.71 -21.74 -56.14
CA ARG A 1358 -30.00 -23.03 -56.18
C ARG A 1358 -30.76 -24.21 -55.58
N TYR A 1359 -31.16 -25.06 -56.52
CA TYR A 1359 -31.56 -26.45 -56.43
C TYR A 1359 -30.70 -27.28 -55.46
N PRO A 1360 -31.30 -28.27 -54.78
CA PRO A 1360 -30.73 -28.94 -53.62
C PRO A 1360 -29.66 -29.97 -54.02
N ARG A 1361 -28.51 -29.98 -53.31
CA ARG A 1361 -27.60 -31.13 -53.25
C ARG A 1361 -27.60 -31.68 -51.83
N GLY A 1362 -27.92 -32.97 -51.71
CA GLY A 1362 -28.02 -33.71 -50.45
C GLY A 1362 -26.66 -33.91 -49.76
N VAL A 1363 -26.73 -33.96 -48.43
CA VAL A 1363 -25.64 -34.11 -47.46
C VAL A 1363 -25.30 -35.60 -47.26
N PRO A 1364 -24.02 -36.01 -47.26
CA PRO A 1364 -23.59 -37.30 -46.72
C PRO A 1364 -23.34 -37.23 -45.19
N PRO A 1365 -23.51 -38.33 -44.44
CA PRO A 1365 -23.52 -38.35 -42.97
C PRO A 1365 -22.12 -38.25 -42.32
N VAL A 1366 -22.09 -37.73 -41.09
CA VAL A 1366 -20.92 -37.52 -40.21
C VAL A 1366 -20.43 -38.85 -39.60
N PRO A 1367 -19.09 -39.09 -39.52
CA PRO A 1367 -18.50 -40.06 -38.61
C PRO A 1367 -17.92 -39.43 -37.33
N ASP A 1368 -18.10 -40.19 -36.27
CA ASP A 1368 -17.78 -40.04 -34.85
C ASP A 1368 -16.39 -39.54 -34.39
N THR A 1369 -16.46 -38.72 -33.32
CA THR A 1369 -15.69 -38.76 -32.05
C THR A 1369 -14.20 -38.35 -31.93
N GLU A 1370 -13.95 -37.76 -30.76
CA GLU A 1370 -12.67 -37.65 -30.03
C GLU A 1370 -11.66 -36.57 -30.43
N PHE A 1371 -11.81 -35.36 -29.88
CA PHE A 1371 -10.72 -34.58 -29.24
C PHE A 1371 -11.37 -33.40 -28.48
N MET A 1372 -11.79 -33.64 -27.23
CA MET A 1372 -12.26 -32.59 -26.32
C MET A 1372 -11.18 -32.29 -25.27
N THR A 1373 -10.53 -31.14 -25.40
CA THR A 1373 -9.60 -30.62 -24.39
C THR A 1373 -10.34 -30.07 -23.17
N ALA A 1374 -9.81 -30.38 -21.99
CA ALA A 1374 -10.41 -30.21 -20.66
C ALA A 1374 -10.69 -28.76 -20.20
N GLU A 1375 -10.49 -27.75 -21.05
CA GLU A 1375 -10.56 -26.34 -20.63
C GLU A 1375 -11.97 -25.72 -20.69
N ARG A 1376 -12.91 -26.32 -21.43
CA ARG A 1376 -14.30 -25.80 -21.54
C ARG A 1376 -15.27 -26.28 -20.44
N GLU A 1377 -14.95 -27.37 -19.74
CA GLU A 1377 -15.76 -27.87 -18.61
C GLU A 1377 -15.64 -26.95 -17.38
N THR A 1378 -14.45 -26.39 -17.15
CA THR A 1378 -14.15 -25.50 -16.03
C THR A 1378 -14.84 -24.14 -16.18
N VAL A 1379 -14.89 -23.60 -17.41
CA VAL A 1379 -15.58 -22.33 -17.70
C VAL A 1379 -17.11 -22.50 -17.69
N LYS A 1380 -17.65 -23.67 -18.06
CA LYS A 1380 -19.09 -23.96 -17.92
C LYS A 1380 -19.52 -24.20 -16.47
N ARG A 1381 -18.64 -24.72 -15.60
CA ARG A 1381 -18.90 -24.83 -14.16
C ARG A 1381 -18.92 -23.47 -13.45
N LEU A 1382 -18.18 -22.48 -13.96
CA LEU A 1382 -18.12 -21.13 -13.39
C LEU A 1382 -19.30 -20.21 -13.80
N LEU A 1383 -20.15 -20.61 -14.76
CA LEU A 1383 -21.23 -19.77 -15.30
C LEU A 1383 -22.67 -20.18 -14.91
N ARG A 1384 -22.83 -21.08 -13.92
CA ARG A 1384 -24.16 -21.52 -13.44
C ARG A 1384 -24.43 -21.06 -12.01
N TRP A 1385 -24.72 -19.77 -11.83
CA TRP A 1385 -25.53 -19.27 -10.71
C TRP A 1385 -26.63 -18.38 -11.30
N ARG A 1386 -27.80 -18.98 -11.55
CA ARG A 1386 -29.07 -18.28 -11.77
C ARG A 1386 -30.01 -18.62 -10.60
N PRO A 1387 -30.87 -17.68 -10.16
CA PRO A 1387 -31.88 -17.95 -9.15
C PRO A 1387 -32.92 -18.93 -9.72
N MET A 1388 -33.27 -19.97 -8.95
CA MET A 1388 -34.24 -20.98 -9.39
C MET A 1388 -35.64 -20.33 -9.49
N PRO A 1389 -36.38 -20.53 -10.60
CA PRO A 1389 -37.72 -19.99 -10.79
C PRO A 1389 -38.80 -20.82 -10.05
N PRO A 1390 -39.99 -20.26 -9.80
CA PRO A 1390 -41.04 -20.89 -9.01
C PRO A 1390 -41.82 -21.92 -9.83
N GLY A 1391 -41.98 -23.14 -9.32
CA GLY A 1391 -42.89 -24.12 -9.91
C GLY A 1391 -42.51 -25.58 -9.70
N VAL A 1392 -42.60 -26.08 -8.46
CA VAL A 1392 -42.93 -27.49 -8.22
C VAL A 1392 -43.96 -27.56 -7.11
N LEU A 1393 -45.22 -27.32 -7.48
CA LEU A 1393 -46.40 -27.74 -6.73
C LEU A 1393 -46.64 -29.22 -7.04
N ARG A 1394 -46.79 -30.07 -6.02
CA ARG A 1394 -47.88 -31.05 -5.93
C ARG A 1394 -47.85 -31.87 -4.63
N HIS A 1395 -48.99 -31.76 -3.93
CA HIS A 1395 -49.61 -32.73 -3.02
C HIS A 1395 -48.96 -33.00 -1.66
N VAL A 1396 -49.49 -32.38 -0.60
CA VAL A 1396 -50.00 -33.10 0.58
C VAL A 1396 -51.22 -32.35 1.13
N ARG A 1397 -52.22 -33.13 1.56
CA ARG A 1397 -53.55 -32.72 2.02
C ARG A 1397 -53.52 -31.96 3.35
N VAL A 1398 -54.54 -31.10 3.50
CA VAL A 1398 -54.95 -30.42 4.73
C VAL A 1398 -55.53 -31.45 5.70
N GLU A 1399 -54.94 -31.56 6.89
CA GLU A 1399 -55.63 -32.03 8.10
C GLU A 1399 -55.43 -30.97 9.19
N ASP A 1400 -56.55 -30.45 9.70
CA ASP A 1400 -56.62 -29.59 10.86
C ASP A 1400 -56.17 -30.35 12.11
N VAL A 1401 -55.11 -29.88 12.78
CA VAL A 1401 -54.72 -30.40 14.10
C VAL A 1401 -54.63 -29.23 15.09
N PRO A 1402 -55.18 -29.36 16.31
CA PRO A 1402 -55.52 -28.22 17.16
C PRO A 1402 -54.30 -27.68 17.91
N LYS A 1403 -54.34 -26.38 18.20
CA LYS A 1403 -53.48 -25.69 19.19
C LYS A 1403 -53.49 -26.46 20.53
N LYS A 1404 -52.42 -27.19 20.81
CA LYS A 1404 -52.00 -27.65 22.14
C LYS A 1404 -50.57 -27.12 22.31
N GLY A 1405 -50.27 -26.19 23.21
CA GLY A 1405 -50.44 -26.30 24.65
C GLY A 1405 -49.05 -26.61 25.22
N GLY A 1406 -48.41 -25.60 25.83
CA GLY A 1406 -47.02 -25.67 26.28
C GLY A 1406 -46.73 -26.92 27.13
N ARG A 1407 -45.53 -27.48 26.96
CA ARG A 1407 -45.06 -28.61 27.77
C ARG A 1407 -45.03 -28.16 29.23
N GLU A 1408 -45.83 -28.78 30.09
CA GLU A 1408 -45.70 -28.59 31.53
C GLU A 1408 -44.29 -29.03 31.94
N LEU A 1409 -43.53 -28.09 32.52
CA LEU A 1409 -42.27 -28.41 33.17
C LEU A 1409 -42.52 -29.42 34.29
N PRO A 1410 -41.59 -30.35 34.58
CA PRO A 1410 -41.75 -31.27 35.70
C PRO A 1410 -42.03 -30.51 37.00
N SER A 1411 -43.15 -30.87 37.65
CA SER A 1411 -43.75 -30.19 38.81
C SER A 1411 -42.78 -30.04 40.00
N LEU A 1412 -42.77 -28.84 40.60
CA LEU A 1412 -42.07 -28.54 41.86
C LEU A 1412 -42.63 -29.43 43.00
N PRO A 1413 -41.78 -30.06 43.85
CA PRO A 1413 -42.25 -30.60 45.12
C PRO A 1413 -42.82 -29.45 45.98
N PRO A 1414 -43.93 -29.67 46.71
CA PRO A 1414 -44.50 -28.64 47.59
C PRO A 1414 -43.51 -28.26 48.68
N LEU A 1415 -43.28 -26.95 48.83
CA LEU A 1415 -42.54 -26.34 49.93
C LEU A 1415 -43.27 -26.63 51.25
N HIS A 1416 -42.81 -27.60 52.03
CA HIS A 1416 -43.00 -27.59 53.47
C HIS A 1416 -41.96 -26.65 54.10
N ARG A 1417 -42.41 -25.90 55.12
CA ARG A 1417 -41.68 -24.86 55.86
C ARG A 1417 -40.26 -25.21 56.23
#